data_AF-A0A2A9CM11-F1
#
_entry.id   AF-A0A2A9CM11-F1
#
_cell.length_a   1.000
_cell.length_b   1.000
_cell.length_c   1.000
_cell.angle_alpha   90.00
_cell.angle_beta   90.00
_cell.angle_gamma   90.00
#
_symmetry.space_group_name_H-M   'P 1'
#
loop_
_entity.id
_entity.type
_entity.pdbx_description
1 polymer ?
#
loop_
_entity_poly.entity_id
_entity_poly.type
_entity_poly.pdbx_seq_one_letter_code
_entity_poly.pdbx_strand_id
1 'polypeptide(L)'
;MKRRSTSRFISFALIFSMVLSFFALPVSQLSASAEDVISVGEAIANNTGSATVEGYIVGTTSSSSSYNLDGANGVETNIAIADSSSETQSDKIMPVQLPKGSLRDELNLVANPANKGKKIQITGDLATYFGVPGLKGPTAYTFSDGTAPDPDPEPEPELSAITDARKAANDSLVKIQGTATAAFETGGETNLFIQDDTAGIIVRAAGITAKPGDEVIVEGTMSDYYGMQQVKTSASSVVITTEDKGIPSPQSLKSTDLSKENGEQHEAEFTQFKDVTVQSVDSNGNFTAKDDSGEFVIKPNDKSLLEVGKTYELLKGVIDYNYNEYKLVPRSAADVIEKAFSVTANPASGSVLEGTMVKLATAEEGATVHYTTDGSEPTAESTEYTAPIELTEDTTIKAVAAKDGQTSEVATFDYTVLKSADGISIHGIQGAGHSSPYDGMAVTKIAGIVTAKDGNNAFYMQEENPDDNVATSEGIYVYKSGGAGVSVGDKVEVDGQVKEYREGGYSDAKDLLTTQITASSITVASSGNTLPEAIVIGEDRTPPTEIVEDDEMKTFDPKTDGLDFYESLEGMLIEIPDAKVTGPVKYDELPVYVNASEDQLFTRANGLLLTADDPNPERLLIDVDGIDIDVTTGDQLNGSVTGNVSYDYSNFKIRPTGTFPTVIDGDTEREVTTIESAPGDLTIASYNIENYYPGVGEEKTGKIAESIVKNMKTPDIVGLIEVQDNNGPTDDGTTKANESYEAIIKAIEEAGGPTYKFADIAPADKTDGGQPGGNIRVGFIYNPDRVDFPEKKSGDATSSVSVDENGLTLNPGRIDPTNEAFEDSRKALAAEFEFNGEKVVVVANHFNSKGGDGALFGADHPVVLGSEVQRIKQASVVNNFVNDVVTNMDGGNVVVLGDLNDFEFSKPIETLEGDVLTNMINKLPTEQRYTYNYQGNAQVLDHILVSNNLAKRTMIDSININSDFSEADGRASDHDPVLAKIQMENSVDRTSGETRYETAVEISKKGWESADTVVIARGDEFPDALAGAPLAYKYDAPILLTEQNRLNAAVKKEIERLGAKKAIVLGGTSAISSYTEYELKGLGLKVDRIGGETRYETAVNIAAKLDGTPEKSILANAFNFPDALSVASYAAKNGYPIVLTADDKLPAVSNKILNTTDEQIVVGGENAISETIVDNLSNAVRISGDDRYATSASIATVLTPDADTAIVATGVKFADALSGSVLAAKEEAAILLVKKDEVPEKIAEAIDENDIHNFHILGGPNAVSDDVMNDLKNN
;
A
#
# COMPACT_ATOMS: atom_id res chain seq x y z
N MET A 1 -26.33 39.65 27.36
CA MET A 1 -26.55 40.09 28.75
C MET A 1 -25.52 39.41 29.64
N LYS A 2 -24.47 40.15 30.09
CA LYS A 2 -23.41 39.87 31.12
C LYS A 2 -22.69 38.50 31.10
N ARG A 3 -21.36 38.34 31.15
CA ARG A 3 -20.13 39.16 31.31
C ARG A 3 -18.94 38.18 31.04
N ARG A 4 -18.06 38.38 30.03
CA ARG A 4 -16.65 38.87 30.10
C ARG A 4 -15.83 38.60 31.38
N SER A 5 -14.65 38.00 31.22
CA SER A 5 -13.32 38.44 31.75
C SER A 5 -12.23 37.36 31.53
N THR A 6 -11.33 37.40 30.54
CA THR A 6 -9.98 38.07 30.44
C THR A 6 -8.83 37.56 31.32
N SER A 7 -7.66 37.40 30.64
CA SER A 7 -6.23 37.57 31.05
C SER A 7 -5.48 36.33 31.59
N ARG A 8 -4.52 35.72 30.87
CA ARG A 8 -3.10 36.08 30.50
C ARG A 8 -2.06 36.09 31.65
N PHE A 9 -0.98 35.32 31.42
CA PHE A 9 0.47 35.49 31.74
C PHE A 9 1.14 35.00 33.07
N ILE A 10 2.10 34.06 32.88
CA ILE A 10 3.55 34.03 33.28
C ILE A 10 4.05 33.62 34.70
N SER A 11 4.96 32.62 34.67
CA SER A 11 6.22 32.35 35.41
C SER A 11 6.34 31.75 36.82
N PHE A 12 7.03 30.60 36.84
CA PHE A 12 8.21 30.15 37.63
C PHE A 12 8.33 30.30 39.16
N ALA A 13 8.75 29.17 39.76
CA ALA A 13 9.75 28.99 40.86
C ALA A 13 9.28 28.48 42.26
N LEU A 14 9.51 27.17 42.49
CA LEU A 14 10.46 26.54 43.46
C LEU A 14 10.41 26.81 45.01
N ILE A 15 10.43 25.69 45.77
CA ILE A 15 11.08 25.40 47.09
C ILE A 15 10.20 25.25 48.38
N PHE A 16 9.97 23.96 48.74
CA PHE A 16 10.41 23.21 49.95
C PHE A 16 9.90 23.49 51.40
N SER A 17 9.58 22.36 52.09
CA SER A 17 9.78 22.02 53.53
C SER A 17 8.47 21.69 54.32
N MET A 18 8.10 20.45 54.70
CA MET A 18 8.67 19.38 55.58
C MET A 18 8.10 19.40 57.04
N VAL A 19 7.77 18.20 57.56
CA VAL A 19 7.87 17.70 58.97
C VAL A 19 6.60 17.44 59.84
N LEU A 20 6.25 16.13 59.92
CA LEU A 20 6.05 15.22 61.09
C LEU A 20 4.84 15.33 62.08
N SER A 21 4.03 14.25 62.19
CA SER A 21 4.19 13.10 63.14
C SER A 21 2.97 12.57 63.94
N PHE A 22 2.78 11.24 63.83
CA PHE A 22 2.42 10.18 64.81
C PHE A 22 1.05 10.13 65.54
N PHE A 23 0.34 8.98 65.44
CA PHE A 23 0.25 7.94 66.49
C PHE A 23 -0.35 6.62 65.94
N ALA A 24 -0.11 5.50 66.65
CA ALA A 24 0.01 4.13 66.14
C ALA A 24 -1.04 3.10 66.64
N LEU A 25 -1.28 2.07 65.80
CA LEU A 25 -1.43 0.59 66.03
C LEU A 25 -2.54 0.04 66.97
N PRO A 26 -3.09 -1.21 66.77
CA PRO A 26 -2.32 -2.48 66.70
C PRO A 26 -2.90 -3.72 65.94
N VAL A 27 -2.10 -4.82 65.97
CA VAL A 27 -2.43 -6.28 65.80
C VAL A 27 -2.43 -6.80 64.34
N SER A 28 -1.86 -7.94 63.91
CA SER A 28 -1.20 -9.14 64.49
C SER A 28 -0.31 -9.83 63.43
N GLN A 29 0.68 -10.60 63.92
CA GLN A 29 1.69 -11.37 63.20
C GLN A 29 1.16 -12.39 62.18
N LEU A 30 1.80 -12.42 61.01
CA LEU A 30 2.11 -13.62 60.22
C LEU A 30 3.62 -13.61 59.89
N SER A 31 4.17 -14.81 59.88
CA SER A 31 5.57 -15.20 59.69
C SER A 31 6.24 -14.63 58.43
N ALA A 32 7.51 -14.21 58.57
CA ALA A 32 8.40 -13.85 57.48
C ALA A 32 8.62 -15.03 56.50
N SER A 33 8.36 -14.81 55.22
CA SER A 33 8.89 -15.60 54.10
C SER A 33 10.09 -14.88 53.49
N ALA A 34 11.03 -15.65 52.93
CA ALA A 34 12.25 -15.15 52.29
C ALA A 34 11.95 -14.14 51.19
N GLU A 35 12.70 -13.03 51.13
CA GLU A 35 12.76 -12.15 49.97
C GLU A 35 13.38 -12.95 48.80
N ASP A 36 12.71 -12.97 47.65
CA ASP A 36 13.22 -13.63 46.45
C ASP A 36 14.47 -12.90 45.94
N VAL A 37 15.51 -13.68 45.62
CA VAL A 37 16.73 -13.17 44.99
C VAL A 37 16.45 -13.03 43.49
N ILE A 38 16.66 -11.84 42.94
CA ILE A 38 16.42 -11.53 41.53
C ILE A 38 17.73 -11.32 40.77
N SER A 39 17.72 -11.56 39.46
CA SER A 39 18.88 -11.32 38.59
C SER A 39 19.14 -9.81 38.40
N VAL A 40 20.31 -9.45 37.86
CA VAL A 40 20.60 -8.06 37.49
C VAL A 40 19.64 -7.57 36.40
N GLY A 41 19.39 -8.36 35.36
CA GLY A 41 18.41 -8.04 34.31
C GLY A 41 16.99 -7.83 34.85
N GLU A 42 16.54 -8.68 35.77
CA GLU A 42 15.24 -8.53 36.44
C GLU A 42 15.20 -7.25 37.30
N ALA A 43 16.29 -6.91 37.97
CA ALA A 43 16.39 -5.70 38.78
C ALA A 43 16.48 -4.43 37.92
N ILE A 44 17.08 -4.49 36.72
CA ILE A 44 17.09 -3.39 35.74
C ILE A 44 15.67 -3.15 35.21
N ALA A 45 14.95 -4.23 34.87
CA ALA A 45 13.56 -4.18 34.42
C ALA A 45 12.60 -3.67 35.51
N ASN A 46 12.84 -4.05 36.77
CA ASN A 46 12.01 -3.68 37.93
C ASN A 46 12.72 -2.74 38.90
N ASN A 47 13.07 -1.54 38.43
CA ASN A 47 13.88 -0.53 39.14
C ASN A 47 13.15 0.22 40.29
N THR A 48 12.36 -0.47 41.11
CA THR A 48 11.67 0.12 42.28
C THR A 48 11.59 -0.87 43.44
N GLY A 49 11.63 -0.37 44.69
CA GLY A 49 11.50 -1.19 45.90
C GLY A 49 12.83 -1.61 46.51
N SER A 50 12.80 -2.53 47.48
CA SER A 50 14.00 -3.12 48.11
C SER A 50 14.14 -4.56 47.65
N ALA A 51 15.34 -4.97 47.22
CA ALA A 51 15.57 -6.30 46.66
C ALA A 51 16.98 -6.81 46.97
N THR A 52 17.14 -8.14 46.96
CA THR A 52 18.45 -8.80 46.92
C THR A 52 18.76 -9.16 45.47
N VAL A 53 19.77 -8.52 44.89
CA VAL A 53 20.18 -8.72 43.49
C VAL A 53 21.39 -9.65 43.43
N GLU A 54 21.29 -10.72 42.64
CA GLU A 54 22.41 -11.62 42.35
C GLU A 54 23.04 -11.28 40.99
N GLY A 55 24.36 -11.06 40.99
CA GLY A 55 25.13 -10.83 39.77
C GLY A 55 26.62 -11.01 39.99
N TYR A 56 27.43 -10.73 38.99
CA TYR A 56 28.88 -10.73 39.04
C TYR A 56 29.41 -9.30 39.09
N ILE A 57 30.43 -9.04 39.91
CA ILE A 57 31.10 -7.73 39.92
C ILE A 57 31.96 -7.60 38.65
N VAL A 58 31.50 -6.81 37.67
CA VAL A 58 32.15 -6.67 36.36
C VAL A 58 33.07 -5.45 36.28
N GLY A 59 32.93 -4.47 37.16
CA GLY A 59 33.76 -3.27 37.13
C GLY A 59 33.41 -2.21 38.17
N THR A 60 33.88 -0.98 37.93
CA THR A 60 33.45 0.23 38.66
C THR A 60 32.77 1.20 37.72
N THR A 61 32.03 2.17 38.27
CA THR A 61 31.30 3.16 37.46
C THR A 61 31.24 4.52 38.15
N SER A 62 31.35 5.58 37.36
CA SER A 62 31.25 6.98 37.81
C SER A 62 30.14 7.78 37.11
N SER A 63 29.51 7.20 36.08
CA SER A 63 28.38 7.75 35.32
C SER A 63 27.66 6.63 34.55
N SER A 64 26.48 6.91 33.99
CA SER A 64 25.65 5.94 33.26
C SER A 64 26.28 5.42 31.96
N SER A 65 27.20 6.18 31.37
CA SER A 65 27.84 5.85 30.09
C SER A 65 29.30 5.40 30.23
N SER A 66 29.79 5.20 31.47
CA SER A 66 31.19 4.85 31.72
C SER A 66 31.33 3.77 32.79
N TYR A 67 31.55 2.54 32.32
CA TYR A 67 31.94 1.39 33.13
C TYR A 67 33.44 1.11 32.94
N ASN A 68 34.20 1.24 34.02
CA ASN A 68 35.60 0.79 34.05
C ASN A 68 35.60 -0.68 34.45
N LEU A 69 35.55 -1.54 33.42
CA LEU A 69 35.55 -2.99 33.58
C LEU A 69 36.90 -3.52 34.07
N ASP A 70 38.02 -2.79 33.89
CA ASP A 70 39.34 -3.18 34.41
C ASP A 70 39.45 -3.13 35.94
N GLY A 71 38.67 -2.27 36.60
CA GLY A 71 38.59 -2.15 38.07
C GLY A 71 39.81 -1.53 38.76
N ALA A 72 41.02 -1.69 38.21
CA ALA A 72 42.30 -1.32 38.84
C ALA A 72 42.58 0.19 38.91
N ASN A 73 41.83 1.03 38.18
CA ASN A 73 41.88 2.50 38.23
C ASN A 73 40.48 3.12 38.39
N GLY A 74 39.59 2.38 39.03
CA GLY A 74 38.18 2.72 39.19
C GLY A 74 37.89 3.74 40.29
N VAL A 75 36.61 3.95 40.59
CA VAL A 75 36.18 4.74 41.76
C VAL A 75 35.89 3.85 42.96
N GLU A 76 36.28 4.30 44.16
CA GLU A 76 36.01 3.57 45.41
C GLU A 76 34.54 3.59 45.83
N THR A 77 33.71 4.43 45.19
CA THR A 77 32.36 4.72 45.66
C THR A 77 31.28 3.83 45.05
N ASN A 78 31.55 3.17 43.93
CA ASN A 78 30.57 2.35 43.21
C ASN A 78 31.22 1.12 42.59
N ILE A 79 30.45 0.03 42.53
CA ILE A 79 30.76 -1.15 41.73
C ILE A 79 29.67 -1.31 40.66
N ALA A 80 29.98 -2.08 39.63
CA ALA A 80 29.06 -2.43 38.56
C ALA A 80 28.83 -3.94 38.60
N ILE A 81 27.57 -4.37 38.58
CA ILE A 81 27.19 -5.79 38.59
C ILE A 81 26.40 -6.15 37.33
N ALA A 82 26.51 -7.39 36.87
CA ALA A 82 25.78 -7.91 35.71
C ALA A 82 25.44 -9.40 35.88
N ASP A 83 24.53 -9.94 35.05
CA ASP A 83 24.15 -11.35 35.11
C ASP A 83 25.30 -12.30 34.68
N SER A 84 26.25 -11.81 33.87
CA SER A 84 27.47 -12.52 33.47
C SER A 84 28.73 -11.81 33.98
N SER A 85 29.78 -12.56 34.35
CA SER A 85 31.08 -12.01 34.75
C SER A 85 31.88 -11.35 33.63
N SER A 86 31.51 -11.62 32.36
CA SER A 86 32.13 -11.05 31.17
C SER A 86 31.27 -10.00 30.47
N GLU A 87 30.15 -9.57 31.09
CA GLU A 87 29.25 -8.59 30.48
C GLU A 87 29.94 -7.25 30.23
N THR A 88 29.73 -6.71 29.02
CA THR A 88 30.30 -5.42 28.58
C THR A 88 29.23 -4.43 28.10
N GLN A 89 28.00 -4.90 27.83
CA GLN A 89 26.90 -4.07 27.36
C GLN A 89 26.35 -3.21 28.50
N SER A 90 26.37 -1.89 28.31
CA SER A 90 26.08 -0.91 29.37
C SER A 90 24.65 -0.95 29.90
N ASP A 91 23.69 -1.40 29.09
CA ASP A 91 22.27 -1.56 29.41
C ASP A 91 21.97 -2.84 30.20
N LYS A 92 22.90 -3.81 30.22
CA LYS A 92 22.85 -5.04 31.03
C LYS A 92 23.67 -4.97 32.32
N ILE A 93 24.32 -3.83 32.58
CA ILE A 93 25.14 -3.59 33.75
C ILE A 93 24.42 -2.63 34.70
N MET A 94 24.26 -3.03 35.95
CA MET A 94 23.66 -2.20 36.99
C MET A 94 24.72 -1.53 37.88
N PRO A 95 24.70 -0.19 38.03
CA PRO A 95 25.54 0.53 38.98
C PRO A 95 25.03 0.35 40.43
N VAL A 96 25.95 0.01 41.33
CA VAL A 96 25.69 -0.14 42.78
C VAL A 96 26.43 0.94 43.56
N GLN A 97 25.68 1.77 44.30
CA GLN A 97 26.23 2.83 45.13
C GLN A 97 26.64 2.32 46.51
N LEU A 98 27.94 2.14 46.78
CA LEU A 98 28.41 1.63 48.07
C LEU A 98 28.37 2.74 49.14
N PRO A 99 27.75 2.57 50.32
CA PRO A 99 27.70 3.58 51.37
C PRO A 99 29.06 3.72 52.10
N LYS A 100 29.38 4.90 52.65
CA LYS A 100 30.59 5.07 53.46
C LYS A 100 30.56 4.13 54.68
N GLY A 101 31.59 3.31 54.87
CA GLY A 101 31.71 2.34 55.96
C GLY A 101 32.21 0.98 55.48
N SER A 102 32.05 -0.05 56.31
CA SER A 102 32.62 -1.39 56.09
C SER A 102 32.26 -1.99 54.73
N LEU A 103 31.01 -1.83 54.26
CA LEU A 103 30.57 -2.39 52.98
C LEU A 103 31.36 -1.81 51.80
N ARG A 104 31.65 -0.50 51.81
CA ARG A 104 32.50 0.11 50.79
C ARG A 104 33.94 -0.36 50.94
N ASP A 105 34.48 -0.35 52.14
CA ASP A 105 35.86 -0.76 52.41
C ASP A 105 36.13 -2.22 51.97
N GLU A 106 35.12 -3.09 52.04
CA GLU A 106 35.20 -4.51 51.70
C GLU A 106 34.89 -4.84 50.23
N LEU A 107 33.97 -4.11 49.59
CA LEU A 107 33.51 -4.42 48.22
C LEU A 107 34.18 -3.60 47.12
N ASN A 108 34.69 -2.40 47.41
CA ASN A 108 35.23 -1.54 46.36
C ASN A 108 36.44 -2.17 45.66
N LEU A 109 36.48 -2.09 44.32
CA LEU A 109 37.51 -2.75 43.51
C LEU A 109 38.88 -2.05 43.54
N VAL A 110 38.95 -0.79 43.97
CA VAL A 110 40.22 -0.06 44.09
C VAL A 110 41.06 -0.64 45.24
N ALA A 111 40.44 -0.84 46.40
CA ALA A 111 41.10 -1.47 47.55
C ALA A 111 41.08 -3.01 47.48
N ASN A 112 40.09 -3.60 46.81
CA ASN A 112 39.89 -5.05 46.72
C ASN A 112 39.73 -5.52 45.27
N PRO A 113 40.76 -5.39 44.42
CA PRO A 113 40.68 -5.74 42.99
C PRO A 113 40.35 -7.22 42.76
N ALA A 114 40.67 -8.10 43.72
CA ALA A 114 40.32 -9.52 43.70
C ALA A 114 38.81 -9.81 43.80
N ASN A 115 37.96 -8.81 44.04
CA ASN A 115 36.51 -8.98 44.03
C ASN A 115 35.91 -8.94 42.62
N LYS A 116 36.65 -8.45 41.61
CA LYS A 116 36.22 -8.49 40.20
C LYS A 116 36.01 -9.95 39.78
N GLY A 117 34.89 -10.21 39.10
CA GLY A 117 34.48 -11.54 38.64
C GLY A 117 33.85 -12.43 39.73
N LYS A 118 33.78 -11.99 41.00
CA LYS A 118 33.05 -12.76 42.02
C LYS A 118 31.55 -12.58 41.86
N LYS A 119 30.80 -13.67 42.04
CA LYS A 119 29.34 -13.63 42.15
C LYS A 119 28.94 -13.10 43.53
N ILE A 120 28.06 -12.11 43.55
CA ILE A 120 27.60 -11.39 44.73
C ILE A 120 26.07 -11.37 44.75
N GLN A 121 25.50 -11.64 45.93
CA GLN A 121 24.13 -11.24 46.25
C GLN A 121 24.22 -9.98 47.11
N ILE A 122 23.58 -8.89 46.68
CA ILE A 122 23.64 -7.60 47.36
C ILE A 122 22.24 -7.04 47.58
N THR A 123 21.91 -6.73 48.84
CA THR A 123 20.58 -6.25 49.24
C THR A 123 20.60 -4.74 49.39
N GLY A 124 19.71 -4.04 48.68
CA GLY A 124 19.55 -2.59 48.75
C GLY A 124 18.27 -2.10 48.05
N ASP A 125 18.15 -0.78 47.90
CA ASP A 125 16.99 -0.15 47.29
C ASP A 125 17.21 0.08 45.79
N LEU A 126 16.32 -0.47 44.95
CA LEU A 126 16.30 -0.26 43.51
C LEU A 126 15.73 1.12 43.21
N ALA A 127 16.55 1.97 42.60
CA ALA A 127 16.19 3.31 42.20
C ALA A 127 17.16 3.85 41.15
N THR A 128 16.71 4.80 40.34
CA THR A 128 17.56 5.46 39.34
C THR A 128 18.85 6.01 39.97
N TYR A 129 19.98 5.58 39.43
CA TYR A 129 21.33 6.03 39.80
C TYR A 129 22.14 6.30 38.54
N PHE A 130 22.80 7.47 38.49
CA PHE A 130 23.39 8.03 37.28
C PHE A 130 22.45 8.20 36.07
N GLY A 131 21.13 8.16 36.27
CA GLY A 131 20.15 8.27 35.19
C GLY A 131 19.72 6.92 34.59
N VAL A 132 20.25 5.79 35.10
CA VAL A 132 19.87 4.42 34.72
C VAL A 132 19.36 3.64 35.95
N PRO A 133 18.69 2.48 35.78
CA PRO A 133 18.38 1.58 36.89
C PRO A 133 19.61 1.24 37.73
N GLY A 134 19.49 1.26 39.06
CA GLY A 134 20.63 1.11 39.96
C GLY A 134 20.25 0.65 41.36
N LEU A 135 21.24 0.18 42.12
CA LEU A 135 21.04 -0.28 43.50
C LEU A 135 21.73 0.66 44.49
N LYS A 136 20.93 1.28 45.37
CA LYS A 136 21.37 2.30 46.32
C LYS A 136 21.28 1.81 47.76
N GLY A 137 22.16 2.36 48.60
CA GLY A 137 22.16 2.10 50.03
C GLY A 137 22.25 0.62 50.43
N PRO A 138 23.07 -0.22 49.79
CA PRO A 138 23.14 -1.63 50.12
C PRO A 138 23.46 -1.84 51.60
N THR A 139 22.68 -2.72 52.25
CA THR A 139 22.75 -2.98 53.69
C THR A 139 23.43 -4.30 54.04
N ALA A 140 23.47 -5.23 53.09
CA ALA A 140 24.08 -6.54 53.26
C ALA A 140 24.60 -7.08 51.92
N TYR A 141 25.61 -7.95 51.98
CA TYR A 141 26.05 -8.72 50.83
C TYR A 141 26.56 -10.10 51.26
N THR A 142 26.52 -11.05 50.32
CA THR A 142 27.21 -12.34 50.44
C THR A 142 27.88 -12.69 49.11
N PHE A 143 29.14 -13.12 49.15
CA PHE A 143 29.76 -13.79 48.00
C PHE A 143 29.31 -15.26 47.98
N SER A 144 28.88 -15.75 46.82
CA SER A 144 28.51 -17.15 46.67
C SER A 144 29.76 -17.98 46.41
N ASP A 145 30.07 -18.95 47.28
CA ASP A 145 31.23 -19.87 47.16
C ASP A 145 31.00 -20.88 46.02
N GLY A 146 31.17 -20.41 44.77
CA GLY A 146 31.19 -21.24 43.58
C GLY A 146 32.43 -20.91 42.75
N THR A 147 33.49 -21.70 42.89
CA THR A 147 34.60 -21.73 41.92
C THR A 147 34.05 -22.10 40.54
N ALA A 148 34.34 -21.27 39.54
CA ALA A 148 33.92 -21.44 38.16
C ALA A 148 34.28 -22.84 37.61
N PRO A 149 33.36 -23.54 36.93
CA PRO A 149 33.75 -24.46 35.87
C PRO A 149 34.35 -23.64 34.73
N ASP A 150 35.50 -24.08 34.23
CA ASP A 150 36.09 -23.60 32.97
C ASP A 150 35.00 -23.60 31.88
N PRO A 151 34.70 -22.46 31.23
CA PRO A 151 33.98 -22.53 29.97
C PRO A 151 34.89 -23.27 28.97
N ASP A 152 34.30 -24.22 28.25
CA ASP A 152 34.86 -24.72 27.00
C ASP A 152 35.38 -23.50 26.21
N PRO A 153 36.61 -23.54 25.65
CA PRO A 153 37.13 -22.40 24.91
C PRO A 153 36.12 -22.02 23.85
N GLU A 154 35.66 -20.78 23.91
CA GLU A 154 35.04 -20.11 22.78
C GLU A 154 35.94 -20.43 21.58
N PRO A 155 35.41 -21.01 20.48
CA PRO A 155 36.26 -21.40 19.37
C PRO A 155 37.05 -20.16 18.97
N GLU A 156 38.39 -20.25 19.05
CA GLU A 156 39.24 -19.17 18.54
C GLU A 156 38.76 -18.87 17.12
N PRO A 157 38.48 -17.61 16.79
CA PRO A 157 38.07 -17.26 15.44
C PRO A 157 39.13 -17.80 14.48
N GLU A 158 38.71 -18.69 13.58
CA GLU A 158 39.61 -19.20 12.56
C GLU A 158 40.05 -18.04 11.67
N LEU A 159 41.29 -18.12 11.17
CA LEU A 159 41.82 -17.10 10.28
C LEU A 159 40.95 -17.02 9.02
N SER A 160 40.34 -15.85 8.80
CA SER A 160 39.43 -15.59 7.68
C SER A 160 40.03 -14.59 6.70
N ALA A 161 39.58 -14.65 5.44
CA ALA A 161 39.86 -13.60 4.46
C ALA A 161 39.17 -12.30 4.89
N ILE A 162 39.77 -11.15 4.58
CA ILE A 162 39.22 -9.85 5.00
C ILE A 162 37.81 -9.64 4.41
N THR A 163 37.55 -10.11 3.18
CA THR A 163 36.20 -10.05 2.57
C THR A 163 35.14 -10.79 3.40
N ASP A 164 35.48 -11.90 4.05
CA ASP A 164 34.53 -12.64 4.87
C ASP A 164 34.37 -12.03 6.25
N ALA A 165 35.44 -11.46 6.83
CA ALA A 165 35.36 -10.69 8.06
C ALA A 165 34.45 -9.46 7.91
N ARG A 166 34.48 -8.78 6.74
CA ARG A 166 33.59 -7.66 6.39
C ARG A 166 32.09 -8.02 6.32
N LYS A 167 31.75 -9.30 6.18
CA LYS A 167 30.35 -9.79 6.21
C LYS A 167 29.88 -10.13 7.62
N ALA A 168 30.79 -10.17 8.60
CA ALA A 168 30.41 -10.48 9.98
C ALA A 168 29.64 -9.30 10.58
N ALA A 169 28.62 -9.61 11.39
CA ALA A 169 27.86 -8.57 12.09
C ALA A 169 28.78 -7.75 13.01
N ASN A 170 28.41 -6.49 13.27
CA ASN A 170 29.05 -5.69 14.31
C ASN A 170 29.11 -6.45 15.63
N ASP A 171 30.17 -6.22 16.40
CA ASP A 171 30.52 -6.90 17.64
C ASP A 171 30.96 -8.38 17.51
N SER A 172 31.04 -8.93 16.29
CA SER A 172 31.58 -10.28 16.05
C SER A 172 33.11 -10.29 16.21
N LEU A 173 33.64 -11.31 16.91
CA LEU A 173 35.08 -11.54 17.01
C LEU A 173 35.61 -12.14 15.70
N VAL A 174 36.64 -11.52 15.13
CA VAL A 174 37.28 -11.95 13.88
C VAL A 174 38.79 -12.07 14.05
N LYS A 175 39.39 -12.97 13.27
CA LYS A 175 40.83 -13.12 13.12
C LYS A 175 41.19 -13.02 11.66
N ILE A 176 41.98 -12.02 11.30
CA ILE A 176 42.34 -11.70 9.92
C ILE A 176 43.84 -11.54 9.78
N GLN A 177 44.36 -11.77 8.58
CA GLN A 177 45.76 -11.56 8.24
C GLN A 177 45.83 -10.63 7.03
N GLY A 178 46.65 -9.59 7.11
CA GLY A 178 46.81 -8.63 6.03
C GLY A 178 48.18 -7.97 6.06
N THR A 179 48.56 -7.37 4.95
CA THR A 179 49.74 -6.51 4.88
C THR A 179 49.32 -5.07 5.14
N ALA A 180 49.99 -4.40 6.06
CA ALA A 180 49.75 -3.00 6.38
C ALA A 180 50.15 -2.11 5.20
N THR A 181 49.24 -1.24 4.75
CA THR A 181 49.45 -0.37 3.58
C THR A 181 49.49 1.11 3.95
N ALA A 182 48.83 1.50 5.04
CA ALA A 182 48.90 2.82 5.63
C ALA A 182 48.70 2.76 7.15
N ALA A 183 49.16 3.79 7.87
CA ALA A 183 48.93 3.94 9.30
C ALA A 183 48.77 5.43 9.61
N PHE A 184 47.63 5.82 10.20
CA PHE A 184 47.33 7.22 10.53
C PHE A 184 46.88 7.36 11.99
N GLU A 185 47.44 8.35 12.69
CA GLU A 185 47.08 8.65 14.09
C GLU A 185 45.84 9.55 14.14
N THR A 186 44.76 9.08 14.77
CA THR A 186 43.49 9.82 14.89
C THR A 186 42.90 9.65 16.28
N GLY A 187 42.69 10.75 17.01
CA GLY A 187 41.99 10.73 18.30
C GLY A 187 42.74 10.00 19.43
N GLY A 188 44.07 9.85 19.33
CA GLY A 188 44.89 9.14 20.30
C GLY A 188 45.04 7.63 20.04
N GLU A 189 44.54 7.15 18.90
CA GLU A 189 44.68 5.76 18.43
C GLU A 189 45.22 5.72 17.00
N THR A 190 45.78 4.57 16.61
CA THR A 190 46.27 4.32 15.26
C THR A 190 45.17 3.63 14.44
N ASN A 191 44.82 4.19 13.28
CA ASN A 191 44.10 3.50 12.21
C ASN A 191 45.13 2.83 11.29
N LEU A 192 45.35 1.53 11.46
CA LEU A 192 46.22 0.71 10.63
C LEU A 192 45.41 0.11 9.47
N PHE A 193 45.66 0.54 8.26
CA PHE A 193 45.02 -0.01 7.05
C PHE A 193 45.76 -1.27 6.66
N ILE A 194 45.04 -2.39 6.62
CA ILE A 194 45.59 -3.68 6.20
C ILE A 194 44.76 -4.24 5.05
N GLN A 195 45.40 -4.97 4.15
CA GLN A 195 44.69 -5.67 3.07
C GLN A 195 45.31 -7.04 2.80
N ASP A 196 44.51 -7.95 2.29
CA ASP A 196 44.93 -9.21 1.70
C ASP A 196 44.63 -9.20 0.19
N ASP A 197 44.64 -10.37 -0.45
CA ASP A 197 44.33 -10.48 -1.89
C ASP A 197 42.81 -10.34 -2.18
N THR A 198 41.98 -10.16 -1.15
CA THR A 198 40.50 -10.17 -1.26
C THR A 198 39.86 -8.81 -0.96
N ALA A 199 40.32 -8.08 0.08
CA ALA A 199 39.78 -6.78 0.47
C ALA A 199 40.71 -6.02 1.43
N GLY A 200 40.40 -4.73 1.66
CA GLY A 200 40.98 -3.89 2.70
C GLY A 200 40.09 -3.75 3.94
N ILE A 201 40.71 -3.50 5.12
CA ILE A 201 40.00 -3.13 6.34
C ILE A 201 40.88 -2.28 7.27
N ILE A 202 40.26 -1.43 8.10
CA ILE A 202 40.95 -0.68 9.15
C ILE A 202 41.06 -1.51 10.42
N VAL A 203 42.24 -1.52 11.03
CA VAL A 203 42.48 -2.03 12.38
C VAL A 203 42.76 -0.85 13.29
N ARG A 204 41.94 -0.68 14.34
CA ARG A 204 41.99 0.48 15.22
C ARG A 204 42.36 0.08 16.65
N ALA A 205 43.50 0.61 17.15
CA ALA A 205 43.91 0.47 18.54
C ALA A 205 44.95 1.53 18.96
N ALA A 206 45.00 1.86 20.25
CA ALA A 206 46.08 2.67 20.82
C ALA A 206 47.40 1.88 20.92
N GLY A 207 48.49 2.42 20.37
CA GLY A 207 49.85 1.89 20.55
C GLY A 207 50.26 0.76 19.60
N ILE A 208 49.64 0.66 18.42
CA ILE A 208 50.05 -0.28 17.37
C ILE A 208 51.49 0.03 16.93
N THR A 209 52.35 -0.98 16.88
CA THR A 209 53.77 -0.82 16.45
C THR A 209 54.04 -1.24 15.01
N ALA A 210 53.08 -1.90 14.35
CA ALA A 210 53.17 -2.33 12.96
C ALA A 210 53.23 -1.13 12.01
N LYS A 211 54.05 -1.22 10.96
CA LYS A 211 54.29 -0.16 9.98
C LYS A 211 53.82 -0.60 8.59
N PRO A 212 53.54 0.35 7.68
CA PRO A 212 53.28 0.02 6.27
C PRO A 212 54.41 -0.85 5.70
N GLY A 213 54.04 -2.00 5.13
CA GLY A 213 54.95 -3.04 4.66
C GLY A 213 55.06 -4.26 5.57
N ASP A 214 54.64 -4.16 6.84
CA ASP A 214 54.55 -5.31 7.75
C ASP A 214 53.33 -6.17 7.45
N GLU A 215 53.46 -7.48 7.58
CA GLU A 215 52.33 -8.40 7.62
C GLU A 215 51.91 -8.65 9.06
N VAL A 216 50.61 -8.55 9.32
CA VAL A 216 50.04 -8.70 10.66
C VAL A 216 48.92 -9.72 10.68
N ILE A 217 48.83 -10.47 11.77
CA ILE A 217 47.60 -11.15 12.18
C ILE A 217 46.94 -10.29 13.25
N VAL A 218 45.65 -10.04 13.08
CA VAL A 218 44.85 -9.22 13.99
C VAL A 218 43.67 -10.04 14.47
N GLU A 219 43.52 -10.09 15.79
CA GLU A 219 42.33 -10.59 16.45
C GLU A 219 41.60 -9.41 17.10
N GLY A 220 40.32 -9.25 16.84
CA GLY A 220 39.56 -8.12 17.35
C GLY A 220 38.10 -8.20 16.96
N THR A 221 37.36 -7.14 17.25
CA THR A 221 35.91 -7.13 17.09
C THR A 221 35.53 -6.24 15.91
N MET A 222 34.65 -6.75 15.03
CA MET A 222 34.07 -5.95 13.95
C MET A 222 33.25 -4.80 14.53
N SER A 223 33.41 -3.61 13.95
CA SER A 223 32.69 -2.40 14.34
C SER A 223 32.47 -1.56 13.09
N ASP A 224 31.34 -0.87 13.05
CA ASP A 224 31.10 0.24 12.15
C ASP A 224 31.39 1.57 12.86
N TYR A 225 32.05 2.50 12.18
CA TYR A 225 32.24 3.85 12.67
C TYR A 225 31.98 4.87 11.56
N TYR A 226 30.84 5.56 11.63
CA TYR A 226 30.36 6.48 10.59
C TYR A 226 30.24 5.82 9.21
N GLY A 227 29.77 4.57 9.18
CA GLY A 227 29.59 3.78 7.97
C GLY A 227 30.87 3.15 7.42
N MET A 228 31.99 3.26 8.13
CA MET A 228 33.24 2.59 7.77
C MET A 228 33.47 1.36 8.65
N GLN A 229 33.62 0.20 8.01
CA GLN A 229 33.91 -1.05 8.69
C GLN A 229 35.36 -1.11 9.20
N GLN A 230 35.53 -1.51 10.46
CA GLN A 230 36.83 -1.61 11.12
C GLN A 230 36.88 -2.79 12.11
N VAL A 231 38.09 -3.26 12.40
CA VAL A 231 38.38 -4.17 13.51
C VAL A 231 38.94 -3.36 14.68
N LYS A 232 38.15 -3.25 15.75
CA LYS A 232 38.59 -2.62 16.99
C LYS A 232 39.33 -3.64 17.85
N THR A 233 40.54 -3.29 18.31
CA THR A 233 41.39 -4.24 19.03
C THR A 233 42.31 -3.57 20.05
N SER A 234 43.22 -4.34 20.65
CA SER A 234 44.34 -3.86 21.47
C SER A 234 45.66 -4.00 20.71
N ALA A 235 46.66 -3.15 21.01
CA ALA A 235 47.98 -3.27 20.37
C ALA A 235 48.63 -4.65 20.56
N SER A 236 48.37 -5.34 21.68
CA SER A 236 48.88 -6.70 21.92
C SER A 236 48.24 -7.77 21.04
N SER A 237 47.08 -7.49 20.45
CA SER A 237 46.35 -8.40 19.55
C SER A 237 46.68 -8.17 18.07
N VAL A 238 47.57 -7.21 17.76
CA VAL A 238 48.15 -6.99 16.44
C VAL A 238 49.55 -7.63 16.42
N VAL A 239 49.64 -8.85 15.90
CA VAL A 239 50.88 -9.64 15.87
C VAL A 239 51.54 -9.49 14.51
N ILE A 240 52.71 -8.86 14.47
CA ILE A 240 53.53 -8.80 13.25
C ILE A 240 54.06 -10.20 12.95
N THR A 241 53.62 -10.81 11.86
CA THR A 241 54.09 -12.12 11.40
C THR A 241 55.34 -12.02 10.55
N THR A 242 55.44 -10.95 9.75
CA THR A 242 56.57 -10.67 8.87
C THR A 242 56.85 -9.17 8.84
N GLU A 243 58.00 -8.74 9.34
CA GLU A 243 58.45 -7.34 9.19
C GLU A 243 58.89 -7.07 7.73
N ASP A 244 58.58 -5.88 7.20
CA ASP A 244 59.02 -5.40 5.88
C ASP A 244 58.77 -6.40 4.72
N LYS A 245 57.63 -7.12 4.74
CA LYS A 245 57.18 -7.98 3.63
C LYS A 245 57.08 -7.21 2.30
N GLY A 246 56.85 -5.91 2.39
CA GLY A 246 56.68 -4.99 1.28
C GLY A 246 55.20 -4.68 1.04
N ILE A 247 54.94 -3.47 0.56
CA ILE A 247 53.56 -3.01 0.32
C ILE A 247 53.02 -3.67 -0.95
N PRO A 248 51.78 -4.18 -0.96
CA PRO A 248 51.10 -4.66 -2.16
C PRO A 248 51.10 -3.61 -3.28
N SER A 249 51.01 -4.06 -4.52
CA SER A 249 50.85 -3.13 -5.65
C SER A 249 49.48 -2.45 -5.56
N PRO A 250 49.38 -1.13 -5.77
CA PRO A 250 48.11 -0.44 -5.68
C PRO A 250 47.15 -0.89 -6.78
N GLN A 251 45.88 -1.06 -6.43
CA GLN A 251 44.82 -1.34 -7.38
C GLN A 251 44.53 -0.11 -8.24
N SER A 252 44.40 -0.27 -9.57
CA SER A 252 44.08 0.86 -10.44
C SER A 252 42.58 1.09 -10.45
N LEU A 253 42.15 2.29 -10.07
CA LEU A 253 40.76 2.72 -10.03
C LEU A 253 40.53 3.97 -10.89
N LYS A 254 39.26 4.22 -11.20
CA LYS A 254 38.69 5.43 -11.79
C LYS A 254 37.73 6.10 -10.80
N SER A 255 37.43 7.37 -10.98
CA SER A 255 36.50 8.14 -10.15
C SER A 255 35.14 7.46 -9.97
N THR A 256 34.61 6.80 -11.01
CA THR A 256 33.35 6.02 -10.96
C THR A 256 33.40 4.87 -9.97
N ASP A 257 34.57 4.31 -9.69
CA ASP A 257 34.75 3.23 -8.73
C ASP A 257 34.60 3.73 -7.28
N LEU A 258 34.65 5.06 -7.06
CA LEU A 258 34.37 5.70 -5.76
C LEU A 258 32.96 6.27 -5.65
N SER A 259 32.08 5.97 -6.61
CA SER A 259 30.65 6.29 -6.50
C SER A 259 30.02 5.59 -5.30
N LYS A 260 28.88 6.11 -4.82
CA LYS A 260 28.14 5.53 -3.68
C LYS A 260 27.82 4.03 -3.88
N GLU A 261 27.57 3.62 -5.12
CA GLU A 261 27.23 2.22 -5.47
C GLU A 261 28.45 1.29 -5.51
N ASN A 262 29.64 1.82 -5.83
CA ASN A 262 30.82 1.00 -6.13
C ASN A 262 31.96 1.16 -5.12
N GLY A 263 31.97 2.23 -4.31
CA GLY A 263 33.09 2.58 -3.43
C GLY A 263 33.25 1.67 -2.20
N GLU A 264 32.17 1.05 -1.73
CA GLU A 264 32.18 0.21 -0.52
C GLU A 264 33.19 -0.95 -0.62
N GLN A 265 33.28 -1.57 -1.80
CA GLN A 265 34.16 -2.71 -2.02
C GLN A 265 35.65 -2.33 -2.00
N HIS A 266 35.97 -1.04 -2.14
CA HIS A 266 37.34 -0.53 -2.21
C HIS A 266 37.83 0.09 -0.90
N GLU A 267 37.00 0.08 0.14
CA GLU A 267 37.34 0.64 1.44
C GLU A 267 38.64 0.05 2.00
N ALA A 268 39.49 0.95 2.52
CA ALA A 268 40.79 0.65 3.09
C ALA A 268 41.81 -0.04 2.16
N GLU A 269 41.47 -0.27 0.89
CA GLU A 269 42.40 -0.80 -0.11
C GLU A 269 43.43 0.27 -0.52
N PHE A 270 44.66 -0.16 -0.78
CA PHE A 270 45.69 0.68 -1.38
C PHE A 270 45.49 0.74 -2.90
N THR A 271 45.23 1.95 -3.41
CA THR A 271 44.75 2.22 -4.76
C THR A 271 45.64 3.25 -5.47
N GLN A 272 45.45 3.36 -6.78
CA GLN A 272 46.07 4.36 -7.63
C GLN A 272 45.10 4.87 -8.70
N PHE A 273 45.16 6.16 -8.97
CA PHE A 273 44.41 6.88 -10.00
C PHE A 273 45.40 7.56 -10.94
N LYS A 274 45.07 7.61 -12.23
CA LYS A 274 45.93 8.18 -13.27
C LYS A 274 45.34 9.47 -13.82
N ASP A 275 46.23 10.39 -14.22
CA ASP A 275 45.87 11.61 -14.94
C ASP A 275 44.79 12.45 -14.23
N VAL A 276 44.96 12.64 -12.92
CA VAL A 276 43.98 13.30 -12.05
C VAL A 276 44.27 14.79 -11.94
N THR A 277 43.28 15.64 -12.21
CA THR A 277 43.36 17.09 -12.05
C THR A 277 42.61 17.56 -10.81
N VAL A 278 43.26 18.33 -9.94
CA VAL A 278 42.63 18.91 -8.74
C VAL A 278 41.89 20.19 -9.12
N GLN A 279 40.58 20.26 -8.89
CA GLN A 279 39.73 21.38 -9.32
C GLN A 279 39.49 22.42 -8.22
N SER A 280 39.27 21.99 -6.98
CA SER A 280 38.94 22.90 -5.87
C SER A 280 39.35 22.30 -4.52
N VAL A 281 39.28 23.11 -3.47
CA VAL A 281 39.49 22.68 -2.08
C VAL A 281 38.48 23.37 -1.16
N ASP A 282 37.81 22.60 -0.32
CA ASP A 282 36.83 23.12 0.64
C ASP A 282 37.49 23.67 1.93
N SER A 283 36.67 24.25 2.82
CA SER A 283 37.15 24.76 4.11
C SER A 283 37.70 23.68 5.05
N ASN A 284 37.33 22.41 4.81
CA ASN A 284 37.77 21.26 5.61
C ASN A 284 39.10 20.69 5.09
N GLY A 285 39.51 21.04 3.87
CA GLY A 285 40.68 20.54 3.16
C GLY A 285 40.45 19.26 2.38
N ASN A 286 39.20 18.99 2.00
CA ASN A 286 38.88 18.01 0.99
C ASN A 286 39.12 18.66 -0.38
N PHE A 287 39.86 17.98 -1.24
CA PHE A 287 40.14 18.41 -2.59
C PHE A 287 39.21 17.67 -3.55
N THR A 288 38.42 18.41 -4.33
CA THR A 288 37.67 17.81 -5.46
C THR A 288 38.64 17.65 -6.62
N ALA A 289 38.71 16.45 -7.17
CA ALA A 289 39.58 16.11 -8.28
C ALA A 289 38.85 15.32 -9.36
N LYS A 290 39.34 15.40 -10.58
CA LYS A 290 38.71 14.84 -11.78
C LYS A 290 39.68 14.00 -12.57
N ASP A 291 39.24 12.82 -12.99
CA ASP A 291 39.91 12.00 -14.00
C ASP A 291 39.08 11.94 -15.30
N ASP A 292 39.41 11.00 -16.20
CA ASP A 292 38.70 10.82 -17.46
C ASP A 292 37.25 10.31 -17.31
N SER A 293 36.87 9.88 -16.11
CA SER A 293 35.61 9.17 -15.84
C SER A 293 34.64 10.00 -14.98
N GLY A 294 35.11 11.07 -14.32
CA GLY A 294 34.29 11.83 -13.37
C GLY A 294 35.08 12.50 -12.26
N GLU A 295 34.35 13.06 -11.29
CA GLU A 295 34.90 13.73 -10.11
C GLU A 295 34.91 12.80 -8.90
N PHE A 296 35.89 12.98 -8.01
CA PHE A 296 36.01 12.27 -6.73
C PHE A 296 36.78 13.13 -5.72
N VAL A 297 36.72 12.76 -4.44
CA VAL A 297 37.32 13.54 -3.37
C VAL A 297 38.64 12.93 -2.89
N ILE A 298 39.62 13.80 -2.66
CA ILE A 298 40.91 13.46 -2.08
C ILE A 298 41.07 14.20 -0.75
N LYS A 299 41.37 13.46 0.32
CA LYS A 299 41.55 14.01 1.66
C LYS A 299 42.97 13.69 2.16
N PRO A 300 43.97 14.50 1.83
CA PRO A 300 45.33 14.27 2.28
C PRO A 300 45.50 14.65 3.76
N ASN A 301 46.26 13.84 4.50
CA ASN A 301 46.65 14.18 5.88
C ASN A 301 47.58 15.41 5.94
N ASP A 302 48.35 15.63 4.88
CA ASP A 302 49.14 16.85 4.67
C ASP A 302 48.60 17.57 3.42
N LYS A 303 47.88 18.68 3.64
CA LYS A 303 47.27 19.47 2.56
C LYS A 303 48.31 20.04 1.58
N SER A 304 49.59 20.13 1.94
CA SER A 304 50.65 20.62 1.05
C SER A 304 51.02 19.65 -0.07
N LEU A 305 50.50 18.41 -0.03
CA LEU A 305 50.72 17.41 -1.06
C LEU A 305 50.00 17.74 -2.39
N LEU A 306 48.90 18.50 -2.32
CA LEU A 306 48.05 18.79 -3.48
C LEU A 306 47.88 20.30 -3.67
N GLU A 307 47.75 20.73 -4.92
CA GLU A 307 47.52 22.12 -5.28
C GLU A 307 46.39 22.20 -6.31
N VAL A 308 45.46 23.15 -6.09
CA VAL A 308 44.34 23.38 -7.02
C VAL A 308 44.87 23.83 -8.38
N GLY A 309 44.33 23.23 -9.44
CA GLY A 309 44.70 23.45 -10.83
C GLY A 309 45.82 22.53 -11.34
N LYS A 310 46.44 21.69 -10.49
CA LYS A 310 47.49 20.75 -10.92
C LYS A 310 46.94 19.41 -11.39
N THR A 311 47.60 18.85 -12.40
CA THR A 311 47.37 17.48 -12.88
C THR A 311 48.49 16.56 -12.42
N TYR A 312 48.10 15.39 -11.91
CA TYR A 312 48.97 14.37 -11.37
C TYR A 312 48.91 13.12 -12.26
N GLU A 313 50.07 12.66 -12.71
CA GLU A 313 50.19 11.46 -13.55
C GLU A 313 49.73 10.23 -12.77
N LEU A 314 50.04 10.20 -11.48
CA LEU A 314 49.65 9.10 -10.60
C LEU A 314 49.42 9.63 -9.19
N LEU A 315 48.23 9.39 -8.65
CA LEU A 315 47.90 9.56 -7.24
C LEU A 315 47.65 8.21 -6.61
N LYS A 316 48.36 7.90 -5.53
CA LYS A 316 48.17 6.66 -4.76
C LYS A 316 47.67 6.99 -3.37
N GLY A 317 46.98 6.05 -2.74
CA GLY A 317 46.46 6.25 -1.40
C GLY A 317 45.63 5.08 -0.95
N VAL A 318 45.12 5.15 0.28
CA VAL A 318 44.09 4.22 0.76
C VAL A 318 42.72 4.88 0.65
N ILE A 319 41.66 4.10 0.45
CA ILE A 319 40.30 4.63 0.44
C ILE A 319 39.75 4.74 1.85
N ASP A 320 39.30 5.93 2.22
CA ASP A 320 38.62 6.25 3.47
C ASP A 320 37.14 6.54 3.18
N TYR A 321 36.26 6.28 4.14
CA TYR A 321 34.84 6.62 4.04
C TYR A 321 34.40 7.40 5.28
N ASN A 322 33.84 8.58 5.07
CA ASN A 322 33.18 9.34 6.12
C ASN A 322 32.25 10.40 5.53
N TYR A 323 31.17 10.69 6.26
CA TYR A 323 30.15 11.68 5.85
C TYR A 323 29.55 11.36 4.47
N ASN A 324 29.23 10.09 4.22
CA ASN A 324 28.61 9.58 2.99
C ASN A 324 29.43 9.77 1.70
N GLU A 325 30.76 9.78 1.80
CA GLU A 325 31.64 10.00 0.66
C GLU A 325 32.94 9.17 0.77
N TYR A 326 33.30 8.48 -0.31
CA TYR A 326 34.56 7.74 -0.47
C TYR A 326 35.69 8.68 -0.90
N LYS A 327 36.83 8.58 -0.22
CA LYS A 327 37.92 9.55 -0.34
C LYS A 327 39.25 8.84 -0.52
N LEU A 328 40.03 9.30 -1.49
CA LEU A 328 41.43 8.89 -1.60
C LEU A 328 42.26 9.60 -0.53
N VAL A 329 43.06 8.85 0.24
CA VAL A 329 43.98 9.40 1.25
C VAL A 329 45.44 9.06 0.88
N PRO A 330 46.18 9.99 0.25
CA PRO A 330 47.60 9.82 -0.01
C PRO A 330 48.39 9.67 1.30
N ARG A 331 49.36 8.74 1.33
CA ARG A 331 50.10 8.43 2.56
C ARG A 331 51.31 9.34 2.75
N SER A 332 51.90 9.79 1.65
CA SER A 332 53.07 10.69 1.64
C SER A 332 53.26 11.36 0.27
N ALA A 333 54.24 12.26 0.18
CA ALA A 333 54.64 12.87 -1.10
C ALA A 333 55.09 11.86 -2.16
N ALA A 334 55.53 10.66 -1.78
CA ALA A 334 55.90 9.62 -2.75
C ALA A 334 54.69 9.00 -3.47
N ASP A 335 53.48 9.19 -2.95
CA ASP A 335 52.24 8.73 -3.55
C ASP A 335 51.65 9.74 -4.54
N VAL A 336 52.24 10.93 -4.64
CA VAL A 336 51.77 12.03 -5.46
C VAL A 336 52.80 12.29 -6.56
N ILE A 337 52.53 11.81 -7.77
CA ILE A 337 53.39 11.99 -8.94
C ILE A 337 52.73 13.03 -9.84
N GLU A 338 53.27 14.26 -9.83
CA GLU A 338 52.80 15.35 -10.69
C GLU A 338 53.05 15.00 -12.17
N LYS A 339 52.08 15.26 -13.05
CA LYS A 339 52.24 15.10 -14.50
C LYS A 339 53.04 16.27 -15.02
N ALA A 340 54.35 16.23 -14.80
CA ALA A 340 55.24 17.37 -15.03
C ALA A 340 55.11 17.93 -16.45
N PHE A 341 55.03 17.06 -17.46
CA PHE A 341 54.89 17.44 -18.86
C PHE A 341 53.41 17.63 -19.28
N SER A 342 52.72 18.55 -18.60
CA SER A 342 51.36 19.01 -18.91
C SER A 342 51.24 20.51 -18.70
N VAL A 343 50.16 21.14 -19.20
CA VAL A 343 49.86 22.56 -18.96
C VAL A 343 48.71 22.66 -17.95
N THR A 344 48.84 23.56 -16.99
CA THR A 344 47.81 23.93 -16.02
C THR A 344 47.41 25.39 -16.19
N ALA A 345 46.20 25.75 -15.75
CA ALA A 345 45.69 27.12 -15.79
C ALA A 345 45.26 27.62 -14.40
N ASN A 346 45.48 28.91 -14.12
CA ASN A 346 45.02 29.57 -12.91
C ASN A 346 44.44 30.97 -13.25
N PRO A 347 43.13 31.23 -12.99
CA PRO A 347 42.16 30.30 -12.43
C PRO A 347 41.90 29.10 -13.36
N ALA A 348 41.39 28.00 -12.81
CA ALA A 348 40.94 26.87 -13.62
C ALA A 348 39.77 27.29 -14.53
N SER A 349 39.49 26.47 -15.55
CA SER A 349 38.33 26.65 -16.44
C SER A 349 37.03 26.82 -15.67
N GLY A 350 36.12 27.66 -16.16
CA GLY A 350 34.84 27.97 -15.54
C GLY A 350 34.43 29.42 -15.75
N SER A 351 33.36 29.84 -15.07
CA SER A 351 32.89 31.22 -15.11
C SER A 351 33.84 32.15 -14.37
N VAL A 352 34.29 33.20 -15.04
CA VAL A 352 35.23 34.18 -14.51
C VAL A 352 34.83 35.60 -14.91
N LEU A 353 35.21 36.60 -14.12
CA LEU A 353 34.90 37.99 -14.43
C LEU A 353 35.72 38.50 -15.61
N GLU A 354 35.15 39.40 -16.41
CA GLU A 354 35.83 40.15 -17.45
C GLU A 354 37.11 40.82 -16.92
N GLY A 355 38.21 40.67 -17.66
CA GLY A 355 39.54 41.11 -17.26
C GLY A 355 40.33 40.09 -16.40
N THR A 356 39.76 38.90 -16.14
CA THR A 356 40.48 37.83 -15.45
C THR A 356 41.73 37.43 -16.24
N MET A 357 42.85 37.32 -15.52
CA MET A 357 44.16 37.00 -16.08
C MET A 357 44.47 35.52 -15.87
N VAL A 358 44.29 34.70 -16.91
CA VAL A 358 44.62 33.28 -16.89
C VAL A 358 46.12 33.08 -17.00
N LYS A 359 46.69 32.42 -15.99
CA LYS A 359 48.09 32.02 -15.96
C LYS A 359 48.23 30.57 -16.37
N LEU A 360 48.96 30.33 -17.45
CA LEU A 360 49.38 28.98 -17.83
C LEU A 360 50.72 28.63 -17.19
N ALA A 361 50.88 27.38 -16.76
CA ALA A 361 52.12 26.86 -16.21
C ALA A 361 52.36 25.41 -16.62
N THR A 362 53.61 24.97 -16.54
CA THR A 362 54.00 23.56 -16.64
C THR A 362 55.04 23.28 -15.56
N ALA A 363 54.98 22.09 -14.95
CA ALA A 363 55.92 21.69 -13.91
C ALA A 363 57.19 21.02 -14.48
N GLU A 364 57.22 20.72 -15.78
CA GLU A 364 58.40 20.18 -16.47
C GLU A 364 59.51 21.24 -16.55
N GLU A 365 60.58 21.04 -15.78
CA GLU A 365 61.72 21.96 -15.73
C GLU A 365 62.34 22.13 -17.13
N GLY A 366 62.31 23.35 -17.66
CA GLY A 366 62.89 23.68 -18.98
C GLY A 366 61.95 23.49 -20.18
N ALA A 367 60.67 23.17 -19.96
CA ALA A 367 59.64 23.21 -21.01
C ALA A 367 59.06 24.63 -21.20
N THR A 368 58.63 24.97 -22.41
CA THR A 368 57.89 26.22 -22.73
C THR A 368 56.43 25.91 -23.00
N VAL A 369 55.49 26.76 -22.55
CA VAL A 369 54.06 26.56 -22.82
C VAL A 369 53.67 27.30 -24.11
N HIS A 370 52.89 26.67 -24.98
CA HIS A 370 52.35 27.23 -26.22
C HIS A 370 50.83 27.07 -26.24
N TYR A 371 50.09 28.05 -26.75
CA TYR A 371 48.63 28.04 -26.70
C TYR A 371 47.95 28.63 -27.94
N THR A 372 46.65 28.39 -28.05
CA THR A 372 45.72 28.95 -29.03
C THR A 372 44.41 29.33 -28.34
N THR A 373 43.71 30.33 -28.88
CA THR A 373 42.39 30.78 -28.40
C THR A 373 41.31 30.80 -29.49
N ASP A 374 41.67 30.41 -30.72
CA ASP A 374 40.79 30.38 -31.89
C ASP A 374 40.15 28.99 -32.13
N GLY A 375 40.28 28.09 -31.16
CA GLY A 375 39.81 26.71 -31.21
C GLY A 375 40.74 25.72 -31.92
N SER A 376 41.80 26.17 -32.59
CA SER A 376 42.77 25.29 -33.25
C SER A 376 43.65 24.52 -32.24
N GLU A 377 44.16 23.34 -32.61
CA GLU A 377 45.05 22.55 -31.75
C GLU A 377 46.45 23.18 -31.67
N PRO A 378 46.97 23.47 -30.47
CA PRO A 378 48.28 24.10 -30.30
C PRO A 378 49.42 23.10 -30.58
N THR A 379 50.53 23.62 -31.09
CA THR A 379 51.78 22.87 -31.37
C THR A 379 52.98 23.63 -30.82
N ALA A 380 54.19 23.04 -30.87
CA ALA A 380 55.43 23.74 -30.50
C ALA A 380 55.71 25.02 -31.33
N GLU A 381 55.04 25.19 -32.48
CA GLU A 381 55.12 26.39 -33.33
C GLU A 381 54.00 27.40 -33.05
N SER A 382 53.06 27.09 -32.14
CA SER A 382 52.00 28.01 -31.70
C SER A 382 52.54 29.11 -30.79
N THR A 383 51.69 30.06 -30.44
CA THR A 383 52.08 31.22 -29.64
C THR A 383 52.63 30.79 -28.29
N GLU A 384 53.90 31.11 -28.02
CA GLU A 384 54.55 30.86 -26.73
C GLU A 384 53.90 31.74 -25.64
N TYR A 385 53.48 31.12 -24.55
CA TYR A 385 52.92 31.79 -23.38
C TYR A 385 54.03 32.51 -22.61
N THR A 386 54.02 33.84 -22.66
CA THR A 386 55.04 34.71 -22.02
C THR A 386 54.46 35.69 -21.00
N ALA A 387 53.14 35.86 -20.97
CA ALA A 387 52.40 36.69 -20.03
C ALA A 387 50.97 36.13 -19.86
N PRO A 388 50.29 36.41 -18.73
CA PRO A 388 48.90 35.98 -18.50
C PRO A 388 47.95 36.41 -19.63
N ILE A 389 46.96 35.57 -19.93
CA ILE A 389 45.95 35.79 -20.95
C ILE A 389 44.77 36.52 -20.29
N GLU A 390 44.48 37.73 -20.75
CA GLU A 390 43.33 38.50 -20.29
C GLU A 390 42.06 38.01 -21.00
N LEU A 391 41.03 37.65 -20.23
CA LEU A 391 39.76 37.19 -20.76
C LEU A 391 38.77 38.35 -20.85
N THR A 392 38.33 38.68 -22.06
CA THR A 392 37.35 39.76 -22.32
C THR A 392 36.02 39.28 -22.91
N GLU A 393 35.97 38.02 -23.35
CA GLU A 393 34.81 37.34 -23.91
C GLU A 393 34.98 35.83 -23.69
N ASP A 394 33.91 35.05 -23.82
CA ASP A 394 33.97 33.58 -23.71
C ASP A 394 35.13 33.03 -24.55
N THR A 395 36.03 32.29 -23.90
CA THR A 395 37.30 31.90 -24.51
C THR A 395 37.63 30.47 -24.15
N THR A 396 37.90 29.66 -25.17
CA THR A 396 38.57 28.36 -25.00
C THR A 396 40.06 28.54 -25.20
N ILE A 397 40.85 28.27 -24.16
CA ILE A 397 42.32 28.24 -24.23
C ILE A 397 42.75 26.79 -24.40
N LYS A 398 43.40 26.46 -25.52
CA LYS A 398 44.08 25.18 -25.69
C LYS A 398 45.58 25.39 -25.55
N ALA A 399 46.28 24.55 -24.79
CA ALA A 399 47.71 24.70 -24.55
C ALA A 399 48.50 23.38 -24.50
N VAL A 400 49.77 23.43 -24.90
CA VAL A 400 50.76 22.34 -24.79
C VAL A 400 52.06 22.84 -24.18
N ALA A 401 52.74 21.99 -23.40
CA ALA A 401 54.12 22.19 -22.98
C ALA A 401 55.06 21.59 -24.04
N ALA A 402 56.11 22.28 -24.43
CA ALA A 402 57.07 21.86 -25.46
C ALA A 402 58.48 21.77 -24.89
N LYS A 403 59.18 20.65 -25.12
CA LYS A 403 60.57 20.42 -24.69
C LYS A 403 61.24 19.39 -25.60
N ASP A 404 62.49 19.65 -26.00
CA ASP A 404 63.32 18.74 -26.80
C ASP A 404 62.64 18.17 -28.07
N GLY A 405 61.78 18.95 -28.72
CA GLY A 405 61.06 18.56 -29.94
C GLY A 405 59.83 17.67 -29.71
N GLN A 406 59.42 17.48 -28.46
CA GLN A 406 58.17 16.83 -28.05
C GLN A 406 57.19 17.88 -27.50
N THR A 407 55.89 17.59 -27.61
CA THR A 407 54.81 18.37 -26.99
C THR A 407 54.04 17.48 -26.03
N SER A 408 53.50 18.06 -24.95
CA SER A 408 52.53 17.40 -24.08
C SER A 408 51.24 17.09 -24.84
N GLU A 409 50.33 16.38 -24.17
CA GLU A 409 48.92 16.37 -24.57
C GLU A 409 48.34 17.79 -24.51
N VAL A 410 47.32 18.04 -25.34
CA VAL A 410 46.64 19.33 -25.40
C VAL A 410 45.74 19.46 -24.18
N ALA A 411 46.02 20.44 -23.32
CA ALA A 411 45.13 20.85 -22.25
C ALA A 411 44.11 21.86 -22.81
N THR A 412 42.83 21.68 -22.49
CA THR A 412 41.75 22.59 -22.90
C THR A 412 41.13 23.22 -21.66
N PHE A 413 40.97 24.54 -21.68
CA PHE A 413 40.37 25.32 -20.61
C PHE A 413 39.26 26.21 -21.18
N ASP A 414 38.02 25.94 -20.84
CA ASP A 414 36.85 26.71 -21.27
C ASP A 414 36.48 27.76 -20.22
N TYR A 415 36.30 29.00 -20.66
CA TYR A 415 35.92 30.11 -19.78
C TYR A 415 34.67 30.82 -20.31
N THR A 416 33.68 30.95 -19.44
CA THR A 416 32.55 31.87 -19.63
C THR A 416 32.90 33.19 -18.96
N VAL A 417 32.91 34.28 -19.71
CA VAL A 417 33.33 35.59 -19.21
C VAL A 417 32.12 36.39 -18.77
N LEU A 418 31.94 36.46 -17.46
CA LEU A 418 30.90 37.20 -16.78
C LEU A 418 31.22 38.69 -16.71
N LYS A 419 30.20 39.53 -16.74
CA LYS A 419 30.38 40.98 -16.57
C LYS A 419 30.68 41.34 -15.13
N SER A 420 31.15 42.57 -14.91
CA SER A 420 31.47 43.07 -13.57
C SER A 420 30.32 42.84 -12.58
N ALA A 421 30.66 42.25 -11.42
CA ALA A 421 29.73 42.01 -10.33
C ALA A 421 29.32 43.29 -9.55
N ASP A 422 29.74 44.47 -10.01
CA ASP A 422 29.32 45.77 -9.45
C ASP A 422 28.09 46.30 -10.18
N GLY A 423 26.94 46.30 -9.50
CA GLY A 423 25.67 46.79 -10.02
C GLY A 423 25.09 45.95 -11.14
N ILE A 424 25.39 44.65 -11.17
CA ILE A 424 24.72 43.70 -12.06
C ILE A 424 23.23 43.60 -11.69
N SER A 425 22.38 43.34 -12.68
CA SER A 425 20.95 43.10 -12.53
C SER A 425 20.65 41.78 -11.82
N ILE A 426 19.42 41.65 -11.32
CA ILE A 426 18.98 40.43 -10.64
C ILE A 426 18.82 39.29 -11.65
N HIS A 427 18.22 39.52 -12.82
CA HIS A 427 18.18 38.53 -13.91
C HIS A 427 19.56 38.07 -14.37
N GLY A 428 20.58 38.94 -14.26
CA GLY A 428 21.96 38.58 -14.56
C GLY A 428 22.56 37.63 -13.52
N ILE A 429 22.17 37.77 -12.24
CA ILE A 429 22.56 36.85 -11.16
C ILE A 429 21.81 35.54 -11.28
N GLN A 430 20.50 35.57 -11.50
CA GLN A 430 19.67 34.37 -11.67
C GLN A 430 20.11 33.54 -12.88
N GLY A 431 20.21 34.17 -14.06
CA GLY A 431 20.56 33.47 -15.29
C GLY A 431 19.42 32.62 -15.86
N ALA A 432 19.71 31.92 -16.96
CA ALA A 432 18.75 31.06 -17.67
C ALA A 432 19.12 29.58 -17.48
N GLY A 433 19.03 29.12 -16.24
CA GLY A 433 19.35 27.76 -15.83
C GLY A 433 19.01 27.54 -14.35
N HIS A 434 19.01 26.28 -13.92
CA HIS A 434 18.72 25.84 -12.54
C HIS A 434 19.82 26.18 -11.50
N SER A 435 20.79 27.01 -11.88
CA SER A 435 21.88 27.45 -10.99
C SER A 435 22.46 28.76 -11.49
N SER A 436 22.78 29.65 -10.56
CA SER A 436 23.32 30.97 -10.84
C SER A 436 24.69 30.88 -11.53
N PRO A 437 24.91 31.62 -12.64
CA PRO A 437 26.24 31.77 -13.21
C PRO A 437 27.22 32.49 -12.26
N TYR A 438 26.71 33.18 -11.22
CA TYR A 438 27.51 33.89 -10.22
C TYR A 438 27.66 33.13 -8.90
N ASP A 439 27.27 31.84 -8.82
CA ASP A 439 27.42 31.06 -7.60
C ASP A 439 28.86 31.14 -7.01
N GLY A 440 28.93 31.37 -5.70
CA GLY A 440 30.17 31.58 -4.96
C GLY A 440 30.83 32.95 -5.18
N MET A 441 30.38 33.77 -6.13
CA MET A 441 30.98 35.08 -6.42
C MET A 441 30.48 36.18 -5.48
N ALA A 442 31.34 37.18 -5.26
CA ALA A 442 30.96 38.39 -4.52
C ALA A 442 30.33 39.40 -5.48
N VAL A 443 29.18 39.95 -5.08
CA VAL A 443 28.41 40.96 -5.81
C VAL A 443 28.26 42.22 -4.97
N THR A 444 28.25 43.39 -5.61
CA THR A 444 28.10 44.68 -4.92
C THR A 444 27.06 45.57 -5.60
N LYS A 445 26.39 46.41 -4.80
CA LYS A 445 25.36 47.36 -5.23
C LYS A 445 24.22 46.74 -6.03
N ILE A 446 23.80 45.53 -5.66
CA ILE A 446 22.66 44.88 -6.31
C ILE A 446 21.39 45.59 -5.87
N ALA A 447 20.74 46.25 -6.82
CA ALA A 447 19.64 47.17 -6.55
C ALA A 447 18.29 46.52 -6.82
N GLY A 448 17.33 46.74 -5.93
CA GLY A 448 15.95 46.26 -6.10
C GLY A 448 15.02 46.75 -5.00
N ILE A 449 13.73 46.44 -5.16
CA ILE A 449 12.66 46.79 -4.22
C ILE A 449 12.33 45.56 -3.39
N VAL A 450 12.28 45.71 -2.06
CA VAL A 450 11.86 44.64 -1.14
C VAL A 450 10.38 44.33 -1.36
N THR A 451 10.06 43.13 -1.81
CA THR A 451 8.69 42.67 -2.14
C THR A 451 8.04 41.96 -0.96
N ALA A 452 8.78 41.11 -0.26
CA ALA A 452 8.31 40.39 0.92
C ALA A 452 9.42 40.25 1.97
N LYS A 453 9.01 40.01 3.21
CA LYS A 453 9.93 39.68 4.31
C LYS A 453 9.77 38.22 4.68
N ASP A 454 10.89 37.58 4.96
CA ASP A 454 10.93 36.25 5.55
C ASP A 454 11.65 36.32 6.91
N GLY A 455 10.82 36.35 7.96
CA GLY A 455 11.27 36.60 9.32
C GLY A 455 12.05 37.93 9.48
N ASN A 456 13.10 37.89 10.30
CA ASN A 456 13.93 39.07 10.59
C ASN A 456 15.25 39.11 9.79
N ASN A 457 15.69 37.96 9.27
CA ASN A 457 17.00 37.81 8.67
C ASN A 457 16.95 37.71 7.15
N ALA A 458 15.78 37.50 6.54
CA ALA A 458 15.66 37.36 5.11
C ALA A 458 14.52 38.18 4.52
N PHE A 459 14.58 38.38 3.22
CA PHE A 459 13.57 39.09 2.43
C PHE A 459 13.74 38.75 0.95
N TYR A 460 12.66 38.92 0.20
CA TYR A 460 12.67 38.91 -1.26
C TYR A 460 12.83 40.35 -1.77
N MET A 461 13.58 40.51 -2.85
CA MET A 461 13.62 41.75 -3.59
C MET A 461 13.56 41.49 -5.08
N GLN A 462 13.00 42.43 -5.82
CA GLN A 462 12.87 42.35 -7.27
C GLN A 462 13.35 43.64 -7.92
N GLU A 463 13.92 43.53 -9.11
CA GLU A 463 14.50 44.68 -9.78
C GLU A 463 13.44 45.63 -10.33
N GLU A 464 13.84 46.89 -10.51
CA GLU A 464 12.94 47.97 -10.95
C GLU A 464 12.85 48.04 -12.49
N ASN A 465 13.83 47.49 -13.21
CA ASN A 465 13.94 47.59 -14.67
C ASN A 465 14.14 46.19 -15.28
N PRO A 466 13.09 45.35 -15.28
CA PRO A 466 13.16 43.97 -15.77
C PRO A 466 13.58 43.91 -17.25
N ASP A 467 14.13 42.77 -17.66
CA ASP A 467 14.35 42.46 -19.06
C ASP A 467 13.12 41.82 -19.73
N ASP A 468 13.24 41.45 -21.00
CA ASP A 468 12.17 40.80 -21.76
C ASP A 468 12.38 39.26 -21.86
N ASN A 469 13.34 38.72 -21.12
CA ASN A 469 13.75 37.33 -21.20
C ASN A 469 12.99 36.48 -20.17
N VAL A 470 12.01 35.73 -20.67
CA VAL A 470 11.20 34.81 -19.86
C VAL A 470 12.00 33.67 -19.22
N ALA A 471 13.25 33.46 -19.61
CA ALA A 471 14.12 32.44 -19.03
C ALA A 471 14.93 32.94 -17.82
N THR A 472 14.76 34.19 -17.40
CA THR A 472 15.48 34.74 -16.24
C THR A 472 14.50 35.30 -15.23
N SER A 473 14.80 35.11 -13.94
CA SER A 473 14.02 35.71 -12.85
C SER A 473 14.50 37.12 -12.50
N GLU A 474 13.54 38.01 -12.25
CA GLU A 474 13.79 39.37 -11.77
C GLU A 474 13.82 39.49 -10.25
N GLY A 475 13.47 38.40 -9.56
CA GLY A 475 13.40 38.29 -8.11
C GLY A 475 14.61 37.54 -7.55
N ILE A 476 14.95 37.82 -6.30
CA ILE A 476 16.01 37.08 -5.60
C ILE A 476 15.76 37.05 -4.09
N TYR A 477 16.14 35.94 -3.47
CA TYR A 477 16.13 35.79 -2.02
C TYR A 477 17.41 36.37 -1.40
N VAL A 478 17.27 37.15 -0.33
CA VAL A 478 18.42 37.79 0.34
C VAL A 478 18.45 37.41 1.82
N TYR A 479 19.55 36.79 2.24
CA TYR A 479 19.79 36.42 3.63
C TYR A 479 20.84 37.33 4.29
N LYS A 480 20.50 37.92 5.43
CA LYS A 480 21.38 38.75 6.27
C LYS A 480 21.43 38.24 7.70
N SER A 481 22.58 37.66 8.06
CA SER A 481 22.85 37.31 9.46
C SER A 481 22.84 38.55 10.36
N GLY A 482 22.13 38.44 11.50
CA GLY A 482 22.00 39.51 12.49
C GLY A 482 20.87 40.52 12.22
N GLY A 483 20.03 40.26 11.20
CA GLY A 483 18.85 41.04 10.86
C GLY A 483 19.04 41.91 9.62
N ALA A 484 18.06 41.90 8.72
CA ALA A 484 18.09 42.66 7.47
C ALA A 484 17.79 44.15 7.66
N GLY A 485 16.92 44.50 8.63
CA GLY A 485 16.61 45.90 8.95
C GLY A 485 15.80 46.65 7.88
N VAL A 486 15.12 45.92 6.99
CA VAL A 486 14.33 46.46 5.86
C VAL A 486 12.82 46.30 6.07
N SER A 487 12.04 47.05 5.28
CA SER A 487 10.59 47.00 5.17
C SER A 487 10.18 46.76 3.71
N VAL A 488 9.01 46.14 3.49
CA VAL A 488 8.41 46.02 2.15
C VAL A 488 8.25 47.41 1.53
N GLY A 489 8.64 47.55 0.26
CA GLY A 489 8.70 48.81 -0.48
C GLY A 489 9.99 49.62 -0.27
N ASP A 490 10.95 49.14 0.53
CA ASP A 490 12.29 49.74 0.57
C ASP A 490 13.04 49.45 -0.73
N LYS A 491 13.68 50.47 -1.31
CA LYS A 491 14.69 50.30 -2.36
C LYS A 491 16.03 50.11 -1.71
N VAL A 492 16.67 48.98 -1.96
CA VAL A 492 17.93 48.59 -1.32
C VAL A 492 19.03 48.38 -2.34
N GLU A 493 20.27 48.61 -1.91
CA GLU A 493 21.49 48.14 -2.55
C GLU A 493 22.13 47.09 -1.63
N VAL A 494 22.37 45.90 -2.16
CA VAL A 494 22.90 44.75 -1.42
C VAL A 494 24.31 44.43 -1.91
N ASP A 495 25.23 44.28 -0.95
CA ASP A 495 26.55 43.70 -1.18
C ASP A 495 26.60 42.33 -0.51
N GLY A 496 27.09 41.29 -1.18
CA GLY A 496 27.10 39.95 -0.61
C GLY A 496 27.82 38.93 -1.47
N GLN A 497 27.59 37.67 -1.14
CA GLN A 497 28.02 36.53 -1.93
C GLN A 497 26.78 35.82 -2.46
N VAL A 498 26.76 35.52 -3.77
CA VAL A 498 25.73 34.67 -4.37
C VAL A 498 25.96 33.22 -3.96
N LYS A 499 24.89 32.51 -3.64
CA LYS A 499 24.92 31.11 -3.24
C LYS A 499 23.71 30.36 -3.75
N GLU A 500 23.94 29.15 -4.23
CA GLU A 500 22.92 28.12 -4.28
C GLU A 500 22.62 27.60 -2.86
N TYR A 501 21.37 27.69 -2.42
CA TYR A 501 20.97 27.40 -1.05
C TYR A 501 19.69 26.58 -0.98
N ARG A 502 19.66 25.59 -0.08
CA ARG A 502 18.45 24.82 0.21
C ARG A 502 17.64 25.52 1.29
N GLU A 503 16.47 26.05 0.95
CA GLU A 503 15.56 26.69 1.91
C GLU A 503 15.08 25.69 2.97
N GLY A 504 14.45 24.60 2.53
CA GLY A 504 13.91 23.52 3.36
C GLY A 504 13.61 22.26 2.54
N GLY A 505 13.62 21.10 3.18
CA GLY A 505 13.38 19.82 2.51
C GLY A 505 13.73 18.62 3.38
N TYR A 506 13.51 17.42 2.83
CA TYR A 506 13.90 16.17 3.49
C TYR A 506 15.41 15.96 3.39
N SER A 507 16.00 15.35 4.40
CA SER A 507 17.47 15.17 4.49
C SER A 507 18.06 14.32 3.36
N ASP A 508 17.22 13.49 2.75
CA ASP A 508 17.50 12.53 1.68
C ASP A 508 16.92 12.95 0.33
N ALA A 509 16.05 13.97 0.29
CA ALA A 509 15.50 14.49 -0.95
C ALA A 509 16.58 15.23 -1.76
N LYS A 510 16.58 14.99 -3.06
CA LYS A 510 17.35 15.77 -4.02
C LYS A 510 16.49 16.90 -4.55
N ASP A 511 16.48 17.97 -3.77
CA ASP A 511 15.80 19.21 -4.09
C ASP A 511 16.64 20.09 -5.04
N LEU A 512 15.96 20.89 -5.87
CA LEU A 512 16.56 22.09 -6.47
C LEU A 512 17.09 23.03 -5.37
N LEU A 513 17.99 23.93 -5.77
CA LEU A 513 18.58 24.92 -4.89
C LEU A 513 18.08 26.30 -5.31
N THR A 514 17.89 27.16 -4.32
CA THR A 514 17.47 28.54 -4.54
C THR A 514 18.67 29.45 -4.64
N THR A 515 18.67 30.31 -5.66
CA THR A 515 19.66 31.36 -5.82
C THR A 515 19.42 32.45 -4.79
N GLN A 516 20.40 32.65 -3.90
CA GLN A 516 20.32 33.70 -2.88
C GLN A 516 21.56 34.59 -2.81
N ILE A 517 21.37 35.81 -2.29
CA ILE A 517 22.50 36.66 -1.85
C ILE A 517 22.65 36.54 -0.33
N THR A 518 23.78 35.98 0.11
CA THR A 518 24.24 36.10 1.50
C THR A 518 24.82 37.50 1.71
N ALA A 519 23.99 38.42 2.19
CA ALA A 519 24.32 39.82 2.33
C ALA A 519 25.41 40.07 3.39
N SER A 520 26.45 40.79 2.99
CA SER A 520 27.44 41.40 3.87
C SER A 520 26.99 42.78 4.35
N SER A 521 26.31 43.52 3.47
CA SER A 521 25.88 44.90 3.68
C SER A 521 24.55 45.13 2.94
N ILE A 522 23.66 45.94 3.54
CA ILE A 522 22.40 46.37 2.93
C ILE A 522 22.29 47.88 3.17
N THR A 523 22.08 48.64 2.10
CA THR A 523 21.86 50.09 2.16
C THR A 523 20.46 50.41 1.64
N VAL A 524 19.60 50.99 2.50
CA VAL A 524 18.29 51.49 2.08
C VAL A 524 18.45 52.84 1.39
N ALA A 525 18.23 52.88 0.08
CA ALA A 525 18.30 54.09 -0.73
C ALA A 525 17.05 54.96 -0.59
N SER A 526 15.88 54.34 -0.46
CA SER A 526 14.59 55.03 -0.22
C SER A 526 13.55 54.05 0.34
N SER A 527 12.47 54.57 0.93
CA SER A 527 11.41 53.76 1.58
C SER A 527 10.03 54.14 1.07
N GLY A 528 9.10 53.17 1.10
CA GLY A 528 7.70 53.38 0.70
C GLY A 528 7.52 53.55 -0.81
N ASN A 529 8.38 52.90 -1.60
CA ASN A 529 8.25 52.83 -3.05
C ASN A 529 7.06 51.95 -3.44
N THR A 530 6.58 52.13 -4.67
CA THR A 530 5.62 51.19 -5.26
C THR A 530 6.33 49.87 -5.53
N LEU A 531 5.66 48.75 -5.29
CA LEU A 531 6.22 47.44 -5.63
C LEU A 531 6.33 47.28 -7.15
N PRO A 532 7.28 46.47 -7.64
CA PRO A 532 7.28 46.02 -9.02
C PRO A 532 5.92 45.42 -9.40
N GLU A 533 5.54 45.55 -10.67
CA GLU A 533 4.33 44.94 -11.20
C GLU A 533 4.45 43.42 -11.09
N ALA A 534 3.41 42.77 -10.58
CA ALA A 534 3.39 41.32 -10.43
C ALA A 534 3.11 40.68 -11.80
N ILE A 535 3.77 39.57 -12.10
CA ILE A 535 3.46 38.78 -13.30
C ILE A 535 2.15 38.05 -13.07
N VAL A 536 1.15 38.27 -13.92
CA VAL A 536 -0.17 37.64 -13.80
C VAL A 536 -0.13 36.25 -14.45
N ILE A 537 -0.27 35.19 -13.65
CA ILE A 537 -0.28 33.81 -14.15
C ILE A 537 -1.58 33.53 -14.92
N GLY A 538 -1.45 32.97 -16.12
CA GLY A 538 -2.55 32.73 -17.06
C GLY A 538 -2.83 33.90 -18.02
N GLU A 539 -2.30 35.10 -17.74
CA GLU A 539 -2.42 36.27 -18.64
C GLU A 539 -1.06 36.69 -19.23
N ASP A 540 -0.09 37.00 -18.38
CA ASP A 540 1.26 37.43 -18.79
C ASP A 540 2.18 36.24 -19.05
N ARG A 541 2.06 35.20 -18.20
CA ARG A 541 2.77 33.92 -18.36
C ARG A 541 1.81 32.76 -18.12
N THR A 542 1.68 31.89 -19.11
CA THR A 542 0.85 30.69 -19.03
C THR A 542 1.72 29.50 -18.63
N PRO A 543 1.39 28.77 -17.54
CA PRO A 543 2.14 27.58 -17.18
C PRO A 543 1.92 26.47 -18.22
N PRO A 544 2.93 25.61 -18.46
CA PRO A 544 2.75 24.37 -19.21
C PRO A 544 1.70 23.46 -18.56
N THR A 545 1.07 22.58 -19.34
CA THR A 545 0.00 21.68 -18.88
C THR A 545 0.26 20.19 -19.10
N GLU A 546 1.41 19.79 -19.65
CA GLU A 546 1.68 18.36 -19.96
C GLU A 546 3.09 17.92 -19.55
N ILE A 547 4.08 18.81 -19.65
CA ILE A 547 5.48 18.46 -19.39
C ILE A 547 5.95 19.15 -18.12
N VAL A 548 6.39 18.35 -17.14
CA VAL A 548 7.15 18.87 -16.00
C VAL A 548 8.61 19.05 -16.39
N GLU A 549 9.21 18.03 -17.01
CA GLU A 549 10.60 17.99 -17.48
C GLU A 549 10.76 16.80 -18.45
N ASP A 550 11.35 16.97 -19.63
CA ASP A 550 11.50 15.90 -20.63
C ASP A 550 12.92 15.66 -21.19
N ASP A 551 13.94 16.41 -20.74
CA ASP A 551 15.28 16.42 -21.34
C ASP A 551 16.45 16.16 -20.37
N GLU A 552 16.16 15.79 -19.13
CA GLU A 552 17.08 15.65 -18.00
C GLU A 552 17.83 16.97 -17.68
N MET A 553 17.10 18.09 -17.69
CA MET A 553 17.58 19.46 -17.43
C MET A 553 18.73 19.91 -18.33
N LYS A 554 18.80 19.39 -19.56
CA LYS A 554 19.83 19.73 -20.54
C LYS A 554 19.58 21.08 -21.17
N THR A 555 18.33 21.46 -21.36
CA THR A 555 17.92 22.77 -21.84
C THR A 555 17.03 23.46 -20.82
N PHE A 556 17.04 24.79 -20.82
CA PHE A 556 16.20 25.60 -19.95
C PHE A 556 15.10 26.26 -20.81
N ASP A 557 13.95 25.60 -20.91
CA ASP A 557 12.77 25.96 -21.69
C ASP A 557 11.53 26.15 -20.77
N PRO A 558 11.37 27.34 -20.18
CA PRO A 558 10.22 27.65 -19.32
C PRO A 558 8.89 27.81 -20.09
N LYS A 559 8.84 27.54 -21.39
CA LYS A 559 7.58 27.58 -22.17
C LYS A 559 6.96 26.21 -22.31
N THR A 560 7.77 25.16 -22.30
CA THR A 560 7.32 23.77 -22.40
C THR A 560 7.40 23.05 -21.07
N ASP A 561 8.39 23.38 -20.24
CA ASP A 561 8.72 22.58 -19.06
C ASP A 561 8.27 23.28 -17.78
N GLY A 562 7.43 22.59 -17.01
CA GLY A 562 6.89 23.12 -15.75
C GLY A 562 7.97 23.42 -14.71
N LEU A 563 9.02 22.59 -14.65
CA LEU A 563 10.16 22.80 -13.76
C LEU A 563 10.87 24.12 -14.08
N ASP A 564 11.24 24.33 -15.35
CA ASP A 564 11.87 25.57 -15.84
C ASP A 564 10.95 26.78 -15.72
N PHE A 565 9.65 26.60 -15.93
CA PHE A 565 8.66 27.66 -15.82
C PHE A 565 8.70 28.30 -14.44
N TYR A 566 8.63 27.49 -13.38
CA TYR A 566 8.65 28.01 -12.01
C TYR A 566 10.05 28.46 -11.58
N GLU A 567 11.11 27.78 -12.01
CA GLU A 567 12.49 28.21 -11.77
C GLU A 567 12.74 29.61 -12.35
N SER A 568 12.23 29.88 -13.56
CA SER A 568 12.32 31.20 -14.20
C SER A 568 11.53 32.31 -13.47
N LEU A 569 10.71 31.94 -12.48
CA LEU A 569 9.94 32.85 -11.63
C LEU A 569 10.49 32.91 -10.19
N GLU A 570 11.58 32.22 -9.88
CA GLU A 570 12.10 32.11 -8.52
C GLU A 570 12.26 33.48 -7.83
N GLY A 571 11.62 33.66 -6.68
CA GLY A 571 11.67 34.91 -5.91
C GLY A 571 10.88 36.07 -6.50
N MET A 572 10.33 35.97 -7.72
CA MET A 572 9.52 37.02 -8.33
C MET A 572 8.17 37.16 -7.62
N LEU A 573 7.66 38.40 -7.61
CA LEU A 573 6.29 38.70 -7.23
C LEU A 573 5.35 38.33 -8.39
N ILE A 574 4.43 37.40 -8.14
CA ILE A 574 3.41 36.97 -9.10
C ILE A 574 2.00 37.22 -8.56
N GLU A 575 1.03 37.27 -9.47
CA GLU A 575 -0.39 37.38 -9.17
C GLU A 575 -1.13 36.18 -9.79
N ILE A 576 -1.94 35.50 -8.98
CA ILE A 576 -2.80 34.39 -9.41
C ILE A 576 -4.25 34.90 -9.37
N PRO A 577 -4.85 35.24 -10.53
CA PRO A 577 -6.21 35.77 -10.57
C PRO A 577 -7.25 34.66 -10.44
N ASP A 578 -8.28 34.90 -9.61
CA ASP A 578 -9.51 34.09 -9.53
C ASP A 578 -9.26 32.57 -9.45
N ALA A 579 -8.22 32.17 -8.71
CA ALA A 579 -7.71 30.80 -8.67
C ALA A 579 -8.77 29.80 -8.20
N LYS A 580 -8.79 28.60 -8.80
CA LYS A 580 -9.68 27.50 -8.40
C LYS A 580 -8.93 26.49 -7.56
N VAL A 581 -9.58 26.00 -6.52
CA VAL A 581 -9.06 24.98 -5.60
C VAL A 581 -9.14 23.61 -6.26
N THR A 582 -8.01 22.91 -6.33
CA THR A 582 -7.93 21.56 -6.94
C THR A 582 -7.90 20.43 -5.90
N GLY A 583 -7.80 20.78 -4.61
CA GLY A 583 -7.84 19.83 -3.51
C GLY A 583 -7.85 20.53 -2.16
N PRO A 584 -8.22 19.83 -1.08
CA PRO A 584 -8.24 20.39 0.27
C PRO A 584 -6.82 20.74 0.76
N VAL A 585 -6.74 21.68 1.70
CA VAL A 585 -5.46 22.11 2.30
C VAL A 585 -4.82 20.95 3.07
N LYS A 586 -3.52 20.72 2.85
CA LYS A 586 -2.69 19.77 3.60
C LYS A 586 -1.30 20.34 3.77
N TYR A 587 -0.69 20.15 4.95
CA TYR A 587 0.64 20.69 5.28
C TYR A 587 0.78 22.21 5.10
N ASP A 588 -0.30 22.96 5.38
CA ASP A 588 -0.38 24.41 5.16
C ASP A 588 -0.18 24.82 3.68
N GLU A 589 -0.45 23.90 2.75
CA GLU A 589 -0.41 24.13 1.30
C GLU A 589 -1.83 24.08 0.73
N LEU A 590 -2.24 25.15 0.06
CA LEU A 590 -3.48 25.24 -0.69
C LEU A 590 -3.19 25.02 -2.18
N PRO A 591 -3.56 23.86 -2.77
CA PRO A 591 -3.34 23.62 -4.17
C PRO A 591 -4.44 24.28 -5.01
N VAL A 592 -4.02 25.07 -6.00
CA VAL A 592 -4.90 25.79 -6.92
C VAL A 592 -4.43 25.69 -8.36
N TYR A 593 -5.28 26.13 -9.28
CA TYR A 593 -4.92 26.33 -10.67
C TYR A 593 -5.58 27.57 -11.25
N VAL A 594 -5.02 28.04 -12.38
CA VAL A 594 -5.68 28.96 -13.31
C VAL A 594 -5.92 28.24 -14.63
N ASN A 595 -6.92 28.66 -15.39
CA ASN A 595 -7.16 28.06 -16.71
C ASN A 595 -6.01 28.43 -17.65
N ALA A 596 -5.15 27.46 -17.96
CA ALA A 596 -3.99 27.62 -18.84
C ALA A 596 -4.27 27.10 -20.26
N SER A 597 -5.12 26.09 -20.40
CA SER A 597 -5.50 25.49 -21.69
C SER A 597 -6.96 25.02 -21.69
N GLU A 598 -7.55 24.85 -22.89
CA GLU A 598 -8.84 24.16 -23.05
C GLU A 598 -8.73 22.64 -22.91
N ASP A 599 -7.51 22.09 -22.98
CA ASP A 599 -7.24 20.64 -22.96
C ASP A 599 -7.04 20.07 -21.54
N GLN A 600 -7.00 20.92 -20.50
CA GLN A 600 -6.87 20.49 -19.11
C GLN A 600 -7.98 19.52 -18.70
N LEU A 601 -7.60 18.47 -17.99
CA LEU A 601 -8.53 17.43 -17.55
C LEU A 601 -8.94 17.67 -16.11
N PHE A 602 -10.25 17.64 -15.89
CA PHE A 602 -10.83 17.89 -14.58
C PHE A 602 -11.69 16.72 -14.10
N THR A 603 -11.71 16.53 -12.79
CA THR A 603 -12.73 15.72 -12.11
C THR A 603 -14.10 16.39 -12.19
N ARG A 604 -15.15 15.64 -11.85
CA ARG A 604 -16.49 16.19 -11.63
C ARG A 604 -16.56 17.32 -10.60
N ALA A 605 -15.65 17.34 -9.63
CA ALA A 605 -15.52 18.39 -8.62
C ALA A 605 -14.66 19.58 -9.08
N ASN A 606 -14.22 19.59 -10.34
CA ASN A 606 -13.29 20.58 -10.90
C ASN A 606 -11.88 20.57 -10.28
N GLY A 607 -11.39 19.42 -9.80
CA GLY A 607 -9.97 19.20 -9.48
C GLY A 607 -9.19 18.75 -10.71
N LEU A 608 -7.89 19.03 -10.77
CA LEU A 608 -6.95 18.58 -11.80
C LEU A 608 -6.75 17.08 -11.72
N LEU A 609 -6.95 16.40 -12.85
CA LEU A 609 -6.87 14.94 -12.95
C LEU A 609 -5.48 14.51 -13.41
N LEU A 610 -4.83 13.63 -12.66
CA LEU A 610 -3.56 13.04 -13.05
C LEU A 610 -3.78 11.97 -14.13
N THR A 611 -3.02 12.05 -15.24
CA THR A 611 -3.02 11.00 -16.27
C THR A 611 -1.60 10.59 -16.65
N ALA A 612 -1.46 9.54 -17.48
CA ALA A 612 -0.16 9.05 -17.92
C ALA A 612 0.66 10.10 -18.70
N ASP A 613 -0.05 11.00 -19.41
CA ASP A 613 0.54 12.00 -20.29
C ASP A 613 0.40 13.43 -19.71
N ASP A 614 -0.24 13.57 -18.54
CA ASP A 614 -0.51 14.86 -17.88
C ASP A 614 -0.26 14.75 -16.36
N PRO A 615 0.93 15.17 -15.89
CA PRO A 615 1.31 15.27 -14.48
C PRO A 615 0.87 16.59 -13.81
N ASN A 616 0.06 17.41 -14.48
CA ASN A 616 -0.44 18.72 -14.06
C ASN A 616 0.65 19.73 -13.65
N PRO A 617 1.59 20.12 -14.54
CA PRO A 617 2.60 21.12 -14.23
C PRO A 617 2.02 22.51 -13.90
N GLU A 618 0.81 22.82 -14.34
CA GLU A 618 0.10 24.08 -14.06
C GLU A 618 -0.48 24.19 -12.65
N ARG A 619 -0.37 23.12 -11.86
CA ARG A 619 -0.77 23.10 -10.46
C ARG A 619 0.13 24.01 -9.63
N LEU A 620 -0.50 24.94 -8.91
CA LEU A 620 0.16 25.94 -8.06
C LEU A 620 -0.08 25.61 -6.59
N LEU A 621 0.94 25.69 -5.74
CA LEU A 621 0.79 25.59 -4.29
C LEU A 621 0.88 26.97 -3.65
N ILE A 622 -0.14 27.37 -2.92
CA ILE A 622 -0.12 28.59 -2.10
C ILE A 622 0.23 28.19 -0.67
N ASP A 623 1.26 28.80 -0.09
CA ASP A 623 1.61 28.65 1.32
C ASP A 623 0.62 29.44 2.17
N VAL A 624 -0.20 28.74 2.94
CA VAL A 624 -1.26 29.30 3.79
C VAL A 624 -0.91 29.21 5.27
N ASP A 625 0.37 29.07 5.65
CA ASP A 625 0.77 29.09 7.05
C ASP A 625 0.28 30.36 7.76
N GLY A 626 -0.45 30.16 8.87
CA GLY A 626 -1.06 31.23 9.64
C GLY A 626 -2.30 31.87 9.00
N ILE A 627 -2.81 31.35 7.89
CA ILE A 627 -4.06 31.77 7.24
C ILE A 627 -5.15 30.74 7.59
N ASP A 628 -6.21 31.20 8.24
CA ASP A 628 -7.38 30.38 8.58
C ASP A 628 -8.27 30.23 7.33
N ILE A 629 -8.12 29.09 6.64
CA ILE A 629 -8.86 28.75 5.43
C ILE A 629 -9.25 27.28 5.44
N ASP A 630 -10.50 27.02 5.06
CA ASP A 630 -11.08 25.69 4.90
C ASP A 630 -11.79 25.69 3.55
N VAL A 631 -11.47 24.71 2.70
CA VAL A 631 -11.88 24.64 1.30
C VAL A 631 -12.14 23.21 0.88
N THR A 632 -13.05 23.06 -0.06
CA THR A 632 -13.35 21.84 -0.79
C THR A 632 -12.87 21.98 -2.24
N THR A 633 -12.55 20.87 -2.92
CA THR A 633 -12.23 20.88 -4.36
C THR A 633 -13.34 21.59 -5.15
N GLY A 634 -12.95 22.46 -6.09
CA GLY A 634 -13.89 23.23 -6.92
C GLY A 634 -14.24 24.61 -6.40
N ASP A 635 -13.93 24.91 -5.13
CA ASP A 635 -14.02 26.26 -4.59
C ASP A 635 -13.15 27.25 -5.38
N GLN A 636 -13.47 28.54 -5.32
CA GLN A 636 -12.75 29.59 -6.02
C GLN A 636 -12.34 30.72 -5.08
N LEU A 637 -11.15 31.28 -5.27
CA LEU A 637 -10.74 32.49 -4.56
C LEU A 637 -11.42 33.73 -5.16
N ASN A 638 -12.04 34.55 -4.31
CA ASN A 638 -12.76 35.77 -4.68
C ASN A 638 -11.79 36.93 -4.92
N GLY A 639 -11.06 36.86 -6.03
CA GLY A 639 -10.02 37.80 -6.42
C GLY A 639 -8.62 37.19 -6.34
N SER A 640 -7.62 38.01 -6.67
CA SER A 640 -6.26 37.52 -6.87
C SER A 640 -5.48 37.29 -5.58
N VAL A 641 -4.55 36.32 -5.62
CA VAL A 641 -3.49 36.15 -4.63
C VAL A 641 -2.19 36.69 -5.22
N THR A 642 -1.55 37.65 -4.54
CA THR A 642 -0.23 38.15 -4.93
C THR A 642 0.82 37.60 -3.96
N GLY A 643 1.92 37.03 -4.45
CA GLY A 643 2.94 36.42 -3.59
C GLY A 643 4.27 36.23 -4.28
N ASN A 644 5.32 35.93 -3.50
CA ASN A 644 6.64 35.60 -4.03
C ASN A 644 6.75 34.10 -4.26
N VAL A 645 7.33 33.70 -5.39
CA VAL A 645 7.64 32.29 -5.68
C VAL A 645 8.83 31.86 -4.82
N SER A 646 8.69 30.73 -4.16
CA SER A 646 9.72 30.07 -3.35
C SER A 646 9.77 28.59 -3.66
N TYR A 647 10.79 27.91 -3.18
CA TYR A 647 10.94 26.48 -3.38
C TYR A 647 11.39 25.80 -2.08
N ASP A 648 10.62 24.83 -1.61
CA ASP A 648 10.96 23.96 -0.48
C ASP A 648 10.21 22.63 -0.56
N TYR A 649 10.74 21.59 0.10
CA TYR A 649 10.12 20.24 0.13
C TYR A 649 9.74 19.71 -1.27
N SER A 650 10.68 19.86 -2.22
CA SER A 650 10.54 19.44 -3.62
C SER A 650 9.37 20.04 -4.38
N ASN A 651 8.89 21.23 -3.98
CA ASN A 651 7.79 21.92 -4.65
C ASN A 651 8.01 23.43 -4.70
N PHE A 652 7.56 24.04 -5.80
CA PHE A 652 7.40 25.48 -5.88
C PHE A 652 6.14 25.92 -5.14
N LYS A 653 6.25 27.02 -4.40
CA LYS A 653 5.19 27.58 -3.55
C LYS A 653 5.07 29.08 -3.75
N ILE A 654 3.87 29.60 -3.54
CA ILE A 654 3.57 31.02 -3.58
C ILE A 654 3.33 31.49 -2.17
N ARG A 655 4.22 32.33 -1.65
CA ARG A 655 4.10 32.94 -0.32
C ARG A 655 3.26 34.22 -0.42
N PRO A 656 2.01 34.23 0.06
CA PRO A 656 1.11 35.36 -0.11
C PRO A 656 1.61 36.63 0.57
N THR A 657 1.37 37.76 -0.07
CA THR A 657 1.63 39.08 0.46
C THR A 657 0.32 39.89 0.49
N GLY A 658 0.14 40.71 1.51
CA GLY A 658 -1.07 41.54 1.64
C GLY A 658 -2.26 40.82 2.26
N THR A 659 -3.46 41.05 1.72
CA THR A 659 -4.71 40.48 2.25
C THR A 659 -5.11 39.28 1.41
N PHE A 660 -5.32 38.13 2.05
CA PHE A 660 -5.78 36.93 1.38
C PHE A 660 -7.27 37.05 0.97
N PRO A 661 -7.66 36.64 -0.25
CA PRO A 661 -9.05 36.72 -0.71
C PRO A 661 -9.96 35.76 0.08
N THR A 662 -11.25 36.07 0.09
CA THR A 662 -12.27 35.15 0.63
C THR A 662 -12.57 34.03 -0.36
N VAL A 663 -13.10 32.90 0.09
CA VAL A 663 -13.51 31.79 -0.77
C VAL A 663 -14.95 31.97 -1.29
N ILE A 664 -15.19 31.54 -2.53
CA ILE A 664 -16.49 31.33 -3.18
C ILE A 664 -16.70 29.82 -3.26
N ASP A 665 -17.82 29.35 -2.73
CA ASP A 665 -18.21 27.94 -2.72
C ASP A 665 -18.41 27.40 -4.14
N GLY A 666 -17.83 26.23 -4.43
CA GLY A 666 -17.88 25.54 -5.72
C GLY A 666 -19.10 24.64 -5.96
N ASP A 667 -20.05 24.58 -5.01
CA ASP A 667 -21.22 23.69 -4.99
C ASP A 667 -20.87 22.17 -4.99
N THR A 668 -19.67 21.76 -4.56
CA THR A 668 -19.25 20.35 -4.50
C THR A 668 -20.01 19.58 -3.40
N GLU A 669 -20.70 18.50 -3.77
CA GLU A 669 -21.53 17.69 -2.86
C GLU A 669 -21.01 16.25 -2.70
N ARG A 670 -21.20 15.67 -1.52
CA ARG A 670 -20.88 14.25 -1.26
C ARG A 670 -21.82 13.35 -2.03
N GLU A 671 -21.25 12.39 -2.73
CA GLU A 671 -22.03 11.53 -3.61
C GLU A 671 -22.77 10.39 -2.93
N VAL A 672 -23.83 9.93 -3.59
CA VAL A 672 -24.48 8.65 -3.31
C VAL A 672 -24.41 7.83 -4.58
N THR A 673 -24.04 6.55 -4.46
CA THR A 673 -23.88 5.67 -5.62
C THR A 673 -25.13 5.65 -6.49
N THR A 674 -24.91 5.71 -7.80
CA THR A 674 -25.97 5.57 -8.80
C THR A 674 -26.32 4.10 -9.08
N ILE A 675 -25.51 3.17 -8.56
CA ILE A 675 -25.77 1.75 -8.65
C ILE A 675 -27.04 1.42 -7.86
N GLU A 676 -27.97 0.75 -8.52
CA GLU A 676 -29.11 0.06 -7.90
C GLU A 676 -28.90 -1.45 -8.04
N SER A 677 -29.09 -2.18 -6.95
CA SER A 677 -28.98 -3.64 -6.90
C SER A 677 -30.34 -4.31 -6.76
N ALA A 678 -30.56 -5.36 -7.57
CA ALA A 678 -31.62 -6.34 -7.35
C ALA A 678 -31.13 -7.43 -6.38
N PRO A 679 -32.01 -8.27 -5.79
CA PRO A 679 -31.55 -9.31 -4.88
C PRO A 679 -30.66 -10.38 -5.57
N GLY A 680 -30.79 -10.56 -6.88
CA GLY A 680 -29.86 -11.33 -7.72
C GLY A 680 -28.51 -10.68 -8.05
N ASP A 681 -28.30 -9.40 -7.73
CA ASP A 681 -27.02 -8.70 -7.95
C ASP A 681 -26.12 -8.84 -6.71
N LEU A 682 -24.84 -9.20 -6.92
CA LEU A 682 -23.82 -9.19 -5.87
C LEU A 682 -23.12 -7.84 -5.84
N THR A 683 -23.12 -7.17 -4.68
CA THR A 683 -22.44 -5.88 -4.49
C THR A 683 -21.18 -6.04 -3.63
N ILE A 684 -20.04 -5.55 -4.12
CA ILE A 684 -18.74 -5.65 -3.47
C ILE A 684 -18.06 -4.28 -3.47
N ALA A 685 -17.65 -3.79 -2.30
CA ALA A 685 -16.96 -2.52 -2.17
C ALA A 685 -15.52 -2.68 -1.65
N SER A 686 -14.66 -1.75 -2.06
CA SER A 686 -13.34 -1.48 -1.47
C SER A 686 -13.42 -0.19 -0.68
N TYR A 687 -12.96 -0.17 0.58
CA TYR A 687 -12.90 1.06 1.36
C TYR A 687 -11.68 1.10 2.27
N ASN A 688 -10.71 1.96 1.94
CA ASN A 688 -9.66 2.38 2.86
C ASN A 688 -10.25 3.37 3.88
N ILE A 689 -10.18 3.01 5.16
CA ILE A 689 -10.79 3.75 6.28
C ILE A 689 -9.77 4.46 7.18
N GLU A 690 -8.52 4.59 6.69
CA GLU A 690 -7.45 5.42 7.21
C GLU A 690 -7.12 5.15 8.70
N ASN A 691 -6.19 4.21 8.93
CA ASN A 691 -5.64 3.85 10.25
C ASN A 691 -6.70 3.62 11.34
N TYR A 692 -7.75 2.87 11.01
CA TYR A 692 -8.91 2.76 11.87
C TYR A 692 -8.71 1.80 13.06
N TYR A 693 -9.02 2.29 14.25
CA TYR A 693 -9.28 1.51 15.47
C TYR A 693 -10.27 2.28 16.37
N PRO A 694 -10.90 1.67 17.38
CA PRO A 694 -11.93 2.34 18.19
C PRO A 694 -11.47 3.64 18.87
N GLY A 695 -10.16 3.83 19.09
CA GLY A 695 -9.62 5.03 19.72
C GLY A 695 -9.55 6.27 18.83
N VAL A 696 -9.82 6.17 17.51
CA VAL A 696 -9.98 7.35 16.63
C VAL A 696 -11.25 8.15 16.95
N GLY A 697 -12.17 7.58 17.73
CA GLY A 697 -13.37 8.24 18.23
C GLY A 697 -14.67 7.83 17.54
N GLU A 698 -15.78 8.01 18.25
CA GLU A 698 -17.13 7.65 17.77
C GLU A 698 -17.55 8.45 16.53
N GLU A 699 -17.01 9.67 16.34
CA GLU A 699 -17.36 10.52 15.20
C GLU A 699 -16.86 9.96 13.86
N LYS A 700 -15.56 9.62 13.75
CA LYS A 700 -15.00 8.99 12.54
C LYS A 700 -15.65 7.62 12.30
N THR A 701 -15.86 6.84 13.36
CA THR A 701 -16.56 5.55 13.28
C THR A 701 -17.98 5.70 12.71
N GLY A 702 -18.74 6.69 13.21
CA GLY A 702 -20.09 6.99 12.73
C GLY A 702 -20.10 7.44 11.26
N LYS A 703 -19.14 8.29 10.86
CA LYS A 703 -19.00 8.74 9.45
C LYS A 703 -18.72 7.57 8.50
N ILE A 704 -17.80 6.67 8.85
CA ILE A 704 -17.53 5.45 8.06
C ILE A 704 -18.80 4.60 7.91
N ALA A 705 -19.53 4.39 9.01
CA ALA A 705 -20.79 3.65 8.98
C ALA A 705 -21.86 4.33 8.11
N GLU A 706 -21.99 5.65 8.20
CA GLU A 706 -22.91 6.41 7.35
C GLU A 706 -22.54 6.30 5.86
N SER A 707 -21.24 6.36 5.52
CA SER A 707 -20.76 6.13 4.15
C SER A 707 -21.19 4.77 3.61
N ILE A 708 -21.07 3.71 4.41
CA ILE A 708 -21.47 2.35 4.04
C ILE A 708 -22.99 2.25 3.84
N VAL A 709 -23.78 2.84 4.74
CA VAL A 709 -25.24 2.69 4.71
C VAL A 709 -25.90 3.61 3.67
N LYS A 710 -25.51 4.89 3.63
CA LYS A 710 -26.18 5.92 2.83
C LYS A 710 -25.55 6.10 1.47
N ASN A 711 -24.22 6.23 1.41
CA ASN A 711 -23.51 6.57 0.17
C ASN A 711 -23.27 5.32 -0.70
N MET A 712 -22.95 4.17 -0.09
CA MET A 712 -22.74 2.89 -0.79
C MET A 712 -23.98 1.98 -0.85
N LYS A 713 -25.08 2.33 -0.16
CA LYS A 713 -26.32 1.54 -0.08
C LYS A 713 -26.12 0.09 0.42
N THR A 714 -25.36 -0.08 1.49
CA THR A 714 -25.16 -1.37 2.20
C THR A 714 -24.68 -2.54 1.31
N PRO A 715 -23.43 -2.50 0.80
CA PRO A 715 -22.90 -3.57 -0.07
C PRO A 715 -22.89 -4.95 0.60
N ASP A 716 -23.01 -6.02 -0.16
CA ASP A 716 -23.04 -7.38 0.39
C ASP A 716 -21.69 -7.78 1.01
N ILE A 717 -20.59 -7.35 0.40
CA ILE A 717 -19.21 -7.55 0.89
C ILE A 717 -18.47 -6.21 0.83
N VAL A 718 -17.75 -5.85 1.89
CA VAL A 718 -16.84 -4.69 1.91
C VAL A 718 -15.45 -5.16 2.32
N GLY A 719 -14.49 -5.02 1.42
CA GLY A 719 -13.07 -5.09 1.76
C GLY A 719 -12.66 -3.82 2.49
N LEU A 720 -12.27 -3.95 3.75
CA LEU A 720 -11.78 -2.86 4.57
C LEU A 720 -10.26 -2.83 4.54
N ILE A 721 -9.72 -1.65 4.26
CA ILE A 721 -8.30 -1.38 4.15
C ILE A 721 -7.92 -0.40 5.27
N GLU A 722 -6.72 -0.59 5.82
CA GLU A 722 -6.19 0.13 6.97
C GLU A 722 -6.90 -0.09 8.32
N VAL A 723 -7.29 -1.33 8.61
CA VAL A 723 -7.77 -1.70 9.96
C VAL A 723 -6.56 -1.96 10.88
N GLN A 724 -6.54 -1.31 12.03
CA GLN A 724 -5.51 -1.44 13.06
C GLN A 724 -5.93 -2.34 14.22
N ASP A 725 -4.97 -2.57 15.12
CA ASP A 725 -5.14 -3.36 16.32
C ASP A 725 -6.20 -2.73 17.23
N ASN A 726 -6.75 -3.50 18.16
CA ASN A 726 -7.76 -3.02 19.11
C ASN A 726 -7.26 -1.77 19.88
N ASN A 727 -5.94 -1.61 20.05
CA ASN A 727 -5.27 -0.51 20.74
C ASN A 727 -4.57 0.50 19.80
N GLY A 728 -4.79 0.40 18.48
CA GLY A 728 -4.24 1.32 17.48
C GLY A 728 -2.72 1.29 17.45
N PRO A 729 -2.02 2.44 17.35
CA PRO A 729 -0.56 2.49 17.21
C PRO A 729 0.23 2.19 18.50
N THR A 730 -0.41 1.58 19.51
CA THR A 730 0.24 1.29 20.79
C THR A 730 1.09 0.02 20.67
N ASP A 731 2.41 0.19 20.65
CA ASP A 731 3.38 -0.91 20.54
C ASP A 731 3.53 -1.73 21.85
N ASP A 732 2.55 -2.60 22.14
CA ASP A 732 2.54 -3.52 23.29
C ASP A 732 2.46 -5.01 22.91
N GLY A 733 2.57 -5.33 21.62
CA GLY A 733 2.48 -6.68 21.06
C GLY A 733 1.05 -7.17 20.79
N THR A 734 0.03 -6.32 20.95
CA THR A 734 -1.34 -6.62 20.51
C THR A 734 -1.41 -6.65 18.99
N THR A 735 -1.94 -7.73 18.40
CA THR A 735 -2.14 -7.87 16.94
C THR A 735 -3.59 -8.16 16.53
N LYS A 736 -4.52 -8.18 17.49
CA LYS A 736 -5.93 -8.50 17.25
C LYS A 736 -6.70 -7.23 16.87
N ALA A 737 -7.65 -7.37 15.95
CA ALA A 737 -8.51 -6.26 15.48
C ALA A 737 -10.02 -6.52 15.66
N ASN A 738 -10.42 -7.56 16.42
CA ASN A 738 -11.83 -7.93 16.55
C ASN A 738 -12.70 -6.80 17.15
N GLU A 739 -12.17 -6.01 18.09
CA GLU A 739 -12.91 -4.88 18.67
C GLU A 739 -13.04 -3.73 17.66
N SER A 740 -12.05 -3.56 16.78
CA SER A 740 -12.12 -2.61 15.66
C SER A 740 -13.26 -2.96 14.71
N TYR A 741 -13.37 -4.22 14.27
CA TYR A 741 -14.48 -4.66 13.41
C TYR A 741 -15.83 -4.58 14.11
N GLU A 742 -15.93 -5.04 15.36
CA GLU A 742 -17.18 -5.00 16.15
C GLU A 742 -17.69 -3.56 16.32
N ALA A 743 -16.80 -2.58 16.49
CA ALA A 743 -17.17 -1.17 16.62
C ALA A 743 -17.78 -0.60 15.32
N ILE A 744 -17.20 -0.90 14.15
CA ILE A 744 -17.74 -0.47 12.85
C ILE A 744 -19.09 -1.14 12.59
N ILE A 745 -19.19 -2.46 12.80
CA ILE A 745 -20.42 -3.22 12.57
C ILE A 745 -21.56 -2.65 13.43
N LYS A 746 -21.29 -2.39 14.71
CA LYS A 746 -22.26 -1.77 15.62
C LYS A 746 -22.70 -0.38 15.13
N ALA A 747 -21.77 0.44 14.64
CA ALA A 747 -22.11 1.76 14.11
C ALA A 747 -22.94 1.67 12.82
N ILE A 748 -22.70 0.68 11.96
CA ILE A 748 -23.51 0.39 10.77
C ILE A 748 -24.94 0.02 11.15
N GLU A 749 -25.12 -0.87 12.13
CA GLU A 749 -26.45 -1.22 12.64
C GLU A 749 -27.19 0.00 13.21
N GLU A 750 -26.48 0.85 13.96
CA GLU A 750 -27.02 2.09 14.54
C GLU A 750 -27.39 3.11 13.45
N ALA A 751 -26.67 3.14 12.33
CA ALA A 751 -26.99 3.93 11.14
C ALA A 751 -28.14 3.35 10.29
N GLY A 752 -28.62 2.15 10.60
CA GLY A 752 -29.76 1.48 9.94
C GLY A 752 -29.37 0.45 8.87
N GLY A 753 -28.09 0.06 8.81
CA GLY A 753 -27.59 -1.01 7.94
C GLY A 753 -27.80 -2.43 8.52
N PRO A 754 -27.38 -3.47 7.78
CA PRO A 754 -27.49 -4.86 8.22
C PRO A 754 -26.45 -5.21 9.30
N THR A 755 -26.70 -6.31 10.01
CA THR A 755 -25.72 -6.92 10.93
C THR A 755 -24.66 -7.67 10.14
N TYR A 756 -23.58 -6.99 9.78
CA TYR A 756 -22.43 -7.61 9.13
C TYR A 756 -21.70 -8.60 10.06
N LYS A 757 -21.03 -9.59 9.47
CA LYS A 757 -19.95 -10.37 10.09
C LYS A 757 -18.61 -9.95 9.52
N PHE A 758 -17.49 -10.30 10.16
CA PHE A 758 -16.16 -9.99 9.65
C PHE A 758 -15.29 -11.24 9.43
N ALA A 759 -14.28 -11.09 8.58
CA ALA A 759 -13.23 -12.08 8.35
C ALA A 759 -11.87 -11.37 8.23
N ASP A 760 -10.93 -11.70 9.12
CA ASP A 760 -9.58 -11.13 9.14
C ASP A 760 -8.54 -12.20 9.55
N ILE A 761 -7.26 -11.87 9.35
CA ILE A 761 -6.14 -12.63 9.93
C ILE A 761 -5.20 -11.65 10.62
N ALA A 762 -5.04 -11.82 11.93
CA ALA A 762 -4.09 -11.07 12.73
C ALA A 762 -2.66 -11.19 12.15
N PRO A 763 -1.98 -10.06 11.88
CA PRO A 763 -0.56 -10.06 11.50
C PRO A 763 0.35 -10.68 12.56
N ALA A 764 1.57 -11.02 12.14
CA ALA A 764 2.66 -11.14 13.10
C ALA A 764 3.11 -9.74 13.53
N ASP A 765 3.47 -9.59 14.80
CA ASP A 765 3.82 -8.29 15.37
C ASP A 765 5.01 -7.69 14.61
N LYS A 766 4.82 -6.46 14.10
CA LYS A 766 5.82 -5.64 13.38
C LYS A 766 6.28 -6.18 12.02
N THR A 767 5.50 -7.04 11.37
CA THR A 767 5.89 -7.63 10.07
C THR A 767 5.14 -7.09 8.86
N ASP A 768 4.04 -6.37 9.07
CA ASP A 768 3.09 -6.00 8.01
C ASP A 768 3.21 -4.52 7.59
N GLY A 769 4.24 -3.81 8.04
CA GLY A 769 4.48 -2.40 7.73
C GLY A 769 3.34 -1.47 8.16
N GLY A 770 3.37 -0.24 7.63
CA GLY A 770 2.37 0.79 7.96
C GLY A 770 2.73 1.59 9.23
N GLN A 771 1.72 2.12 9.92
CA GLN A 771 1.95 2.90 11.13
C GLN A 771 2.63 2.04 12.22
N PRO A 772 3.79 2.47 12.74
CA PRO A 772 4.50 1.72 13.78
C PRO A 772 3.59 1.40 14.99
N GLY A 773 3.59 0.14 15.40
CA GLY A 773 2.80 -0.37 16.53
C GLY A 773 1.34 -0.72 16.21
N GLY A 774 0.79 -0.34 15.04
CA GLY A 774 -0.63 -0.57 14.72
C GLY A 774 -0.93 -1.81 13.88
N ASN A 775 0.12 -2.51 13.42
CA ASN A 775 0.05 -3.72 12.59
C ASN A 775 -1.02 -3.66 11.48
N ILE A 776 -1.02 -2.61 10.67
CA ILE A 776 -2.11 -2.35 9.71
C ILE A 776 -2.44 -3.62 8.88
N ARG A 777 -3.74 -3.89 8.67
CA ARG A 777 -4.20 -5.04 7.87
C ARG A 777 -5.36 -4.69 6.94
N VAL A 778 -5.64 -5.63 6.05
CA VAL A 778 -6.87 -5.72 5.28
C VAL A 778 -7.79 -6.80 5.86
N GLY A 779 -9.08 -6.67 5.63
CA GLY A 779 -10.07 -7.69 5.99
C GLY A 779 -11.43 -7.43 5.34
N PHE A 780 -12.43 -8.20 5.73
CA PHE A 780 -13.77 -8.11 5.16
C PHE A 780 -14.83 -7.91 6.23
N ILE A 781 -15.85 -7.12 5.91
CA ILE A 781 -17.19 -7.26 6.50
C ILE A 781 -18.16 -7.77 5.42
N TYR A 782 -19.08 -8.66 5.76
CA TYR A 782 -20.04 -9.25 4.81
C TYR A 782 -21.42 -9.49 5.42
N ASN A 783 -22.47 -9.34 4.61
CA ASN A 783 -23.85 -9.47 5.04
C ASN A 783 -24.26 -10.96 4.98
N PRO A 784 -24.41 -11.65 6.12
CA PRO A 784 -24.71 -13.08 6.15
C PRO A 784 -26.12 -13.44 5.66
N ASP A 785 -27.00 -12.44 5.48
CA ASP A 785 -28.33 -12.66 4.90
C ASP A 785 -28.31 -12.65 3.36
N ARG A 786 -27.17 -12.26 2.75
CA ARG A 786 -27.00 -12.15 1.29
C ARG A 786 -25.94 -13.11 0.75
N VAL A 787 -24.84 -13.32 1.48
CA VAL A 787 -23.76 -14.22 1.08
C VAL A 787 -23.47 -15.25 2.16
N ASP A 788 -23.23 -16.48 1.72
CA ASP A 788 -22.72 -17.54 2.59
C ASP A 788 -21.19 -17.45 2.68
N PHE A 789 -20.65 -17.75 3.86
CA PHE A 789 -19.21 -17.83 4.10
C PHE A 789 -18.84 -19.29 4.38
N PRO A 790 -18.34 -20.05 3.39
CA PRO A 790 -18.06 -21.47 3.54
C PRO A 790 -17.13 -21.77 4.72
N GLU A 791 -17.58 -22.66 5.62
CA GLU A 791 -16.84 -23.04 6.82
C GLU A 791 -15.61 -23.88 6.46
N LYS A 792 -14.44 -23.22 6.44
CA LYS A 792 -13.12 -23.86 6.25
C LYS A 792 -12.18 -23.43 7.37
N LYS A 793 -11.00 -24.06 7.44
CA LYS A 793 -9.97 -23.66 8.41
C LYS A 793 -9.48 -22.25 8.04
N SER A 794 -9.53 -21.31 8.99
CA SER A 794 -8.88 -20.00 8.83
C SER A 794 -7.36 -20.16 8.79
N GLY A 795 -6.70 -19.34 7.97
CA GLY A 795 -5.25 -19.18 8.00
C GLY A 795 -4.75 -18.47 9.26
N ASP A 796 -3.43 -18.39 9.38
CA ASP A 796 -2.67 -17.58 10.33
C ASP A 796 -1.73 -16.60 9.60
N ALA A 797 -0.97 -15.80 10.36
CA ALA A 797 -0.07 -14.78 9.82
C ALA A 797 0.96 -15.31 8.79
N THR A 798 1.31 -16.60 8.85
CA THR A 798 2.40 -17.21 8.09
C THR A 798 1.95 -18.31 7.12
N SER A 799 0.72 -18.81 7.25
CA SER A 799 0.19 -19.86 6.40
C SER A 799 -0.28 -19.31 5.06
N SER A 800 0.26 -19.82 3.95
CA SER A 800 -0.23 -19.50 2.61
C SER A 800 -1.51 -20.26 2.26
N VAL A 801 -2.47 -19.58 1.67
CA VAL A 801 -3.66 -20.20 1.05
C VAL A 801 -3.31 -20.79 -0.31
N SER A 802 -4.03 -21.83 -0.71
CA SER A 802 -3.94 -22.44 -2.05
C SER A 802 -5.34 -22.69 -2.60
N VAL A 803 -5.43 -23.00 -3.89
CA VAL A 803 -6.70 -23.28 -4.57
C VAL A 803 -6.75 -24.73 -5.03
N ASP A 804 -7.86 -25.41 -4.80
CA ASP A 804 -8.18 -26.72 -5.37
C ASP A 804 -9.59 -26.75 -5.99
N GLU A 805 -10.01 -27.91 -6.50
CA GLU A 805 -11.32 -28.09 -7.15
C GLU A 805 -12.53 -27.75 -6.22
N ASN A 806 -12.33 -27.73 -4.91
CA ASN A 806 -13.34 -27.37 -3.91
C ASN A 806 -13.24 -25.89 -3.47
N GLY A 807 -12.35 -25.11 -4.08
CA GLY A 807 -12.11 -23.70 -3.79
C GLY A 807 -10.84 -23.45 -2.97
N LEU A 808 -10.87 -22.45 -2.09
CA LEU A 808 -9.72 -22.12 -1.22
C LEU A 808 -9.47 -23.22 -0.18
N THR A 809 -8.21 -23.50 0.12
CA THR A 809 -7.80 -24.46 1.17
C THR A 809 -7.91 -23.88 2.59
N LEU A 810 -7.91 -22.56 2.70
CA LEU A 810 -8.10 -21.77 3.93
C LEU A 810 -9.13 -20.67 3.66
N ASN A 811 -10.03 -20.40 4.60
CA ASN A 811 -11.01 -19.31 4.46
C ASN A 811 -11.25 -18.58 5.80
N PRO A 812 -10.85 -17.29 5.94
CA PRO A 812 -10.00 -16.56 5.00
C PRO A 812 -8.56 -17.11 5.01
N GLY A 813 -7.73 -16.69 4.05
CA GLY A 813 -6.33 -17.10 3.93
C GLY A 813 -5.44 -16.04 3.29
N ARG A 814 -4.18 -15.94 3.74
CA ARG A 814 -3.19 -14.98 3.20
C ARG A 814 -2.49 -15.55 1.96
N ILE A 815 -2.29 -14.71 0.94
CA ILE A 815 -1.61 -15.11 -0.30
C ILE A 815 -0.10 -14.99 -0.09
N ASP A 816 0.60 -16.12 -0.03
CA ASP A 816 2.05 -16.23 0.10
C ASP A 816 2.69 -15.23 1.11
N PRO A 817 2.25 -15.23 2.38
CA PRO A 817 2.59 -14.17 3.34
C PRO A 817 4.08 -14.12 3.73
N THR A 818 4.86 -15.14 3.39
CA THR A 818 6.32 -15.19 3.63
C THR A 818 7.15 -14.74 2.44
N ASN A 819 6.52 -14.31 1.34
CA ASN A 819 7.21 -13.85 0.15
C ASN A 819 7.90 -12.49 0.40
N GLU A 820 9.13 -12.32 -0.10
CA GLU A 820 9.89 -11.06 -0.01
C GLU A 820 9.16 -9.86 -0.63
N ALA A 821 8.23 -10.11 -1.58
CA ALA A 821 7.38 -9.07 -2.15
C ALA A 821 6.63 -8.27 -1.09
N PHE A 822 6.31 -8.89 0.04
CA PHE A 822 5.60 -8.26 1.14
C PHE A 822 6.47 -7.92 2.35
N GLU A 823 7.80 -7.92 2.22
CA GLU A 823 8.68 -7.46 3.30
C GLU A 823 8.28 -6.03 3.73
N ASP A 824 8.07 -5.82 5.03
CA ASP A 824 7.57 -4.56 5.62
C ASP A 824 6.32 -3.97 4.92
N SER A 825 5.44 -4.85 4.43
CA SER A 825 4.20 -4.47 3.73
C SER A 825 3.03 -5.37 4.11
N ARG A 826 1.81 -4.89 3.85
CA ARG A 826 0.56 -5.57 4.22
C ARG A 826 0.38 -6.79 3.32
N LYS A 827 0.03 -7.94 3.92
CA LYS A 827 -0.17 -9.18 3.16
C LYS A 827 -1.57 -9.23 2.56
N ALA A 828 -1.67 -9.63 1.30
CA ALA A 828 -2.95 -9.82 0.63
C ALA A 828 -3.79 -10.93 1.30
N LEU A 829 -5.10 -10.69 1.43
CA LEU A 829 -6.04 -11.61 2.07
C LEU A 829 -7.12 -12.06 1.08
N ALA A 830 -7.22 -13.37 0.87
CA ALA A 830 -8.29 -13.98 0.07
C ALA A 830 -9.38 -14.56 0.98
N ALA A 831 -10.63 -14.36 0.58
CA ALA A 831 -11.80 -14.98 1.19
C ALA A 831 -12.72 -15.55 0.09
N GLU A 832 -13.28 -16.73 0.35
CA GLU A 832 -14.29 -17.36 -0.49
C GLU A 832 -15.67 -17.07 0.08
N PHE A 833 -16.58 -16.63 -0.78
CA PHE A 833 -17.99 -16.44 -0.50
C PHE A 833 -18.82 -17.26 -1.49
N GLU A 834 -20.05 -17.60 -1.12
CA GLU A 834 -21.03 -18.22 -2.01
C GLU A 834 -22.24 -17.29 -2.12
N PHE A 835 -22.64 -17.00 -3.36
CA PHE A 835 -23.79 -16.15 -3.68
C PHE A 835 -24.61 -16.83 -4.77
N ASN A 836 -25.89 -17.10 -4.50
CA ASN A 836 -26.79 -17.83 -5.41
C ASN A 836 -26.21 -19.16 -5.94
N GLY A 837 -25.49 -19.89 -5.08
CA GLY A 837 -24.86 -21.17 -5.42
C GLY A 837 -23.54 -21.08 -6.20
N GLU A 838 -23.11 -19.87 -6.57
CA GLU A 838 -21.85 -19.61 -7.25
C GLU A 838 -20.78 -19.15 -6.25
N LYS A 839 -19.59 -19.73 -6.35
CA LYS A 839 -18.44 -19.32 -5.52
C LYS A 839 -17.80 -18.07 -6.12
N VAL A 840 -17.42 -17.14 -5.25
CA VAL A 840 -16.65 -15.94 -5.60
C VAL A 840 -15.50 -15.79 -4.60
N VAL A 841 -14.28 -15.68 -5.12
CA VAL A 841 -13.10 -15.34 -4.31
C VAL A 841 -12.92 -13.82 -4.33
N VAL A 842 -12.85 -13.19 -3.17
CA VAL A 842 -12.53 -11.77 -3.03
C VAL A 842 -11.16 -11.64 -2.39
N VAL A 843 -10.27 -10.86 -3.01
CA VAL A 843 -8.91 -10.61 -2.55
C VAL A 843 -8.78 -9.14 -2.17
N ALA A 844 -8.58 -8.86 -0.89
CA ALA A 844 -8.30 -7.53 -0.38
C ALA A 844 -6.78 -7.30 -0.32
N ASN A 845 -6.35 -6.11 -0.75
CA ASN A 845 -4.96 -5.76 -0.88
C ASN A 845 -4.69 -4.38 -0.29
N HIS A 846 -3.47 -4.21 0.20
CA HIS A 846 -2.90 -2.91 0.50
C HIS A 846 -1.42 -2.99 0.11
N PHE A 847 -1.07 -2.51 -1.07
CA PHE A 847 0.32 -2.59 -1.53
C PHE A 847 1.20 -1.59 -0.79
N ASN A 848 2.53 -1.74 -0.92
CA ASN A 848 3.45 -0.81 -0.24
C ASN A 848 3.21 0.62 -0.73
N SER A 849 3.41 1.60 0.15
CA SER A 849 3.21 3.00 -0.21
C SER A 849 4.24 3.47 -1.21
N LYS A 850 3.94 4.59 -1.88
CA LYS A 850 4.86 5.32 -2.77
C LYS A 850 6.00 6.05 -2.04
N GLY A 851 6.19 5.78 -0.75
CA GLY A 851 7.24 6.40 0.05
C GLY A 851 8.62 6.02 -0.47
N GLY A 852 9.50 7.02 -0.65
CA GLY A 852 10.83 6.85 -1.22
C GLY A 852 10.90 7.00 -2.74
N ASP A 853 9.78 7.21 -3.43
CA ASP A 853 9.78 7.68 -4.82
C ASP A 853 10.24 9.15 -4.89
N GLY A 854 10.89 9.52 -6.01
CA GLY A 854 11.28 10.89 -6.28
C GLY A 854 10.08 11.83 -6.47
N ALA A 855 10.29 13.12 -6.21
CA ALA A 855 9.27 14.15 -6.42
C ALA A 855 9.21 14.61 -7.89
N LEU A 856 8.03 15.03 -8.35
CA LEU A 856 7.84 15.55 -9.70
C LEU A 856 8.65 16.81 -9.99
N PHE A 857 8.75 17.73 -9.01
CA PHE A 857 9.53 18.97 -9.12
C PHE A 857 10.87 18.86 -8.36
N GLY A 858 11.48 17.67 -8.36
CA GLY A 858 12.79 17.43 -7.75
C GLY A 858 13.96 17.75 -8.69
N ALA A 859 15.20 17.54 -8.22
CA ALA A 859 16.41 17.71 -9.03
C ALA A 859 16.81 16.47 -9.85
N ASP A 860 16.15 15.32 -9.65
CA ASP A 860 16.46 14.05 -10.32
C ASP A 860 15.41 13.76 -11.40
N HIS A 861 15.83 13.77 -12.66
CA HIS A 861 14.98 13.41 -13.80
C HIS A 861 15.67 12.39 -14.73
N PRO A 862 14.94 11.39 -15.27
CA PRO A 862 13.52 11.08 -14.98
C PRO A 862 13.32 10.63 -13.52
N VAL A 863 12.13 10.90 -12.98
CA VAL A 863 11.78 10.59 -11.60
C VAL A 863 12.00 9.11 -11.28
N VAL A 864 12.77 8.83 -10.22
CA VAL A 864 13.08 7.46 -9.79
C VAL A 864 11.97 6.94 -8.87
N LEU A 865 11.26 5.90 -9.30
CA LEU A 865 10.17 5.26 -8.54
C LEU A 865 10.67 4.03 -7.76
N GLY A 866 11.47 4.26 -6.71
CA GLY A 866 12.11 3.18 -5.94
C GLY A 866 11.14 2.17 -5.32
N SER A 867 9.96 2.63 -4.90
CA SER A 867 8.92 1.80 -4.28
C SER A 867 8.14 0.95 -5.29
N GLU A 868 8.14 1.32 -6.58
CA GLU A 868 7.39 0.63 -7.64
C GLU A 868 7.85 -0.82 -7.83
N VAL A 869 9.15 -1.07 -7.68
CA VAL A 869 9.74 -2.41 -7.83
C VAL A 869 9.07 -3.42 -6.89
N GLN A 870 8.80 -3.04 -5.65
CA GLN A 870 8.13 -3.92 -4.69
C GLN A 870 6.65 -4.12 -5.07
N ARG A 871 5.95 -3.07 -5.51
CA ARG A 871 4.54 -3.16 -5.95
C ARG A 871 4.38 -4.08 -7.17
N ILE A 872 5.31 -4.07 -8.13
CA ILE A 872 5.32 -5.00 -9.27
C ILE A 872 5.47 -6.46 -8.77
N LYS A 873 6.32 -6.71 -7.77
CA LYS A 873 6.46 -8.05 -7.18
C LYS A 873 5.17 -8.49 -6.46
N GLN A 874 4.55 -7.60 -5.68
CA GLN A 874 3.28 -7.87 -5.00
C GLN A 874 2.16 -8.17 -6.02
N ALA A 875 2.03 -7.34 -7.04
CA ALA A 875 1.11 -7.54 -8.16
C ALA A 875 1.30 -8.91 -8.84
N SER A 876 2.54 -9.31 -9.08
CA SER A 876 2.87 -10.61 -9.68
C SER A 876 2.44 -11.78 -8.80
N VAL A 877 2.67 -11.70 -7.48
CA VAL A 877 2.26 -12.76 -6.53
C VAL A 877 0.74 -12.90 -6.49
N VAL A 878 0.01 -11.79 -6.44
CA VAL A 878 -1.46 -11.79 -6.43
C VAL A 878 -2.01 -12.29 -7.78
N ASN A 879 -1.46 -11.85 -8.91
CA ASN A 879 -1.87 -12.33 -10.23
C ASN A 879 -1.66 -13.84 -10.40
N ASN A 880 -0.54 -14.39 -9.90
CA ASN A 880 -0.31 -15.83 -9.93
C ASN A 880 -1.37 -16.61 -9.14
N PHE A 881 -1.73 -16.12 -7.95
CA PHE A 881 -2.83 -16.71 -7.16
C PHE A 881 -4.18 -16.61 -7.89
N VAL A 882 -4.47 -15.48 -8.53
CA VAL A 882 -5.67 -15.30 -9.35
C VAL A 882 -5.72 -16.29 -10.51
N ASN A 883 -4.58 -16.55 -11.19
CA ASN A 883 -4.52 -17.57 -12.22
C ASN A 883 -4.89 -18.96 -11.69
N ASP A 884 -4.47 -19.29 -10.45
CA ASP A 884 -4.86 -20.54 -9.81
C ASP A 884 -6.37 -20.60 -9.53
N VAL A 885 -7.00 -19.49 -9.12
CA VAL A 885 -8.47 -19.40 -8.97
C VAL A 885 -9.17 -19.63 -10.30
N VAL A 886 -8.81 -18.86 -11.33
CA VAL A 886 -9.44 -18.93 -12.66
C VAL A 886 -9.26 -20.30 -13.31
N THR A 887 -8.14 -20.99 -13.04
CA THR A 887 -7.83 -22.30 -13.64
C THR A 887 -8.46 -23.46 -12.90
N ASN A 888 -8.49 -23.43 -11.57
CA ASN A 888 -8.81 -24.60 -10.75
C ASN A 888 -10.22 -24.57 -10.14
N MET A 889 -10.88 -23.40 -10.05
CA MET A 889 -12.26 -23.29 -9.56
C MET A 889 -13.27 -23.26 -10.70
N ASP A 890 -14.41 -23.92 -10.49
CA ASP A 890 -15.54 -23.79 -11.41
C ASP A 890 -16.03 -22.34 -11.44
N GLY A 891 -16.38 -21.85 -12.64
CA GLY A 891 -16.68 -20.43 -12.90
C GLY A 891 -15.47 -19.48 -12.86
N GLY A 892 -14.44 -19.75 -12.05
CA GLY A 892 -13.24 -18.93 -11.96
C GLY A 892 -13.50 -17.48 -11.50
N ASN A 893 -14.56 -17.27 -10.72
CA ASN A 893 -15.03 -15.95 -10.30
C ASN A 893 -14.10 -15.36 -9.23
N VAL A 894 -13.34 -14.32 -9.59
CA VAL A 894 -12.48 -13.61 -8.64
C VAL A 894 -12.66 -12.10 -8.74
N VAL A 895 -12.58 -11.43 -7.59
CA VAL A 895 -12.56 -9.98 -7.45
C VAL A 895 -11.33 -9.60 -6.66
N VAL A 896 -10.47 -8.76 -7.23
CA VAL A 896 -9.29 -8.21 -6.58
C VAL A 896 -9.55 -6.75 -6.30
N LEU A 897 -9.44 -6.33 -5.04
CA LEU A 897 -9.75 -4.98 -4.62
C LEU A 897 -8.74 -4.44 -3.61
N GLY A 898 -8.77 -3.14 -3.38
CA GLY A 898 -8.03 -2.48 -2.31
C GLY A 898 -7.28 -1.23 -2.77
N ASP A 899 -6.54 -0.65 -1.82
CA ASP A 899 -5.57 0.40 -2.08
C ASP A 899 -4.28 -0.23 -2.65
N LEU A 900 -4.16 -0.21 -3.96
CA LEU A 900 -3.00 -0.77 -4.66
C LEU A 900 -1.85 0.25 -4.76
N ASN A 901 -2.03 1.44 -4.19
CA ASN A 901 -1.06 2.51 -4.12
C ASN A 901 -0.52 2.95 -5.50
N ASP A 902 -1.15 2.63 -6.62
CA ASP A 902 -0.67 3.05 -7.94
C ASP A 902 -1.81 3.32 -8.93
N PHE A 903 -1.48 3.99 -10.04
CA PHE A 903 -2.47 4.50 -11.00
C PHE A 903 -2.97 3.40 -11.95
N GLU A 904 -4.15 3.57 -12.54
CA GLU A 904 -4.76 2.59 -13.46
C GLU A 904 -3.94 2.33 -14.74
N PHE A 905 -3.04 3.25 -15.09
CA PHE A 905 -2.12 3.18 -16.22
C PHE A 905 -0.69 2.76 -15.83
N SER A 906 -0.43 2.49 -14.54
CA SER A 906 0.91 2.18 -14.00
C SER A 906 1.31 0.72 -14.22
N LYS A 907 2.62 0.44 -14.12
CA LYS A 907 3.18 -0.90 -14.33
C LYS A 907 2.73 -1.94 -13.30
N PRO A 908 2.59 -1.62 -12.00
CA PRO A 908 2.03 -2.57 -11.03
C PRO A 908 0.61 -3.00 -11.37
N ILE A 909 -0.25 -2.07 -11.82
CA ILE A 909 -1.63 -2.40 -12.17
C ILE A 909 -1.70 -3.23 -13.46
N GLU A 910 -0.92 -2.89 -14.49
CA GLU A 910 -0.79 -3.71 -15.71
C GLU A 910 -0.34 -5.15 -15.38
N THR A 911 0.62 -5.27 -14.44
CA THR A 911 1.16 -6.56 -13.98
C THR A 911 0.12 -7.36 -13.21
N LEU A 912 -0.69 -6.70 -12.38
CA LEU A 912 -1.77 -7.34 -11.63
C LEU A 912 -2.89 -7.80 -12.56
N GLU A 913 -3.23 -7.00 -13.59
CA GLU A 913 -4.28 -7.32 -14.55
C GLU A 913 -3.94 -8.60 -15.34
N GLY A 914 -2.73 -8.64 -15.92
CA GLY A 914 -2.27 -9.76 -16.73
C GLY A 914 -3.27 -10.15 -17.83
N ASP A 915 -3.42 -11.44 -18.10
CA ASP A 915 -4.36 -11.97 -19.11
C ASP A 915 -5.73 -12.39 -18.52
N VAL A 916 -5.91 -12.29 -17.20
CA VAL A 916 -7.02 -12.94 -16.47
C VAL A 916 -7.99 -12.00 -15.79
N LEU A 917 -7.57 -10.77 -15.48
CA LEU A 917 -8.42 -9.75 -14.88
C LEU A 917 -8.71 -8.62 -15.87
N THR A 918 -9.77 -7.87 -15.58
CA THR A 918 -10.06 -6.56 -16.17
C THR A 918 -10.15 -5.54 -15.04
N ASN A 919 -9.39 -4.44 -15.13
CA ASN A 919 -9.55 -3.32 -14.18
C ASN A 919 -10.82 -2.53 -14.48
N MET A 920 -11.76 -2.52 -13.54
CA MET A 920 -13.07 -1.92 -13.76
C MET A 920 -13.03 -0.40 -13.74
N ILE A 921 -12.05 0.23 -13.08
CA ILE A 921 -11.87 1.70 -13.09
C ILE A 921 -11.78 2.23 -14.54
N ASN A 922 -11.17 1.47 -15.46
CA ASN A 922 -11.08 1.82 -16.88
C ASN A 922 -12.44 1.88 -17.62
N LYS A 923 -13.54 1.46 -16.99
CA LYS A 923 -14.91 1.58 -17.50
C LYS A 923 -15.59 2.88 -17.10
N LEU A 924 -15.07 3.59 -16.10
CA LEU A 924 -15.60 4.90 -15.71
C LEU A 924 -15.25 5.96 -16.76
N PRO A 925 -16.11 6.98 -16.94
CA PRO A 925 -15.72 8.24 -17.58
C PRO A 925 -14.46 8.82 -16.94
N THR A 926 -13.61 9.48 -17.73
CA THR A 926 -12.30 9.98 -17.30
C THR A 926 -12.41 10.87 -16.06
N GLU A 927 -13.39 11.77 -16.03
CA GLU A 927 -13.66 12.72 -14.93
C GLU A 927 -14.09 12.07 -13.60
N GLN A 928 -14.32 10.75 -13.60
CA GLN A 928 -14.70 9.96 -12.43
C GLN A 928 -13.58 9.01 -11.95
N ARG A 929 -12.43 9.00 -12.64
CA ARG A 929 -11.30 8.11 -12.32
C ARG A 929 -10.39 8.73 -11.28
N TYR A 930 -10.88 8.85 -10.06
CA TYR A 930 -10.06 9.22 -8.92
C TYR A 930 -10.67 8.71 -7.63
N THR A 931 -9.81 8.39 -6.67
CA THR A 931 -10.20 7.96 -5.32
C THR A 931 -9.38 8.66 -4.23
N TYR A 932 -8.39 9.46 -4.62
CA TYR A 932 -7.44 10.12 -3.74
C TYR A 932 -7.01 11.48 -4.31
N ASN A 933 -6.66 12.42 -3.45
CA ASN A 933 -6.08 13.71 -3.85
C ASN A 933 -4.72 13.91 -3.16
N TYR A 934 -3.65 14.01 -3.97
CA TYR A 934 -2.29 14.23 -3.46
C TYR A 934 -1.74 15.57 -3.93
N GLN A 935 -1.54 16.50 -2.99
CA GLN A 935 -1.02 17.84 -3.27
C GLN A 935 -1.80 18.61 -4.35
N GLY A 936 -3.08 18.29 -4.57
CA GLY A 936 -3.91 18.89 -5.61
C GLY A 936 -4.10 18.05 -6.88
N ASN A 937 -3.42 16.90 -6.99
CA ASN A 937 -3.63 15.94 -8.07
C ASN A 937 -4.68 14.91 -7.67
N ALA A 938 -5.83 14.91 -8.36
CA ALA A 938 -6.80 13.84 -8.24
C ALA A 938 -6.27 12.59 -8.98
N GLN A 939 -6.20 11.45 -8.28
CA GLN A 939 -5.57 10.23 -8.77
C GLN A 939 -6.30 8.98 -8.27
N VAL A 940 -6.14 7.87 -8.99
CA VAL A 940 -6.66 6.56 -8.58
C VAL A 940 -5.59 5.85 -7.75
N LEU A 941 -5.98 5.35 -6.57
CA LEU A 941 -5.19 4.38 -5.79
C LEU A 941 -6.01 3.14 -5.42
N ASP A 942 -7.33 3.28 -5.31
CA ASP A 942 -8.26 2.21 -4.98
C ASP A 942 -8.85 1.61 -6.25
N HIS A 943 -8.74 0.29 -6.37
CA HIS A 943 -9.20 -0.43 -7.55
C HIS A 943 -10.17 -1.56 -7.20
N ILE A 944 -11.00 -1.90 -8.18
CA ILE A 944 -11.64 -3.21 -8.26
C ILE A 944 -11.33 -3.78 -9.65
N LEU A 945 -10.65 -4.92 -9.67
CA LEU A 945 -10.42 -5.75 -10.84
C LEU A 945 -11.25 -7.03 -10.70
N VAL A 946 -11.81 -7.52 -11.80
CA VAL A 946 -12.61 -8.76 -11.81
C VAL A 946 -12.09 -9.72 -12.86
N SER A 947 -12.27 -11.03 -12.66
CA SER A 947 -11.94 -12.01 -13.70
C SER A 947 -12.67 -11.70 -15.01
N ASN A 948 -12.02 -11.99 -16.14
CA ASN A 948 -12.51 -11.62 -17.47
C ASN A 948 -13.91 -12.16 -17.80
N ASN A 949 -14.35 -13.25 -17.17
CA ASN A 949 -15.71 -13.80 -17.30
C ASN A 949 -16.78 -12.96 -16.57
N LEU A 950 -16.39 -12.15 -15.58
CA LEU A 950 -17.27 -11.24 -14.84
C LEU A 950 -17.30 -9.84 -15.47
N ALA A 951 -16.21 -9.40 -16.12
CA ALA A 951 -16.03 -8.01 -16.56
C ALA A 951 -17.18 -7.37 -17.36
N LYS A 952 -17.90 -8.15 -18.19
CA LYS A 952 -19.05 -7.63 -18.97
C LYS A 952 -20.33 -7.47 -18.16
N ARG A 953 -20.40 -8.14 -17.02
CA ARG A 953 -21.54 -8.22 -16.10
C ARG A 953 -21.29 -7.41 -14.83
N THR A 954 -20.19 -6.67 -14.80
CA THR A 954 -19.81 -5.82 -13.69
C THR A 954 -20.04 -4.36 -14.05
N MET A 955 -20.79 -3.66 -13.20
CA MET A 955 -20.83 -2.20 -13.14
C MET A 955 -19.94 -1.72 -11.99
N ILE A 956 -19.40 -0.52 -12.12
CA ILE A 956 -18.47 0.07 -11.15
C ILE A 956 -18.88 1.52 -10.90
N ASP A 957 -18.62 2.00 -9.68
CA ASP A 957 -18.81 3.38 -9.27
C ASP A 957 -17.66 3.76 -8.33
N SER A 958 -17.00 4.91 -8.59
CA SER A 958 -16.12 5.55 -7.62
C SER A 958 -16.96 6.59 -6.91
N ILE A 959 -17.11 6.51 -5.58
CA ILE A 959 -18.08 7.33 -4.85
C ILE A 959 -17.29 8.43 -4.14
N ASN A 960 -17.14 9.60 -4.78
CA ASN A 960 -16.29 10.67 -4.24
C ASN A 960 -16.99 11.38 -3.07
N ILE A 961 -16.71 10.89 -1.87
CA ILE A 961 -17.26 11.38 -0.60
C ILE A 961 -16.17 11.86 0.33
N ASN A 962 -14.89 11.73 -0.01
CA ASN A 962 -13.76 11.94 0.87
C ASN A 962 -12.67 12.80 0.22
N SER A 963 -12.10 12.37 -0.92
CA SER A 963 -10.88 12.99 -1.47
C SER A 963 -11.00 14.48 -1.75
N ASP A 964 -12.22 14.95 -2.04
CA ASP A 964 -12.53 16.35 -2.35
C ASP A 964 -12.73 17.25 -1.11
N PHE A 965 -12.87 16.67 0.09
CA PHE A 965 -13.29 17.38 1.30
C PHE A 965 -12.18 17.46 2.35
N SER A 966 -12.23 18.48 3.22
CA SER A 966 -11.31 18.58 4.36
C SER A 966 -11.77 17.72 5.55
N GLU A 967 -10.89 17.53 6.55
CA GLU A 967 -11.28 16.93 7.83
C GLU A 967 -12.35 17.76 8.55
N ALA A 968 -12.28 19.10 8.43
CA ALA A 968 -13.23 20.02 9.04
C ALA A 968 -14.62 19.93 8.38
N ASP A 969 -14.69 19.64 7.08
CA ASP A 969 -15.93 19.30 6.35
C ASP A 969 -16.51 17.94 6.72
N GLY A 970 -15.80 17.18 7.56
CA GLY A 970 -16.25 15.92 8.11
C GLY A 970 -15.91 14.69 7.26
N ARG A 971 -14.83 14.78 6.45
CA ARG A 971 -14.25 13.62 5.78
C ARG A 971 -13.93 12.48 6.76
N ALA A 972 -14.13 11.23 6.33
CA ALA A 972 -13.94 10.03 7.16
C ALA A 972 -12.59 9.33 6.94
N SER A 973 -12.08 9.40 5.71
CA SER A 973 -10.83 8.81 5.23
C SER A 973 -10.28 9.73 4.15
N ASP A 974 -9.00 9.74 3.83
CA ASP A 974 -8.47 10.43 2.65
C ASP A 974 -8.70 9.68 1.33
N HIS A 975 -9.26 8.48 1.39
CA HIS A 975 -9.66 7.66 0.24
C HIS A 975 -11.18 7.59 0.05
N ASP A 976 -11.59 7.53 -1.21
CA ASP A 976 -12.97 7.25 -1.61
C ASP A 976 -13.23 5.75 -1.78
N PRO A 977 -14.43 5.26 -1.38
CA PRO A 977 -14.80 3.89 -1.65
C PRO A 977 -15.11 3.67 -3.13
N VAL A 978 -14.77 2.47 -3.60
CA VAL A 978 -15.13 1.97 -4.93
C VAL A 978 -16.13 0.84 -4.77
N LEU A 979 -17.25 0.89 -5.49
CA LEU A 979 -18.34 -0.09 -5.43
C LEU A 979 -18.51 -0.79 -6.78
N ALA A 980 -18.53 -2.11 -6.77
CA ALA A 980 -18.88 -2.94 -7.91
C ALA A 980 -20.23 -3.63 -7.69
N LYS A 981 -21.03 -3.71 -8.76
CA LYS A 981 -22.20 -4.58 -8.86
C LYS A 981 -21.94 -5.65 -9.90
N ILE A 982 -22.09 -6.91 -9.54
CA ILE A 982 -21.79 -8.06 -10.39
C ILE A 982 -23.06 -8.89 -10.57
N GLN A 983 -23.45 -9.09 -11.83
CA GLN A 983 -24.48 -10.03 -12.20
C GLN A 983 -23.88 -11.44 -12.34
N MET A 984 -24.19 -12.32 -11.38
CA MET A 984 -23.74 -13.70 -11.40
C MET A 984 -24.49 -14.52 -12.47
N GLU A 985 -23.93 -15.67 -12.88
CA GLU A 985 -24.72 -16.58 -13.75
C GLU A 985 -25.81 -17.22 -12.90
N ASN A 986 -26.96 -17.50 -13.52
CA ASN A 986 -27.97 -18.32 -12.86
C ASN A 986 -27.47 -19.77 -12.76
N SER A 987 -27.78 -20.42 -11.65
CA SER A 987 -27.50 -21.83 -11.46
C SER A 987 -28.43 -22.67 -12.33
N VAL A 988 -27.88 -23.45 -13.26
CA VAL A 988 -28.67 -24.30 -14.16
C VAL A 988 -28.17 -25.73 -14.16
N ASP A 989 -29.00 -26.66 -13.68
CA ASP A 989 -28.72 -28.09 -13.70
C ASP A 989 -29.70 -28.85 -14.62
N ARG A 990 -29.36 -30.10 -14.96
CA ARG A 990 -30.20 -30.95 -15.82
C ARG A 990 -30.31 -32.35 -15.26
N THR A 991 -31.55 -32.79 -15.08
CA THR A 991 -31.89 -34.19 -14.76
C THR A 991 -32.56 -34.85 -15.96
N SER A 992 -31.92 -35.86 -16.56
CA SER A 992 -32.45 -36.53 -17.75
C SER A 992 -31.97 -37.97 -17.91
N GLY A 993 -32.79 -38.78 -18.59
CA GLY A 993 -32.43 -40.10 -19.09
C GLY A 993 -32.70 -40.22 -20.60
N GLU A 994 -32.26 -41.32 -21.22
CA GLU A 994 -32.43 -41.55 -22.66
C GLU A 994 -33.90 -41.54 -23.11
N THR A 995 -34.82 -41.93 -22.23
CA THR A 995 -36.26 -41.82 -22.47
C THR A 995 -36.96 -41.20 -21.26
N ARG A 996 -38.27 -40.94 -21.41
CA ARG A 996 -39.13 -40.45 -20.31
C ARG A 996 -39.17 -41.37 -19.10
N TYR A 997 -38.98 -42.68 -19.31
CA TYR A 997 -39.00 -43.65 -18.20
C TYR A 997 -37.73 -43.52 -17.36
N GLU A 998 -36.58 -43.42 -18.01
CA GLU A 998 -35.29 -43.17 -17.35
C GLU A 998 -35.22 -41.76 -16.77
N THR A 999 -35.80 -40.73 -17.43
CA THR A 999 -35.89 -39.38 -16.86
C THR A 999 -36.67 -39.36 -15.54
N ALA A 1000 -37.82 -40.06 -15.48
CA ALA A 1000 -38.56 -40.23 -14.22
C ALA A 1000 -37.76 -40.98 -13.13
N VAL A 1001 -36.87 -41.91 -13.54
CA VAL A 1001 -35.95 -42.60 -12.61
C VAL A 1001 -34.86 -41.65 -12.10
N GLU A 1002 -34.27 -40.82 -12.95
CA GLU A 1002 -33.26 -39.85 -12.50
C GLU A 1002 -33.87 -38.78 -11.58
N ILE A 1003 -35.08 -38.31 -11.88
CA ILE A 1003 -35.85 -37.42 -10.96
C ILE A 1003 -36.10 -38.10 -9.62
N SER A 1004 -36.46 -39.39 -9.63
CA SER A 1004 -36.63 -40.19 -8.41
C SER A 1004 -35.35 -40.30 -7.58
N LYS A 1005 -34.19 -40.47 -8.22
CA LYS A 1005 -32.90 -40.49 -7.52
C LYS A 1005 -32.53 -39.13 -6.92
N LYS A 1006 -32.82 -38.03 -7.63
CA LYS A 1006 -32.56 -36.66 -7.14
C LYS A 1006 -33.41 -36.36 -5.90
N GLY A 1007 -34.71 -36.70 -5.92
CA GLY A 1007 -35.63 -36.36 -4.83
C GLY A 1007 -35.74 -37.37 -3.68
N TRP A 1008 -35.27 -38.62 -3.84
CA TRP A 1008 -35.47 -39.70 -2.88
C TRP A 1008 -34.29 -40.67 -2.80
N GLU A 1009 -33.63 -40.75 -1.65
CA GLU A 1009 -32.72 -41.86 -1.34
C GLU A 1009 -33.47 -43.19 -1.18
N SER A 1010 -34.65 -43.15 -0.56
CA SER A 1010 -35.58 -44.27 -0.41
C SER A 1010 -37.02 -43.75 -0.37
N ALA A 1011 -37.99 -44.61 -0.69
CA ALA A 1011 -39.41 -44.26 -0.60
C ALA A 1011 -40.24 -45.50 -0.28
N ASP A 1012 -41.04 -45.45 0.79
CA ASP A 1012 -41.92 -46.57 1.18
C ASP A 1012 -43.04 -46.82 0.14
N THR A 1013 -43.45 -45.77 -0.57
CA THR A 1013 -44.50 -45.79 -1.59
C THR A 1013 -43.96 -45.23 -2.90
N VAL A 1014 -44.37 -45.81 -4.03
CA VAL A 1014 -44.18 -45.25 -5.37
C VAL A 1014 -45.54 -45.03 -6.04
N VAL A 1015 -45.67 -43.95 -6.81
CA VAL A 1015 -46.85 -43.73 -7.65
C VAL A 1015 -46.51 -44.13 -9.09
N ILE A 1016 -47.31 -45.01 -9.68
CA ILE A 1016 -47.11 -45.53 -11.03
C ILE A 1016 -48.15 -44.93 -11.96
N ALA A 1017 -47.67 -44.20 -12.95
CA ALA A 1017 -48.47 -43.56 -14.00
C ALA A 1017 -48.06 -44.06 -15.39
N ARG A 1018 -48.93 -43.86 -16.37
CA ARG A 1018 -48.64 -44.22 -17.76
C ARG A 1018 -47.75 -43.16 -18.41
N GLY A 1019 -46.65 -43.58 -19.04
CA GLY A 1019 -45.69 -42.67 -19.66
C GLY A 1019 -46.09 -42.18 -21.05
N ASP A 1020 -46.97 -42.90 -21.77
CA ASP A 1020 -47.40 -42.58 -23.14
C ASP A 1020 -48.78 -41.88 -23.23
N GLU A 1021 -49.52 -41.76 -22.12
CA GLU A 1021 -50.75 -40.97 -22.03
C GLU A 1021 -50.94 -40.39 -20.62
N PHE A 1022 -51.39 -39.13 -20.53
CA PHE A 1022 -51.41 -38.33 -19.29
C PHE A 1022 -52.72 -38.27 -18.46
N PRO A 1023 -53.95 -38.49 -18.99
CA PRO A 1023 -55.18 -38.03 -18.33
C PRO A 1023 -55.40 -38.51 -16.89
N ASP A 1024 -55.05 -39.76 -16.60
CA ASP A 1024 -55.23 -40.36 -15.27
C ASP A 1024 -54.14 -39.91 -14.26
N ALA A 1025 -53.07 -39.30 -14.75
CA ALA A 1025 -51.91 -38.90 -13.94
C ALA A 1025 -51.90 -37.40 -13.60
N LEU A 1026 -52.62 -36.55 -14.34
CA LEU A 1026 -52.62 -35.09 -14.14
C LEU A 1026 -52.98 -34.68 -12.70
N ALA A 1027 -53.86 -35.43 -12.04
CA ALA A 1027 -54.26 -35.16 -10.67
C ALA A 1027 -53.40 -35.87 -9.61
N GLY A 1028 -52.34 -36.56 -10.04
CA GLY A 1028 -51.54 -37.44 -9.19
C GLY A 1028 -50.54 -36.74 -8.27
N ALA A 1029 -50.07 -35.54 -8.62
CA ALA A 1029 -49.00 -34.86 -7.87
C ALA A 1029 -49.33 -34.62 -6.39
N PRO A 1030 -50.52 -34.10 -6.01
CA PRO A 1030 -50.86 -33.93 -4.59
C PRO A 1030 -50.93 -35.23 -3.80
N LEU A 1031 -51.33 -36.32 -4.45
CA LEU A 1031 -51.36 -37.64 -3.81
C LEU A 1031 -49.95 -38.21 -3.65
N ALA A 1032 -49.11 -38.06 -4.65
CA ALA A 1032 -47.73 -38.52 -4.62
C ALA A 1032 -46.94 -37.78 -3.53
N TYR A 1033 -47.07 -36.45 -3.46
CA TYR A 1033 -46.47 -35.61 -2.43
C TYR A 1033 -46.94 -35.98 -1.02
N LYS A 1034 -48.24 -36.22 -0.83
CA LYS A 1034 -48.78 -36.71 0.46
C LYS A 1034 -48.09 -37.97 0.97
N TYR A 1035 -47.66 -38.86 0.08
CA TYR A 1035 -46.98 -40.11 0.45
C TYR A 1035 -45.46 -40.00 0.43
N ASP A 1036 -44.89 -38.80 0.21
CA ASP A 1036 -43.48 -38.58 -0.09
C ASP A 1036 -42.96 -39.60 -1.13
N ALA A 1037 -43.70 -39.71 -2.23
CA ALA A 1037 -43.50 -40.77 -3.23
C ALA A 1037 -43.16 -40.17 -4.60
N PRO A 1038 -42.15 -40.70 -5.31
CA PRO A 1038 -41.89 -40.32 -6.69
C PRO A 1038 -43.01 -40.82 -7.62
N ILE A 1039 -43.28 -40.07 -8.69
CA ILE A 1039 -44.12 -40.50 -9.82
C ILE A 1039 -43.22 -41.19 -10.85
N LEU A 1040 -43.29 -42.51 -10.90
CA LEU A 1040 -42.59 -43.33 -11.89
C LEU A 1040 -43.52 -43.68 -13.05
N LEU A 1041 -42.93 -43.78 -14.24
CA LEU A 1041 -43.67 -43.98 -15.49
C LEU A 1041 -43.56 -45.42 -16.00
N THR A 1042 -44.61 -45.93 -16.64
CA THR A 1042 -44.61 -47.26 -17.26
C THR A 1042 -45.41 -47.30 -18.55
N GLU A 1043 -45.17 -48.30 -19.40
CA GLU A 1043 -46.04 -48.58 -20.54
C GLU A 1043 -47.39 -49.19 -20.10
N GLN A 1044 -48.41 -49.12 -20.95
CA GLN A 1044 -49.75 -49.68 -20.69
C GLN A 1044 -49.71 -51.17 -20.26
N ASN A 1045 -48.93 -52.01 -20.95
CA ASN A 1045 -49.04 -53.48 -20.86
C ASN A 1045 -47.81 -54.18 -20.27
N ARG A 1046 -46.84 -53.43 -19.74
CA ARG A 1046 -45.65 -53.98 -19.08
C ARG A 1046 -45.07 -52.97 -18.10
N LEU A 1047 -44.40 -53.45 -17.06
CA LEU A 1047 -43.57 -52.64 -16.18
C LEU A 1047 -42.23 -52.34 -16.87
N ASN A 1048 -41.89 -51.07 -17.03
CA ASN A 1048 -40.61 -50.67 -17.61
C ASN A 1048 -39.43 -51.22 -16.78
N ALA A 1049 -38.39 -51.71 -17.46
CA ALA A 1049 -37.27 -52.38 -16.79
C ALA A 1049 -36.41 -51.44 -15.94
N ALA A 1050 -36.23 -50.17 -16.34
CA ALA A 1050 -35.51 -49.17 -15.55
C ALA A 1050 -36.31 -48.81 -14.28
N VAL A 1051 -37.62 -48.59 -14.44
CA VAL A 1051 -38.54 -48.32 -13.33
C VAL A 1051 -38.60 -49.48 -12.34
N LYS A 1052 -38.59 -50.72 -12.81
CA LYS A 1052 -38.49 -51.90 -11.94
C LYS A 1052 -37.27 -51.84 -11.02
N LYS A 1053 -36.09 -51.52 -11.59
CA LYS A 1053 -34.85 -51.40 -10.80
C LYS A 1053 -34.90 -50.24 -9.82
N GLU A 1054 -35.52 -49.13 -10.21
CA GLU A 1054 -35.65 -47.97 -9.34
C GLU A 1054 -36.57 -48.25 -8.14
N ILE A 1055 -37.68 -48.96 -8.37
CA ILE A 1055 -38.56 -49.42 -7.28
C ILE A 1055 -37.79 -50.32 -6.28
N GLU A 1056 -36.93 -51.21 -6.80
CA GLU A 1056 -36.06 -52.05 -5.97
C GLU A 1056 -35.02 -51.21 -5.20
N ARG A 1057 -34.40 -50.21 -5.85
CA ARG A 1057 -33.44 -49.27 -5.22
C ARG A 1057 -34.08 -48.48 -4.07
N LEU A 1058 -35.27 -47.94 -4.30
CA LEU A 1058 -36.03 -47.18 -3.30
C LEU A 1058 -36.45 -48.00 -2.09
N GLY A 1059 -36.40 -49.34 -2.19
CA GLY A 1059 -36.89 -50.23 -1.13
C GLY A 1059 -38.40 -50.15 -0.92
N ALA A 1060 -39.15 -49.76 -1.97
CA ALA A 1060 -40.58 -49.51 -1.87
C ALA A 1060 -41.35 -50.75 -1.42
N LYS A 1061 -42.38 -50.53 -0.60
CA LYS A 1061 -43.27 -51.57 -0.08
C LYS A 1061 -44.66 -51.48 -0.68
N LYS A 1062 -45.01 -50.31 -1.21
CA LYS A 1062 -46.33 -50.01 -1.75
C LYS A 1062 -46.21 -49.36 -3.13
N ALA A 1063 -47.07 -49.75 -4.06
CA ALA A 1063 -47.24 -49.05 -5.33
C ALA A 1063 -48.69 -48.56 -5.47
N ILE A 1064 -48.86 -47.28 -5.80
CA ILE A 1064 -50.16 -46.69 -6.11
C ILE A 1064 -50.27 -46.56 -7.63
N VAL A 1065 -51.17 -47.32 -8.26
CA VAL A 1065 -51.35 -47.31 -9.72
C VAL A 1065 -52.47 -46.33 -10.09
N LEU A 1066 -52.15 -45.31 -10.88
CA LEU A 1066 -53.12 -44.32 -11.36
C LEU A 1066 -53.75 -44.77 -12.69
N GLY A 1067 -55.08 -44.83 -12.71
CA GLY A 1067 -55.88 -45.23 -13.86
C GLY A 1067 -56.43 -46.65 -13.81
N GLY A 1068 -57.47 -46.88 -14.62
CA GLY A 1068 -58.12 -48.18 -14.77
C GLY A 1068 -57.23 -49.22 -15.46
N THR A 1069 -57.74 -50.44 -15.62
CA THR A 1069 -56.99 -51.53 -16.28
C THR A 1069 -56.77 -51.30 -17.78
N SER A 1070 -57.51 -50.39 -18.40
CA SER A 1070 -57.27 -49.91 -19.77
C SER A 1070 -56.09 -48.94 -19.86
N ALA A 1071 -55.76 -48.23 -18.78
CA ALA A 1071 -54.62 -47.32 -18.72
C ALA A 1071 -53.35 -48.06 -18.32
N ILE A 1072 -53.41 -48.85 -17.25
CA ILE A 1072 -52.30 -49.72 -16.82
C ILE A 1072 -52.86 -51.11 -16.60
N SER A 1073 -52.44 -52.05 -17.43
CA SER A 1073 -52.99 -53.40 -17.47
C SER A 1073 -52.90 -54.13 -16.13
N SER A 1074 -53.76 -55.13 -15.94
CA SER A 1074 -53.63 -56.06 -14.81
C SER A 1074 -52.31 -56.85 -14.85
N TYR A 1075 -51.65 -56.95 -16.02
CA TYR A 1075 -50.35 -57.59 -16.14
C TYR A 1075 -49.24 -56.74 -15.51
N THR A 1076 -49.19 -55.44 -15.79
CA THR A 1076 -48.26 -54.51 -15.12
C THR A 1076 -48.47 -54.50 -13.61
N GLU A 1077 -49.73 -54.55 -13.14
CA GLU A 1077 -50.04 -54.69 -11.70
C GLU A 1077 -49.56 -56.02 -11.12
N TYR A 1078 -49.66 -57.11 -11.89
CA TYR A 1078 -49.10 -58.40 -11.50
C TYR A 1078 -47.57 -58.35 -11.40
N GLU A 1079 -46.88 -57.66 -12.31
CA GLU A 1079 -45.43 -57.46 -12.25
C GLU A 1079 -45.01 -56.66 -11.00
N LEU A 1080 -45.75 -55.60 -10.65
CA LEU A 1080 -45.54 -54.83 -9.40
C LEU A 1080 -45.75 -55.70 -8.15
N LYS A 1081 -46.79 -56.53 -8.10
CA LYS A 1081 -46.99 -57.50 -6.99
C LYS A 1081 -45.88 -58.54 -6.95
N GLY A 1082 -45.33 -58.92 -8.11
CA GLY A 1082 -44.19 -59.83 -8.24
C GLY A 1082 -42.90 -59.30 -7.61
N LEU A 1083 -42.78 -57.98 -7.43
CA LEU A 1083 -41.70 -57.33 -6.66
C LEU A 1083 -41.92 -57.37 -5.14
N GLY A 1084 -43.04 -57.93 -4.66
CA GLY A 1084 -43.40 -57.95 -3.24
C GLY A 1084 -44.16 -56.71 -2.76
N LEU A 1085 -44.59 -55.83 -3.67
CA LEU A 1085 -45.31 -54.59 -3.33
C LEU A 1085 -46.77 -54.85 -2.98
N LYS A 1086 -47.30 -54.11 -2.00
CA LYS A 1086 -48.74 -53.90 -1.86
C LYS A 1086 -49.20 -52.92 -2.94
N VAL A 1087 -50.04 -53.37 -3.87
CA VAL A 1087 -50.52 -52.52 -4.97
C VAL A 1087 -51.93 -52.03 -4.70
N ASP A 1088 -52.09 -50.70 -4.63
CA ASP A 1088 -53.38 -50.00 -4.51
C ASP A 1088 -53.66 -49.28 -5.84
N ARG A 1089 -54.73 -49.65 -6.54
CA ARG A 1089 -55.12 -48.99 -7.79
C ARG A 1089 -56.17 -47.90 -7.53
N ILE A 1090 -55.96 -46.73 -8.13
CA ILE A 1090 -56.90 -45.60 -8.10
C ILE A 1090 -57.23 -45.24 -9.55
N GLY A 1091 -58.42 -45.61 -10.02
CA GLY A 1091 -58.89 -45.31 -11.37
C GLY A 1091 -60.41 -45.30 -11.44
N GLY A 1092 -60.96 -44.54 -12.40
CA GLY A 1092 -62.39 -44.51 -12.71
C GLY A 1092 -62.69 -45.02 -14.13
N GLU A 1093 -63.96 -44.98 -14.53
CA GLU A 1093 -64.35 -45.23 -15.93
C GLU A 1093 -63.90 -44.10 -16.86
N THR A 1094 -63.71 -42.90 -16.30
CA THR A 1094 -63.25 -41.70 -17.00
C THR A 1094 -62.15 -40.99 -16.24
N ARG A 1095 -61.36 -40.16 -16.94
CA ARG A 1095 -60.31 -39.30 -16.34
C ARG A 1095 -60.85 -38.40 -15.21
N TYR A 1096 -62.10 -37.97 -15.31
CA TYR A 1096 -62.77 -37.18 -14.28
C TYR A 1096 -62.99 -37.99 -13.00
N GLU A 1097 -63.45 -39.23 -13.14
CA GLU A 1097 -63.63 -40.13 -12.01
C GLU A 1097 -62.29 -40.55 -11.40
N THR A 1098 -61.25 -40.76 -12.21
CA THR A 1098 -59.89 -40.99 -11.69
C THR A 1098 -59.43 -39.81 -10.84
N ALA A 1099 -59.56 -38.56 -11.33
CA ALA A 1099 -59.19 -37.36 -10.57
C ALA A 1099 -59.99 -37.21 -9.26
N VAL A 1100 -61.30 -37.47 -9.30
CA VAL A 1100 -62.16 -37.47 -8.09
C VAL A 1100 -61.75 -38.56 -7.10
N ASN A 1101 -61.39 -39.75 -7.59
CA ASN A 1101 -60.92 -40.86 -6.75
C ASN A 1101 -59.55 -40.56 -6.13
N ILE A 1102 -58.68 -39.80 -6.83
CA ILE A 1102 -57.42 -39.30 -6.28
C ILE A 1102 -57.70 -38.24 -5.21
N ALA A 1103 -58.56 -37.26 -5.48
CA ALA A 1103 -58.96 -36.23 -4.51
C ALA A 1103 -59.52 -36.83 -3.22
N ALA A 1104 -60.33 -37.90 -3.32
CA ALA A 1104 -60.88 -38.62 -2.17
C ALA A 1104 -59.82 -39.35 -1.30
N LYS A 1105 -58.57 -39.42 -1.75
CA LYS A 1105 -57.44 -39.97 -0.99
C LYS A 1105 -56.58 -38.90 -0.32
N LEU A 1106 -56.79 -37.61 -0.59
CA LEU A 1106 -56.13 -36.52 0.12
C LEU A 1106 -56.72 -36.37 1.53
N ASP A 1107 -55.98 -35.74 2.45
CA ASP A 1107 -56.44 -35.55 3.83
C ASP A 1107 -57.31 -34.29 3.98
N GLY A 1108 -58.25 -34.33 4.93
CA GLY A 1108 -59.02 -33.15 5.34
C GLY A 1108 -60.07 -32.67 4.33
N THR A 1109 -60.50 -31.42 4.52
CA THR A 1109 -61.33 -30.65 3.58
C THR A 1109 -60.47 -29.47 3.12
N PRO A 1110 -59.89 -29.52 1.91
CA PRO A 1110 -58.94 -28.53 1.46
C PRO A 1110 -59.62 -27.18 1.24
N GLU A 1111 -58.95 -26.11 1.62
CA GLU A 1111 -59.43 -24.73 1.45
C GLU A 1111 -59.67 -24.40 -0.04
N LYS A 1112 -58.76 -24.85 -0.91
CA LYS A 1112 -58.81 -24.60 -2.34
C LYS A 1112 -58.84 -25.89 -3.15
N SER A 1113 -59.40 -25.82 -4.36
CA SER A 1113 -59.23 -26.84 -5.39
C SER A 1113 -58.75 -26.20 -6.69
N ILE A 1114 -58.02 -26.97 -7.50
CA ILE A 1114 -57.57 -26.56 -8.82
C ILE A 1114 -58.51 -27.17 -9.86
N LEU A 1115 -59.04 -26.37 -10.78
CA LEU A 1115 -59.81 -26.84 -11.93
C LEU A 1115 -58.98 -26.69 -13.21
N ALA A 1116 -58.72 -27.81 -13.88
CA ALA A 1116 -57.93 -27.85 -15.11
C ALA A 1116 -58.62 -28.62 -16.24
N ASN A 1117 -58.26 -28.31 -17.49
CA ASN A 1117 -58.80 -29.02 -18.65
C ASN A 1117 -58.24 -30.45 -18.74
N ALA A 1118 -59.12 -31.42 -18.90
CA ALA A 1118 -58.78 -32.83 -18.87
C ALA A 1118 -58.09 -33.33 -20.16
N PHE A 1119 -58.15 -32.56 -21.24
CA PHE A 1119 -57.62 -32.88 -22.57
C PHE A 1119 -56.42 -32.03 -22.97
N ASN A 1120 -56.11 -30.97 -22.22
CA ASN A 1120 -54.96 -30.09 -22.44
C ASN A 1120 -54.10 -30.04 -21.16
N PHE A 1121 -52.97 -30.75 -21.17
CA PHE A 1121 -52.14 -30.95 -19.98
C PHE A 1121 -51.33 -29.73 -19.48
N PRO A 1122 -50.86 -28.76 -20.30
CA PRO A 1122 -49.87 -27.78 -19.84
C PRO A 1122 -50.31 -27.00 -18.60
N ASP A 1123 -51.55 -26.49 -18.60
CA ASP A 1123 -52.09 -25.68 -17.50
C ASP A 1123 -52.17 -26.49 -16.19
N ALA A 1124 -52.51 -27.78 -16.28
CA ALA A 1124 -52.57 -28.68 -15.13
C ALA A 1124 -51.19 -29.02 -14.55
N LEU A 1125 -50.15 -29.11 -15.41
CA LEU A 1125 -48.79 -29.41 -14.97
C LEU A 1125 -48.11 -28.20 -14.34
N SER A 1126 -48.31 -27.00 -14.89
CA SER A 1126 -47.70 -25.77 -14.34
C SER A 1126 -48.15 -25.47 -12.91
N VAL A 1127 -49.37 -25.84 -12.52
CA VAL A 1127 -49.90 -25.66 -11.15
C VAL A 1127 -49.69 -26.89 -10.25
N ALA A 1128 -49.11 -27.97 -10.76
CA ALA A 1128 -49.07 -29.26 -10.06
C ALA A 1128 -48.22 -29.20 -8.78
N SER A 1129 -47.11 -28.46 -8.78
CA SER A 1129 -46.25 -28.29 -7.60
C SER A 1129 -46.96 -27.52 -6.49
N TYR A 1130 -47.57 -26.39 -6.83
CA TYR A 1130 -48.39 -25.59 -5.92
C TYR A 1130 -49.54 -26.41 -5.31
N ALA A 1131 -50.28 -27.14 -6.15
CA ALA A 1131 -51.35 -28.00 -5.69
C ALA A 1131 -50.84 -29.10 -4.75
N ALA A 1132 -49.66 -29.66 -5.04
CA ALA A 1132 -49.07 -30.73 -4.25
C ALA A 1132 -48.59 -30.25 -2.88
N LYS A 1133 -47.81 -29.16 -2.83
CA LYS A 1133 -47.32 -28.53 -1.59
C LYS A 1133 -48.46 -28.20 -0.63
N ASN A 1134 -49.56 -27.67 -1.17
CA ASN A 1134 -50.72 -27.24 -0.37
C ASN A 1134 -51.76 -28.36 -0.13
N GLY A 1135 -51.57 -29.56 -0.68
CA GLY A 1135 -52.54 -30.65 -0.58
C GLY A 1135 -53.88 -30.38 -1.29
N TYR A 1136 -53.90 -29.47 -2.26
CA TYR A 1136 -55.11 -29.11 -3.00
C TYR A 1136 -55.40 -30.11 -4.12
N PRO A 1137 -56.64 -30.62 -4.24
CA PRO A 1137 -57.01 -31.55 -5.29
C PRO A 1137 -57.02 -30.86 -6.65
N ILE A 1138 -56.39 -31.49 -7.64
CA ILE A 1138 -56.54 -31.13 -9.05
C ILE A 1138 -57.77 -31.87 -9.60
N VAL A 1139 -58.78 -31.11 -9.96
CA VAL A 1139 -60.06 -31.56 -10.51
C VAL A 1139 -60.09 -31.29 -12.01
N LEU A 1140 -60.59 -32.25 -12.78
CA LEU A 1140 -60.58 -32.17 -14.24
C LEU A 1140 -61.97 -31.85 -14.81
N THR A 1141 -62.00 -31.06 -15.89
CA THR A 1141 -63.21 -30.70 -16.65
C THR A 1141 -62.99 -30.78 -18.17
N ALA A 1142 -64.07 -30.84 -18.96
CA ALA A 1142 -64.01 -30.48 -20.37
C ALA A 1142 -63.99 -28.94 -20.53
N ASP A 1143 -63.77 -28.47 -21.76
CA ASP A 1143 -63.77 -27.06 -22.14
C ASP A 1143 -65.13 -26.36 -21.91
N ASP A 1144 -66.24 -27.00 -22.27
CA ASP A 1144 -67.58 -26.41 -22.21
C ASP A 1144 -68.55 -27.08 -21.22
N LYS A 1145 -68.10 -28.16 -20.56
CA LYS A 1145 -68.96 -28.97 -19.69
C LYS A 1145 -68.25 -29.49 -18.43
N LEU A 1146 -68.71 -29.01 -17.28
CA LEU A 1146 -68.32 -29.52 -15.96
C LEU A 1146 -69.02 -30.86 -15.66
N PRO A 1147 -68.26 -31.97 -15.49
CA PRO A 1147 -68.85 -33.25 -15.11
C PRO A 1147 -69.46 -33.21 -13.70
N ALA A 1148 -70.60 -33.87 -13.49
CA ALA A 1148 -71.26 -33.89 -12.19
C ALA A 1148 -70.39 -34.53 -11.08
N VAL A 1149 -69.48 -35.45 -11.45
CA VAL A 1149 -68.51 -36.04 -10.52
C VAL A 1149 -67.45 -35.04 -10.09
N SER A 1150 -66.95 -34.20 -10.99
CA SER A 1150 -65.99 -33.13 -10.71
C SER A 1150 -66.62 -32.05 -9.82
N ASN A 1151 -67.85 -31.64 -10.13
CA ASN A 1151 -68.57 -30.61 -9.36
C ASN A 1151 -68.78 -31.02 -7.88
N LYS A 1152 -68.85 -32.32 -7.57
CA LYS A 1152 -68.95 -32.77 -6.17
C LYS A 1152 -67.73 -32.42 -5.34
N ILE A 1153 -66.52 -32.44 -5.93
CA ILE A 1153 -65.29 -32.08 -5.23
C ILE A 1153 -65.15 -30.57 -5.15
N LEU A 1154 -65.46 -29.85 -6.23
CA LEU A 1154 -65.38 -28.38 -6.24
C LEU A 1154 -66.27 -27.74 -5.16
N ASN A 1155 -67.47 -28.28 -4.93
CA ASN A 1155 -68.38 -27.80 -3.86
C ASN A 1155 -67.93 -28.16 -2.43
N THR A 1156 -66.79 -28.83 -2.26
CA THR A 1156 -66.22 -29.13 -0.93
C THR A 1156 -65.08 -28.19 -0.54
N THR A 1157 -64.69 -27.26 -1.43
CA THR A 1157 -63.63 -26.28 -1.17
C THR A 1157 -64.19 -24.86 -1.16
N ASP A 1158 -63.50 -23.95 -0.47
CA ASP A 1158 -63.93 -22.55 -0.30
C ASP A 1158 -63.58 -21.69 -1.51
N GLU A 1159 -62.52 -22.04 -2.24
CA GLU A 1159 -62.08 -21.36 -3.47
C GLU A 1159 -61.72 -22.38 -4.56
N GLN A 1160 -61.95 -22.00 -5.84
CA GLN A 1160 -61.62 -22.79 -7.02
C GLN A 1160 -60.66 -22.01 -7.92
N ILE A 1161 -59.40 -22.42 -7.99
CA ILE A 1161 -58.42 -21.83 -8.90
C ILE A 1161 -58.59 -22.49 -10.28
N VAL A 1162 -59.02 -21.71 -11.27
CA VAL A 1162 -59.24 -22.18 -12.64
C VAL A 1162 -58.00 -21.86 -13.46
N VAL A 1163 -57.30 -22.90 -13.94
CA VAL A 1163 -56.07 -22.72 -14.73
C VAL A 1163 -56.33 -22.91 -16.22
N GLY A 1164 -55.90 -21.93 -17.01
CA GLY A 1164 -56.10 -21.86 -18.45
C GLY A 1164 -57.18 -20.85 -18.87
N GLY A 1165 -57.05 -20.31 -20.09
CA GLY A 1165 -57.95 -19.28 -20.62
C GLY A 1165 -59.34 -19.80 -20.98
N GLU A 1166 -60.22 -18.93 -21.49
CA GLU A 1166 -61.61 -19.25 -21.81
C GLU A 1166 -61.78 -20.41 -22.81
N ASN A 1167 -60.82 -20.58 -23.74
CA ASN A 1167 -60.82 -21.69 -24.70
C ASN A 1167 -60.48 -23.03 -24.04
N ALA A 1168 -59.73 -23.03 -22.94
CA ALA A 1168 -59.41 -24.23 -22.18
C ALA A 1168 -60.54 -24.56 -21.21
N ILE A 1169 -61.15 -23.56 -20.56
CA ILE A 1169 -62.28 -23.72 -19.66
C ILE A 1169 -63.20 -22.50 -19.85
N SER A 1170 -64.38 -22.71 -20.43
CA SER A 1170 -65.32 -21.64 -20.76
C SER A 1170 -65.82 -20.87 -19.54
N GLU A 1171 -66.13 -19.58 -19.72
CA GLU A 1171 -66.73 -18.75 -18.67
C GLU A 1171 -68.05 -19.31 -18.15
N THR A 1172 -68.80 -20.06 -18.97
CA THR A 1172 -70.01 -20.75 -18.52
C THR A 1172 -69.73 -21.75 -17.40
N ILE A 1173 -68.57 -22.40 -17.38
CA ILE A 1173 -68.19 -23.27 -16.26
C ILE A 1173 -67.85 -22.42 -15.04
N VAL A 1174 -67.04 -21.36 -15.21
CA VAL A 1174 -66.53 -20.52 -14.13
C VAL A 1174 -67.66 -19.76 -13.42
N ASP A 1175 -68.62 -19.20 -14.17
CA ASP A 1175 -69.82 -18.52 -13.65
C ASP A 1175 -70.70 -19.43 -12.76
N ASN A 1176 -70.57 -20.75 -12.90
CA ASN A 1176 -71.33 -21.73 -12.12
C ASN A 1176 -70.56 -22.24 -10.88
N LEU A 1177 -69.35 -21.76 -10.62
CA LEU A 1177 -68.57 -22.07 -9.43
C LEU A 1177 -68.84 -21.04 -8.32
N SER A 1178 -68.68 -21.46 -7.06
CA SER A 1178 -69.04 -20.63 -5.90
C SER A 1178 -68.07 -19.48 -5.64
N ASN A 1179 -66.78 -19.68 -5.90
CA ASN A 1179 -65.73 -18.69 -5.66
C ASN A 1179 -64.51 -19.02 -6.54
N ALA A 1180 -64.60 -18.71 -7.84
CA ALA A 1180 -63.57 -19.05 -8.81
C ALA A 1180 -62.61 -17.90 -9.10
N VAL A 1181 -61.32 -18.21 -9.12
CA VAL A 1181 -60.23 -17.29 -9.52
C VAL A 1181 -59.54 -17.89 -10.73
N ARG A 1182 -59.59 -17.21 -11.88
CA ARG A 1182 -58.93 -17.67 -13.10
C ARG A 1182 -57.49 -17.16 -13.18
N ILE A 1183 -56.56 -18.07 -13.50
CA ILE A 1183 -55.17 -17.75 -13.83
C ILE A 1183 -54.88 -18.33 -15.22
N SER A 1184 -54.49 -17.46 -16.15
CA SER A 1184 -54.34 -17.80 -17.56
C SER A 1184 -53.47 -16.80 -18.30
N GLY A 1185 -52.83 -17.24 -19.38
CA GLY A 1185 -52.22 -16.38 -20.39
C GLY A 1185 -52.68 -16.73 -21.81
N ASP A 1186 -52.13 -16.02 -22.79
CA ASP A 1186 -52.49 -16.17 -24.22
C ASP A 1186 -52.16 -17.56 -24.79
N ASP A 1187 -51.16 -18.22 -24.22
CA ASP A 1187 -50.79 -19.59 -24.53
C ASP A 1187 -50.34 -20.36 -23.28
N ARG A 1188 -49.82 -21.58 -23.48
CA ARG A 1188 -49.36 -22.45 -22.40
C ARG A 1188 -48.18 -21.89 -21.62
N TYR A 1189 -47.33 -21.11 -22.27
CA TYR A 1189 -46.12 -20.54 -21.69
C TYR A 1189 -46.50 -19.33 -20.84
N ALA A 1190 -47.33 -18.44 -21.39
CA ALA A 1190 -47.89 -17.31 -20.65
C ALA A 1190 -48.76 -17.75 -19.47
N THR A 1191 -49.50 -18.86 -19.59
CA THR A 1191 -50.23 -19.46 -18.45
C THR A 1191 -49.28 -20.00 -17.39
N SER A 1192 -48.20 -20.68 -17.79
CA SER A 1192 -47.17 -21.17 -16.86
C SER A 1192 -46.48 -20.03 -16.12
N ALA A 1193 -46.10 -18.96 -16.84
CA ALA A 1193 -45.54 -17.73 -16.28
C ALA A 1193 -46.50 -17.10 -15.26
N SER A 1194 -47.76 -16.90 -15.64
CA SER A 1194 -48.77 -16.32 -14.74
C SER A 1194 -49.00 -17.16 -13.48
N ILE A 1195 -48.93 -18.49 -13.59
CA ILE A 1195 -49.01 -19.37 -12.42
C ILE A 1195 -47.81 -19.17 -11.49
N ALA A 1196 -46.60 -19.09 -12.05
CA ALA A 1196 -45.39 -18.84 -11.26
C ALA A 1196 -45.48 -17.49 -10.52
N THR A 1197 -45.81 -16.41 -11.24
CA THR A 1197 -45.92 -15.06 -10.66
C THR A 1197 -47.03 -14.93 -9.62
N VAL A 1198 -48.19 -15.55 -9.85
CA VAL A 1198 -49.36 -15.35 -8.97
C VAL A 1198 -49.38 -16.32 -7.78
N LEU A 1199 -48.95 -17.57 -7.98
CA LEU A 1199 -49.10 -18.62 -6.96
C LEU A 1199 -47.80 -19.01 -6.27
N THR A 1200 -46.65 -18.72 -6.87
CA THR A 1200 -45.33 -18.96 -6.29
C THR A 1200 -44.40 -17.74 -6.46
N PRO A 1201 -44.83 -16.53 -6.02
CA PRO A 1201 -44.05 -15.30 -6.21
C PRO A 1201 -42.71 -15.32 -5.47
N ASP A 1202 -42.63 -16.08 -4.37
CA ASP A 1202 -41.43 -16.17 -3.52
C ASP A 1202 -40.51 -17.35 -3.89
N ALA A 1203 -40.76 -18.03 -5.02
CA ALA A 1203 -39.92 -19.16 -5.44
C ALA A 1203 -38.65 -18.64 -6.11
N ASP A 1204 -37.49 -18.94 -5.52
CA ASP A 1204 -36.14 -18.67 -6.06
C ASP A 1204 -35.67 -19.72 -7.08
N THR A 1205 -36.41 -20.83 -7.16
CA THR A 1205 -36.08 -22.03 -7.93
C THR A 1205 -37.20 -22.35 -8.91
N ALA A 1206 -36.84 -22.69 -10.15
CA ALA A 1206 -37.75 -23.15 -11.19
C ALA A 1206 -37.35 -24.51 -11.75
N ILE A 1207 -38.30 -25.45 -11.73
CA ILE A 1207 -38.24 -26.65 -12.56
C ILE A 1207 -38.64 -26.29 -13.99
N VAL A 1208 -37.71 -26.44 -14.92
CA VAL A 1208 -37.91 -26.13 -16.34
C VAL A 1208 -38.17 -27.40 -17.13
N ALA A 1209 -39.29 -27.45 -17.87
CA ALA A 1209 -39.63 -28.60 -18.68
C ALA A 1209 -40.25 -28.21 -20.03
N THR A 1210 -40.22 -29.13 -20.99
CA THR A 1210 -40.80 -28.87 -22.32
C THR A 1210 -42.31 -28.68 -22.26
N GLY A 1211 -42.83 -27.58 -22.82
CA GLY A 1211 -44.27 -27.33 -22.86
C GLY A 1211 -45.04 -28.18 -23.88
N VAL A 1212 -44.35 -28.96 -24.73
CA VAL A 1212 -44.98 -29.74 -25.83
C VAL A 1212 -45.16 -31.23 -25.52
N LYS A 1213 -44.56 -31.72 -24.44
CA LYS A 1213 -44.75 -33.09 -23.89
C LYS A 1213 -45.01 -33.00 -22.39
N PHE A 1214 -45.55 -34.06 -21.79
CA PHE A 1214 -46.06 -34.03 -20.42
C PHE A 1214 -45.20 -34.81 -19.40
N ALA A 1215 -44.43 -35.79 -19.88
CA ALA A 1215 -43.90 -36.84 -19.02
C ALA A 1215 -42.89 -36.29 -17.99
N ASP A 1216 -41.98 -35.44 -18.44
CA ASP A 1216 -40.87 -34.94 -17.61
C ASP A 1216 -41.39 -33.99 -16.51
N ALA A 1217 -42.25 -33.02 -16.87
CA ALA A 1217 -42.93 -32.14 -15.92
C ALA A 1217 -43.85 -32.90 -14.95
N LEU A 1218 -44.54 -33.94 -15.41
CA LEU A 1218 -45.37 -34.79 -14.55
C LEU A 1218 -44.54 -35.49 -13.48
N SER A 1219 -43.46 -36.18 -13.87
CA SER A 1219 -42.57 -36.85 -12.92
C SER A 1219 -41.86 -35.86 -12.00
N GLY A 1220 -41.54 -34.67 -12.50
CA GLY A 1220 -40.90 -33.59 -11.76
C GLY A 1220 -41.79 -32.83 -10.79
N SER A 1221 -43.12 -32.89 -10.95
CA SER A 1221 -44.05 -32.07 -10.17
C SER A 1221 -43.96 -32.25 -8.65
N VAL A 1222 -43.61 -33.46 -8.19
CA VAL A 1222 -43.43 -33.75 -6.77
C VAL A 1222 -42.07 -33.26 -6.28
N LEU A 1223 -41.04 -33.34 -7.13
CA LEU A 1223 -39.72 -32.76 -6.83
C LEU A 1223 -39.84 -31.24 -6.69
N ALA A 1224 -40.51 -30.58 -7.64
CA ALA A 1224 -40.82 -29.16 -7.59
C ALA A 1224 -41.52 -28.76 -6.29
N ALA A 1225 -42.51 -29.55 -5.84
CA ALA A 1225 -43.20 -29.29 -4.58
C ALA A 1225 -42.31 -29.48 -3.33
N LYS A 1226 -41.31 -30.38 -3.38
CA LYS A 1226 -40.34 -30.59 -2.29
C LYS A 1226 -39.30 -29.47 -2.22
N GLU A 1227 -38.89 -28.96 -3.38
CA GLU A 1227 -37.94 -27.85 -3.53
C GLU A 1227 -38.63 -26.47 -3.47
N GLU A 1228 -39.93 -26.42 -3.19
CA GLU A 1228 -40.74 -25.19 -3.20
C GLU A 1228 -40.69 -24.41 -4.52
N ALA A 1229 -40.32 -25.08 -5.61
CA ALA A 1229 -40.03 -24.51 -6.91
C ALA A 1229 -41.27 -24.26 -7.78
N ALA A 1230 -41.19 -23.21 -8.60
CA ALA A 1230 -42.11 -22.98 -9.70
C ALA A 1230 -41.92 -24.04 -10.81
N ILE A 1231 -42.95 -24.26 -11.64
CA ILE A 1231 -42.81 -25.07 -12.86
C ILE A 1231 -42.92 -24.12 -14.05
N LEU A 1232 -41.84 -23.98 -14.81
CA LEU A 1232 -41.76 -23.17 -16.02
C LEU A 1232 -41.74 -24.06 -17.26
N LEU A 1233 -42.72 -23.86 -18.15
CA LEU A 1233 -42.76 -24.56 -19.42
C LEU A 1233 -42.06 -23.74 -20.50
N VAL A 1234 -41.15 -24.37 -21.25
CA VAL A 1234 -40.37 -23.73 -22.32
C VAL A 1234 -40.59 -24.40 -23.68
N LYS A 1235 -40.17 -23.73 -24.77
CA LYS A 1235 -40.06 -24.38 -26.08
C LYS A 1235 -38.79 -25.25 -26.08
N LYS A 1236 -38.63 -26.04 -27.13
CA LYS A 1236 -37.45 -26.92 -27.25
C LYS A 1236 -36.15 -26.10 -27.32
N ASP A 1237 -36.12 -25.09 -28.18
CA ASP A 1237 -34.89 -24.37 -28.55
C ASP A 1237 -34.95 -22.87 -28.20
N GLU A 1238 -35.85 -22.45 -27.29
CA GLU A 1238 -36.06 -21.02 -26.94
C GLU A 1238 -36.79 -20.88 -25.58
N VAL A 1239 -36.33 -19.96 -24.72
CA VAL A 1239 -37.10 -19.45 -23.56
C VAL A 1239 -38.15 -18.45 -24.07
N PRO A 1240 -39.47 -18.70 -23.94
CA PRO A 1240 -40.48 -17.73 -24.36
C PRO A 1240 -40.38 -16.41 -23.58
N GLU A 1241 -40.65 -15.27 -24.23
CA GLU A 1241 -40.60 -13.93 -23.63
C GLU A 1241 -41.35 -13.83 -22.29
N LYS A 1242 -42.58 -14.35 -22.21
CA LYS A 1242 -43.36 -14.36 -20.94
C LYS A 1242 -42.76 -15.20 -19.84
N ILE A 1243 -41.93 -16.19 -20.16
CA ILE A 1243 -41.21 -16.98 -19.16
C ILE A 1243 -40.00 -16.17 -18.65
N ALA A 1244 -39.26 -15.50 -19.52
CA ALA A 1244 -38.18 -14.60 -19.11
C ALA A 1244 -38.71 -13.46 -18.22
N GLU A 1245 -39.82 -12.82 -18.59
CA GLU A 1245 -40.47 -11.81 -17.73
C GLU A 1245 -40.84 -12.37 -16.35
N ALA A 1246 -41.35 -13.61 -16.27
CA ALA A 1246 -41.69 -14.22 -15.00
C ALA A 1246 -40.47 -14.67 -14.18
N ILE A 1247 -39.34 -14.94 -14.83
CA ILE A 1247 -38.05 -15.18 -14.16
C ILE A 1247 -37.61 -13.90 -13.46
N ASP A 1248 -37.61 -12.78 -14.19
CA ASP A 1248 -37.23 -11.46 -13.67
C ASP A 1248 -38.19 -10.98 -12.57
N GLU A 1249 -39.51 -11.13 -12.76
CA GLU A 1249 -40.53 -10.67 -11.80
C GLU A 1249 -40.50 -11.44 -10.47
N ASN A 1250 -40.12 -12.71 -10.51
CA ASN A 1250 -40.02 -13.57 -9.33
C ASN A 1250 -38.60 -13.69 -8.75
N ASP A 1251 -37.60 -13.06 -9.39
CA ASP A 1251 -36.20 -13.11 -8.98
C ASP A 1251 -35.66 -14.56 -8.89
N ILE A 1252 -35.96 -15.36 -9.94
CA ILE A 1252 -35.58 -16.78 -10.01
C ILE A 1252 -34.15 -16.91 -10.54
N HIS A 1253 -33.25 -17.49 -9.73
CA HIS A 1253 -31.84 -17.70 -10.10
C HIS A 1253 -31.42 -19.16 -10.20
N ASN A 1254 -32.27 -20.09 -9.72
CA ASN A 1254 -31.98 -21.52 -9.73
C ASN A 1254 -32.90 -22.26 -10.71
N PHE A 1255 -32.33 -22.94 -11.69
CA PHE A 1255 -33.08 -23.63 -12.74
C PHE A 1255 -32.72 -25.12 -12.81
N HIS A 1256 -33.75 -25.96 -12.72
CA HIS A 1256 -33.60 -27.41 -12.84
C HIS A 1256 -34.31 -27.91 -14.10
N ILE A 1257 -33.54 -28.19 -15.15
CA ILE A 1257 -34.08 -28.67 -16.43
C ILE A 1257 -34.41 -30.16 -16.35
N LEU A 1258 -35.65 -30.51 -16.67
CA LEU A 1258 -36.10 -31.90 -16.78
C LEU A 1258 -36.24 -32.34 -18.22
N GLY A 1259 -35.57 -33.45 -18.54
CA GLY A 1259 -35.52 -34.04 -19.88
C GLY A 1259 -34.21 -33.70 -20.62
N GLY A 1260 -33.85 -34.55 -21.59
CA GLY A 1260 -32.60 -34.40 -22.32
C GLY A 1260 -32.63 -33.27 -23.36
N PRO A 1261 -31.51 -33.01 -24.07
CA PRO A 1261 -31.38 -31.94 -25.09
C PRO A 1261 -32.43 -31.98 -26.22
N ASN A 1262 -33.08 -33.13 -26.44
CA ASN A 1262 -34.17 -33.26 -27.40
C ASN A 1262 -35.52 -32.69 -26.93
N ALA A 1263 -35.71 -32.55 -25.61
CA ALA A 1263 -36.92 -32.00 -24.99
C ALA A 1263 -36.75 -30.50 -24.70
N VAL A 1264 -35.60 -30.13 -24.15
CA VAL A 1264 -35.14 -28.76 -23.87
C VAL A 1264 -33.68 -28.70 -24.27
N SER A 1265 -33.32 -27.92 -25.29
CA SER A 1265 -31.98 -27.90 -25.88
C SER A 1265 -30.94 -27.29 -24.94
N ASP A 1266 -29.67 -27.37 -25.33
CA ASP A 1266 -28.58 -26.69 -24.62
C ASP A 1266 -28.62 -25.18 -24.89
N ASP A 1267 -29.26 -24.71 -25.97
CA ASP A 1267 -29.49 -23.28 -26.21
C ASP A 1267 -30.38 -22.70 -25.11
N VAL A 1268 -31.48 -23.37 -24.75
CA VAL A 1268 -32.33 -22.94 -23.62
C VAL A 1268 -31.56 -22.97 -22.30
N MET A 1269 -30.69 -23.97 -22.09
CA MET A 1269 -29.85 -24.03 -20.90
C MET A 1269 -28.91 -22.83 -20.81
N ASN A 1270 -28.29 -22.45 -21.93
CA ASN A 1270 -27.43 -21.28 -22.00
C ASN A 1270 -28.23 -19.98 -21.86
N ASP A 1271 -29.42 -19.89 -22.44
CA ASP A 1271 -30.32 -18.75 -22.28
C ASP A 1271 -30.62 -18.55 -20.79
N LEU A 1272 -31.01 -19.60 -20.06
CA LEU A 1272 -31.31 -19.52 -18.63
C LEU A 1272 -30.09 -19.14 -17.78
N LYS A 1273 -28.89 -19.60 -18.13
CA LYS A 1273 -27.65 -19.21 -17.43
C LYS A 1273 -27.34 -17.71 -17.54
N ASN A 1274 -27.69 -17.12 -18.67
CA ASN A 1274 -27.38 -15.74 -19.03
C ASN A 1274 -28.59 -14.80 -18.99
N ASN A 1275 -29.76 -15.31 -18.61
CA ASN A 1275 -31.00 -14.54 -18.46
C ASN A 1275 -30.86 -13.64 -17.24
#